data_AF-A0AAE2AT34-F1
#
_entry.id   AF-A0AAE2AT34-F1
#
_cell.length_a   1.000
_cell.length_b   1.000
_cell.length_c   1.000
_cell.angle_alpha   90.00
_cell.angle_beta   90.00
_cell.angle_gamma   90.00
#
_symmetry.space_group_name_H-M   'P 1'
#
loop_
_entity.id
_entity.type
_entity.pdbx_description
1 polymer ?
#
loop_
_entity_poly.entity_id
_entity_poly.type
_entity_poly.pdbx_seq_one_letter_code
_entity_poly.pdbx_strand_id
1 'polypeptide(L)'
;MSDNDPINDAPQLLQELKIPGRTGPVSSTPLRWGINLAAAKLNFPRQGLLCQAGPWGTMGNRDSLRILRDSDLQIALEIVDEDAVGTELQMFVEARHLTEGMHTLSYTVTRLGGTPEPSEVMQVLVKLTLPGGPDHSEGPGHPGLVMSIPEDILKDGVHQGNVDAGVSITLGKADGSPPYPFAAAGDTPQFSWGGMFFSGPALTQEQADGETPVIVTIPKKTIVDAGDSGEAGLAVAFEVYDLVDNRSDGWCVEQRVVVTLDKTRLGAPLLKEAINNVLDVDNLGDADGTVQVMAVNPTPPSPPPVPPQPIDFEVGDTIFVRIKGTPKEGPPIDIELPGKVLISVPSIPEIIVSNAVLRQLAQAQIALSYRLKKADGSAQRDAKTQFISAIGEIHRLPAPVALEARQGAIDPLHPDLKQVTIEIAFGPYFAVGQAIKLFWLGTRPDLTPYLPNLNLRPITQGDMDAQLALQIIVDKQHLTPIIGKELELYYQLLIEDSVLGTMSKLNQTHAIRESIHADILQIGEPRQELPEPAVDGVVSGVLPSDTNGTTLTVNYLKTVKGDIVTRAWEGSITGVNSDRVELSSFTAGQPVAFPIKAELIKGNEGGTVKAYYDIKRAAGGTSYSDTLAFSVGVALDLKEPKIKQAPNDTSLDPLEAQNALTSVINYDGMLVGDRIIVRWTGAAGTPAAGSHTTEPWPVTTVGPQEIPLAVSVLAFNLAKSITLDYTVTRGTQDPKESRIRALAVLQLRVDLSHSPKIIQAADGGDGTDLDVSTLTAAATLRGGFWPHIASGQRVWMRVEGTKKDDKPYTRTVWTGLSNAVNALWISQGYLDASLPLADLQWLKDQSELAVTFMSTPDHSTDENLALSFPVRTYTVKAVEDAVLVKFTNAPYVIAPRGRLKDIEVQLSNLDGTPLQGTVTLDLPADFSFSDGGSGSRDFPSDIEGKVSVRGVTGAQTSGSYKLVASKGASVGEASATVTAQGQLKNIPIGGGNWEVVISADGTRGYVTSWQKNNISIFDTSTHEVIKTIEDIPFAFGIALSPDERFCYVSNRGTNKVSIIDLHLGRPVHTIDTGPDPVGVVVSKDGKWLFSCNFDSDTVTRANVNTYEISTIVTGHRPRHGAASPDGKCVYICNAESSEISIIDVETGSVRSIPLSDGTCSITFSQSGETAYAVMDSKVAVIDVVRENLIRYVGDAGGRGIAVSRSGEHVFVTEVKSNMLVRVNTLTGATGPYFKLGESPCQIASSTDGRSLYVCNNETNAVSWVEL
;
A
#
# COMPACT_ATOMS: atom_id res chain seq x y z
N MET A 1 -44.19 -26.30 -30.10
CA MET A 1 -45.32 -25.99 -29.20
C MET A 1 -46.60 -26.46 -29.86
N SER A 2 -47.46 -27.13 -29.12
CA SER A 2 -48.86 -27.35 -29.48
C SER A 2 -49.68 -26.70 -28.38
N ASP A 3 -50.48 -25.70 -28.74
CA ASP A 3 -51.33 -25.01 -27.76
C ASP A 3 -52.45 -25.93 -27.30
N ASN A 4 -52.47 -26.23 -25.99
CA ASN A 4 -53.64 -26.58 -25.13
C ASN A 4 -53.21 -27.52 -23.98
N ASP A 5 -52.48 -26.98 -23.00
CA ASP A 5 -52.51 -27.51 -21.64
C ASP A 5 -53.02 -26.40 -20.68
N PRO A 6 -53.76 -26.75 -19.62
CA PRO A 6 -54.44 -25.77 -18.79
C PRO A 6 -53.45 -24.94 -17.96
N ILE A 7 -53.78 -23.64 -17.79
CA ILE A 7 -53.01 -22.71 -16.95
C ILE A 7 -52.99 -23.25 -15.52
N ASN A 8 -51.79 -23.61 -15.06
CA ASN A 8 -51.55 -24.11 -13.73
C ASN A 8 -51.14 -22.92 -12.85
N ASP A 9 -52.07 -22.40 -12.03
CA ASP A 9 -51.88 -21.26 -11.11
C ASP A 9 -50.99 -21.62 -9.88
N ALA A 10 -49.93 -22.38 -10.10
CA ALA A 10 -48.82 -22.48 -9.15
C ALA A 10 -47.89 -21.28 -9.37
N PRO A 11 -47.39 -20.61 -8.30
CA PRO A 11 -46.35 -19.60 -8.46
C PRO A 11 -45.14 -20.26 -9.12
N GLN A 12 -44.73 -19.76 -10.29
CA GLN A 12 -43.52 -20.24 -10.96
C GLN A 12 -42.32 -19.92 -10.07
N LEU A 13 -41.75 -20.97 -9.46
CA LEU A 13 -40.49 -20.90 -8.73
C LEU A 13 -39.40 -20.38 -9.68
N LEU A 14 -38.53 -19.52 -9.15
CA LEU A 14 -37.34 -19.08 -9.88
C LEU A 14 -36.40 -20.29 -10.06
N GLN A 15 -35.63 -20.34 -11.15
CA GLN A 15 -34.74 -21.48 -11.44
C GLN A 15 -33.68 -21.69 -10.34
N GLU A 16 -33.14 -22.91 -10.22
CA GLU A 16 -32.06 -23.22 -9.28
C GLU A 16 -30.88 -22.23 -9.36
N LEU A 17 -30.20 -22.01 -8.23
CA LEU A 17 -29.04 -21.12 -8.14
C LEU A 17 -27.91 -21.65 -9.04
N LYS A 18 -27.50 -20.90 -10.05
CA LYS A 18 -26.43 -21.35 -10.96
C LYS A 18 -25.07 -21.20 -10.27
N ILE A 19 -24.28 -22.26 -10.23
CA ILE A 19 -22.98 -22.29 -9.55
C ILE A 19 -21.93 -22.77 -10.57
N PRO A 20 -21.18 -21.86 -11.23
CA PRO A 20 -20.26 -22.23 -12.31
C PRO A 20 -19.14 -23.21 -11.89
N GLY A 21 -18.74 -23.19 -10.62
CA GLY A 21 -17.72 -24.09 -10.06
C GLY A 21 -18.26 -25.38 -9.42
N ARG A 22 -19.55 -25.72 -9.58
CA ARG A 22 -20.09 -26.98 -9.01
C ARG A 22 -19.60 -28.20 -9.77
N THR A 23 -19.31 -29.27 -9.06
CA THR A 23 -18.91 -30.56 -9.61
C THR A 23 -20.05 -31.58 -9.56
N GLY A 24 -19.87 -32.76 -10.17
CA GLY A 24 -20.87 -33.81 -10.19
C GLY A 24 -21.88 -33.74 -11.36
N PRO A 25 -23.12 -34.26 -11.21
CA PRO A 25 -23.75 -34.62 -9.94
C PRO A 25 -23.10 -35.82 -9.24
N VAL A 26 -22.95 -35.72 -7.93
CA VAL A 26 -22.40 -36.74 -7.02
C VAL A 26 -23.42 -37.86 -6.78
N SER A 27 -24.70 -37.56 -6.94
CA SER A 27 -25.78 -38.55 -7.03
C SER A 27 -26.85 -38.07 -7.98
N SER A 28 -27.43 -38.99 -8.75
CA SER A 28 -28.58 -38.72 -9.63
C SER A 28 -29.93 -38.99 -8.95
N THR A 29 -29.97 -39.60 -7.77
CA THR A 29 -31.22 -39.95 -7.07
C THR A 29 -31.02 -39.96 -5.54
N PRO A 30 -31.37 -38.87 -4.81
CA PRO A 30 -31.78 -37.56 -5.34
C PRO A 30 -30.61 -36.85 -6.05
N LEU A 31 -30.92 -35.88 -6.92
CA LEU A 31 -29.91 -35.07 -7.59
C LEU A 31 -29.10 -34.27 -6.55
N ARG A 32 -27.78 -34.46 -6.52
CA ARG A 32 -26.85 -33.78 -5.62
C ARG A 32 -25.65 -33.28 -6.39
N TRP A 33 -25.30 -32.01 -6.23
CA TRP A 33 -24.09 -31.42 -6.80
C TRP A 33 -22.95 -31.40 -5.79
N GLY A 34 -21.71 -31.34 -6.27
CA GLY A 34 -20.51 -31.22 -5.45
C GLY A 34 -20.06 -29.76 -5.40
N ILE A 35 -19.52 -29.36 -4.25
CA ILE A 35 -18.81 -28.09 -4.06
C ILE A 35 -17.46 -28.44 -3.45
N ASN A 36 -16.40 -28.23 -4.22
CA ASN A 36 -15.05 -28.61 -3.86
C ASN A 36 -14.28 -27.46 -3.18
N LEU A 37 -13.11 -27.75 -2.63
CA LEU A 37 -12.26 -26.78 -1.95
C LEU A 37 -11.90 -25.61 -2.87
N ALA A 38 -11.66 -25.89 -4.15
CA ALA A 38 -11.36 -24.86 -5.14
C ALA A 38 -12.53 -23.86 -5.27
N ALA A 39 -13.73 -24.34 -5.57
CA ALA A 39 -14.91 -23.53 -5.73
C ALA A 39 -15.36 -22.81 -4.44
N ALA A 40 -15.10 -23.38 -3.27
CA ALA A 40 -15.52 -22.83 -1.98
C ALA A 40 -14.49 -21.90 -1.29
N LYS A 41 -13.19 -22.08 -1.54
CA LYS A 41 -12.10 -21.37 -0.83
C LYS A 41 -10.94 -20.90 -1.68
N LEU A 42 -10.62 -21.56 -2.80
CA LEU A 42 -9.49 -21.17 -3.65
C LEU A 42 -9.91 -20.29 -4.84
N ASN A 43 -11.21 -20.05 -5.03
CA ASN A 43 -11.73 -18.98 -5.86
C ASN A 43 -11.23 -17.63 -5.34
N PHE A 44 -10.20 -17.12 -5.98
CA PHE A 44 -9.61 -15.82 -5.73
C PHE A 44 -10.50 -14.71 -6.38
N PRO A 45 -10.72 -13.54 -5.74
CA PRO A 45 -9.98 -12.93 -4.62
C PRO A 45 -10.60 -13.19 -3.25
N ARG A 46 -11.79 -13.79 -3.21
CA ARG A 46 -12.59 -13.95 -2.00
C ARG A 46 -12.96 -15.40 -1.88
N GLN A 47 -12.24 -16.06 -0.98
CA GLN A 47 -12.48 -17.41 -0.49
C GLN A 47 -14.00 -17.61 -0.31
N GLY A 48 -14.66 -18.21 -1.30
CA GLY A 48 -16.11 -18.19 -1.39
C GLY A 48 -16.61 -18.69 -2.74
N LEU A 49 -17.89 -19.08 -2.74
CA LEU A 49 -18.55 -19.70 -3.89
C LEU A 49 -19.20 -18.64 -4.78
N LEU A 50 -18.80 -18.61 -6.05
CA LEU A 50 -19.47 -17.83 -7.08
C LEU A 50 -20.85 -18.44 -7.37
N CYS A 51 -21.88 -17.64 -7.14
CA CYS A 51 -23.27 -17.95 -7.40
C CYS A 51 -23.85 -16.95 -8.42
N GLN A 52 -24.72 -17.43 -9.30
CA GLN A 52 -25.33 -16.68 -10.38
C GLN A 52 -26.85 -16.87 -10.35
N ALA A 53 -27.60 -15.79 -10.60
CA ALA A 53 -29.05 -15.83 -10.65
C ALA A 53 -29.64 -14.69 -11.49
N GLY A 54 -30.81 -14.95 -12.08
CA GLY A 54 -31.50 -14.01 -12.96
C GLY A 54 -30.90 -13.93 -14.37
N PRO A 55 -31.31 -12.94 -15.18
CA PRO A 55 -32.33 -11.94 -14.86
C PRO A 55 -33.72 -12.58 -14.70
N TRP A 56 -34.48 -12.16 -13.69
CA TRP A 56 -35.91 -12.49 -13.57
C TRP A 56 -36.76 -11.45 -14.32
N GLY A 57 -38.00 -11.81 -14.69
CA GLY A 57 -38.82 -11.08 -15.67
C GLY A 57 -38.83 -9.56 -15.52
N THR A 58 -39.47 -9.03 -14.47
CA THR A 58 -39.51 -7.58 -14.17
C THR A 58 -38.45 -7.16 -13.15
N MET A 59 -37.21 -7.55 -13.37
CA MET A 59 -36.05 -7.11 -12.56
C MET A 59 -35.92 -5.59 -12.61
N GLY A 60 -35.99 -4.94 -11.44
CA GLY A 60 -35.93 -3.48 -11.29
C GLY A 60 -34.78 -3.02 -10.39
N ASN A 61 -34.39 -1.76 -10.54
CA ASN A 61 -33.46 -1.08 -9.65
C ASN A 61 -34.01 -1.12 -8.20
N ARG A 62 -33.15 -1.50 -7.25
CA ARG A 62 -33.45 -1.78 -5.83
C ARG A 62 -34.32 -3.00 -5.54
N ASP A 63 -34.54 -3.91 -6.51
CA ASP A 63 -34.87 -5.29 -6.16
C ASP A 63 -33.74 -5.90 -5.33
N SER A 64 -34.04 -6.91 -4.50
CA SER A 64 -33.02 -7.60 -3.70
C SER A 64 -33.09 -9.12 -3.85
N LEU A 65 -31.94 -9.78 -3.83
CA LEU A 65 -31.81 -11.23 -3.88
C LEU A 65 -31.10 -11.71 -2.61
N ARG A 66 -31.68 -12.68 -1.91
CA ARG A 66 -31.08 -13.31 -0.72
C ARG A 66 -30.76 -14.76 -1.02
N ILE A 67 -29.52 -15.18 -0.84
CA ILE A 67 -29.13 -16.59 -0.93
C ILE A 67 -29.31 -17.22 0.46
N LEU A 68 -29.95 -18.37 0.50
CA LEU A 68 -30.29 -19.13 1.69
C LEU A 68 -29.55 -20.47 1.69
N ARG A 69 -29.03 -20.87 2.85
CA ARG A 69 -28.53 -22.21 3.12
C ARG A 69 -29.47 -22.90 4.10
N ASP A 70 -29.70 -24.19 3.90
CA ASP A 70 -30.48 -25.06 4.79
C ASP A 70 -31.92 -24.57 5.07
N SER A 71 -32.47 -23.80 4.11
CA SER A 71 -33.82 -23.20 4.04
C SER A 71 -34.06 -21.86 4.77
N ASP A 72 -33.26 -21.50 5.77
CA ASP A 72 -33.50 -20.31 6.61
C ASP A 72 -32.27 -19.42 6.87
N LEU A 73 -31.05 -19.95 6.81
CA LEU A 73 -29.82 -19.20 7.04
C LEU A 73 -29.49 -18.34 5.82
N GLN A 74 -29.69 -17.02 5.93
CA GLN A 74 -29.20 -16.09 4.90
C GLN A 74 -27.67 -16.05 4.89
N ILE A 75 -27.09 -16.36 3.73
CA ILE A 75 -25.64 -16.46 3.51
C ILE A 75 -25.10 -15.44 2.48
N ALA A 76 -25.98 -14.79 1.73
CA ALA A 76 -25.67 -13.59 0.95
C ALA A 76 -26.92 -12.72 0.75
N LEU A 77 -26.73 -11.43 0.49
CA LEU A 77 -27.75 -10.46 0.10
C LEU A 77 -27.16 -9.54 -0.97
N GLU A 78 -27.80 -9.48 -2.13
CA GLU A 78 -27.48 -8.58 -3.23
C GLU A 78 -28.64 -7.59 -3.44
N ILE A 79 -28.33 -6.35 -3.85
CA ILE A 79 -29.31 -5.33 -4.23
C ILE A 79 -29.02 -4.93 -5.68
N VAL A 80 -30.04 -4.98 -6.53
CA VAL A 80 -29.92 -4.62 -7.94
C VAL A 80 -29.67 -3.11 -8.07
N ASP A 81 -28.48 -2.74 -8.54
CA ASP A 81 -28.17 -1.37 -8.97
C ASP A 81 -28.70 -1.11 -10.40
N GLU A 82 -28.71 0.16 -10.83
CA GLU A 82 -29.31 0.61 -12.09
C GLU A 82 -28.62 -0.01 -13.33
N ASP A 83 -27.32 -0.27 -13.27
CA ASP A 83 -26.50 -0.91 -14.31
C ASP A 83 -26.67 -2.44 -14.37
N ALA A 84 -27.15 -3.06 -13.29
CA ALA A 84 -27.39 -4.51 -13.22
C ALA A 84 -28.79 -4.93 -13.73
N VAL A 85 -29.70 -3.97 -13.98
CA VAL A 85 -31.08 -4.23 -14.41
C VAL A 85 -31.11 -5.05 -15.71
N GLY A 86 -31.74 -6.23 -15.66
CA GLY A 86 -31.89 -7.11 -16.83
C GLY A 86 -30.65 -7.97 -17.15
N THR A 87 -29.67 -8.04 -16.24
CA THR A 87 -28.47 -8.89 -16.38
C THR A 87 -28.49 -10.07 -15.40
N GLU A 88 -27.66 -11.10 -15.65
CA GLU A 88 -27.44 -12.19 -14.68
C GLU A 88 -26.53 -11.68 -13.57
N LEU A 89 -27.03 -11.68 -12.33
CA LEU A 89 -26.25 -11.24 -11.17
C LEU A 89 -25.14 -12.26 -10.86
N GLN A 90 -23.96 -11.76 -10.53
CA GLN A 90 -22.82 -12.57 -10.05
C GLN A 90 -22.51 -12.18 -8.61
N MET A 91 -22.61 -13.13 -7.69
CA MET A 91 -22.53 -12.91 -6.24
C MET A 91 -21.58 -13.93 -5.62
N PHE A 92 -20.84 -13.55 -4.58
CA PHE A 92 -19.97 -14.48 -3.84
C PHE A 92 -20.55 -14.80 -2.46
N VAL A 93 -20.76 -16.07 -2.18
CA VAL A 93 -21.05 -16.60 -0.83
C VAL A 93 -19.72 -16.86 -0.14
N GLU A 94 -19.43 -16.15 0.95
CA GLU A 94 -18.16 -16.28 1.67
C GLU A 94 -17.93 -17.72 2.21
N ALA A 95 -16.69 -18.20 2.17
CA ALA A 95 -16.30 -19.55 2.59
C ALA A 95 -16.74 -19.93 4.01
N ARG A 96 -16.84 -18.97 4.93
CA ARG A 96 -17.32 -19.21 6.31
C ARG A 96 -18.77 -19.72 6.36
N HIS A 97 -19.56 -19.48 5.30
CA HIS A 97 -20.92 -19.99 5.16
C HIS A 97 -20.98 -21.36 4.48
N LEU A 98 -19.85 -21.88 4.01
CA LEU A 98 -19.70 -23.17 3.35
C LEU A 98 -18.99 -24.12 4.33
N THR A 99 -19.78 -24.82 5.12
CA THR A 99 -19.29 -25.87 6.02
C THR A 99 -19.24 -27.21 5.29
N GLU A 100 -18.37 -28.10 5.74
CA GLU A 100 -18.22 -29.44 5.17
C GLU A 100 -19.42 -30.33 5.51
N GLY A 101 -19.96 -31.04 4.52
CA GLY A 101 -21.14 -31.88 4.65
C GLY A 101 -22.24 -31.61 3.61
N MET A 102 -23.41 -32.19 3.84
CA MET A 102 -24.60 -32.02 3.00
C MET A 102 -25.36 -30.75 3.39
N HIS A 103 -25.66 -29.91 2.40
CA HIS A 103 -26.42 -28.67 2.55
C HIS A 103 -27.50 -28.53 1.47
N THR A 104 -28.46 -27.64 1.70
CA THR A 104 -29.31 -27.11 0.62
C THR A 104 -29.02 -25.65 0.34
N LEU A 105 -29.12 -25.25 -0.93
CA LEU A 105 -28.96 -23.88 -1.41
C LEU A 105 -30.18 -23.45 -2.22
N SER A 106 -30.69 -22.24 -1.93
CA SER A 106 -31.75 -21.59 -2.70
C SER A 106 -31.60 -20.07 -2.62
N TYR A 107 -32.46 -19.31 -3.28
CA TYR A 107 -32.55 -17.88 -3.11
C TYR A 107 -33.99 -17.37 -3.10
N THR A 108 -34.18 -16.14 -2.63
CA THR A 108 -35.45 -15.42 -2.74
C THR A 108 -35.21 -14.04 -3.35
N VAL A 109 -36.01 -13.68 -4.35
CA VAL A 109 -36.05 -12.32 -4.93
C VAL A 109 -37.18 -11.53 -4.28
N THR A 110 -36.89 -10.34 -3.78
CA THR A 110 -37.88 -9.39 -3.28
C THR A 110 -37.83 -8.14 -4.15
N ARG A 111 -38.87 -7.91 -4.96
CA ARG A 111 -39.00 -6.66 -5.72
C ARG A 111 -39.18 -5.47 -4.78
N LEU A 112 -38.80 -4.27 -5.21
CA LEU A 112 -38.90 -3.07 -4.37
C LEU A 112 -40.34 -2.84 -3.85
N GLY A 113 -40.55 -3.05 -2.55
CA GLY A 113 -41.86 -2.96 -1.89
C GLY A 113 -42.79 -4.17 -2.06
N GLY A 114 -42.33 -5.25 -2.68
CA GLY A 114 -43.06 -6.51 -2.87
C GLY A 114 -42.79 -7.57 -1.79
N THR A 115 -43.34 -8.77 -2.00
CA THR A 115 -43.08 -9.97 -1.18
C THR A 115 -41.95 -10.82 -1.77
N PRO A 116 -41.20 -11.58 -0.95
CA PRO A 116 -40.17 -12.50 -1.45
C PRO A 116 -40.75 -13.65 -2.29
N GLU A 117 -40.17 -13.89 -3.46
CA GLU A 117 -40.44 -15.01 -4.37
C GLU A 117 -39.27 -16.01 -4.31
N PRO A 118 -39.52 -17.30 -3.98
CA PRO A 118 -38.46 -18.30 -3.83
C PRO A 118 -38.00 -18.93 -5.15
N SER A 119 -36.78 -19.46 -5.13
CA SER A 119 -36.24 -20.36 -6.17
C SER A 119 -36.50 -21.84 -5.86
N GLU A 120 -36.23 -22.68 -6.85
CA GLU A 120 -35.96 -24.10 -6.65
C GLU A 120 -34.78 -24.32 -5.68
N VAL A 121 -34.79 -25.45 -4.97
CA VAL A 121 -33.81 -25.80 -3.93
C VAL A 121 -32.82 -26.83 -4.47
N MET A 122 -31.53 -26.49 -4.45
CA MET A 122 -30.44 -27.38 -4.83
C MET A 122 -29.92 -28.15 -3.61
N GLN A 123 -29.62 -29.44 -3.76
CA GLN A 123 -28.80 -30.19 -2.80
C GLN A 123 -27.33 -30.14 -3.20
N VAL A 124 -26.46 -29.81 -2.25
CA VAL A 124 -25.00 -29.79 -2.44
C VAL A 124 -24.28 -30.62 -1.37
N LEU A 125 -23.25 -31.35 -1.78
CA LEU A 125 -22.22 -31.89 -0.90
C LEU A 125 -21.01 -30.95 -0.96
N VAL A 126 -20.64 -30.37 0.17
CA VAL A 126 -19.44 -29.54 0.31
C VAL A 126 -18.32 -30.40 0.91
N LYS A 127 -17.17 -30.54 0.24
CA LYS A 127 -15.94 -31.09 0.85
C LYS A 127 -14.79 -30.12 0.67
N LEU A 128 -14.08 -29.85 1.77
CA LEU A 128 -13.05 -28.82 1.93
C LEU A 128 -11.70 -29.41 2.38
N THR A 129 -11.65 -30.68 2.75
CA THR A 129 -10.38 -31.42 2.94
C THR A 129 -9.96 -32.09 1.63
N LEU A 130 -8.67 -31.98 1.29
CA LEU A 130 -8.09 -32.76 0.18
C LEU A 130 -7.91 -34.24 0.60
N PRO A 131 -8.17 -35.21 -0.28
CA PRO A 131 -7.80 -36.60 -0.01
C PRO A 131 -6.28 -36.72 0.08
N GLY A 132 -5.78 -37.44 1.09
CA GLY A 132 -4.35 -37.48 1.44
C GLY A 132 -3.88 -36.34 2.35
N GLY A 133 -4.65 -35.24 2.44
CA GLY A 133 -4.25 -34.01 3.14
C GLY A 133 -3.26 -33.15 2.33
N PRO A 134 -2.84 -31.99 2.88
CA PRO A 134 -1.79 -31.16 2.28
C PRO A 134 -0.43 -31.87 2.32
N ASP A 135 0.41 -31.60 1.33
CA ASP A 135 1.82 -32.03 1.34
C ASP A 135 2.68 -30.95 2.02
N HIS A 136 3.54 -31.39 2.93
CA HIS A 136 4.45 -30.56 3.70
C HIS A 136 5.92 -30.96 3.50
N SER A 137 6.20 -31.80 2.50
CA SER A 137 7.52 -32.32 2.23
C SER A 137 8.27 -31.50 1.16
N GLU A 138 9.59 -31.35 1.35
CA GLU A 138 10.48 -30.75 0.33
C GLU A 138 10.97 -31.81 -0.70
N GLY A 139 10.51 -33.05 -0.59
CA GLY A 139 10.94 -34.19 -1.42
C GLY A 139 9.97 -34.49 -2.57
N PRO A 140 10.39 -35.29 -3.57
CA PRO A 140 9.51 -35.67 -4.68
C PRO A 140 8.44 -36.68 -4.26
N GLY A 141 7.21 -36.19 -4.11
CA GLY A 141 5.99 -36.99 -3.94
C GLY A 141 5.46 -37.03 -2.52
N HIS A 142 4.13 -36.95 -2.41
CA HIS A 142 3.37 -36.82 -1.17
C HIS A 142 3.52 -38.06 -0.28
N PRO A 143 4.15 -37.94 0.91
CA PRO A 143 4.41 -39.08 1.80
C PRO A 143 3.15 -39.59 2.52
N GLY A 144 2.04 -38.83 2.49
CA GLY A 144 0.73 -39.26 2.98
C GLY A 144 0.05 -40.28 2.08
N LEU A 145 0.42 -40.32 0.79
CA LEU A 145 -0.04 -41.30 -0.19
C LEU A 145 0.96 -42.46 -0.27
N VAL A 146 0.60 -43.62 0.27
CA VAL A 146 1.47 -44.81 0.28
C VAL A 146 0.98 -45.84 -0.72
N MET A 147 1.90 -46.39 -1.53
CA MET A 147 1.65 -47.57 -2.36
C MET A 147 2.75 -48.62 -2.22
N SER A 148 2.41 -49.88 -2.49
CA SER A 148 3.33 -51.02 -2.53
C SER A 148 3.12 -51.84 -3.81
N ILE A 149 4.20 -52.07 -4.55
CA ILE A 149 4.27 -52.97 -5.71
C ILE A 149 4.91 -54.30 -5.26
N PRO A 150 4.43 -55.46 -5.73
CA PRO A 150 5.01 -56.77 -5.41
C PRO A 150 6.52 -56.86 -5.70
N GLU A 151 7.26 -57.49 -4.78
CA GLU A 151 8.73 -57.53 -4.80
C GLU A 151 9.30 -58.31 -6.00
N ASP A 152 8.56 -59.29 -6.52
CA ASP A 152 8.88 -60.03 -7.74
C ASP A 152 8.76 -59.13 -8.98
N ILE A 153 7.72 -58.28 -9.06
CA ILE A 153 7.58 -57.30 -10.14
C ILE A 153 8.67 -56.22 -10.09
N LEU A 154 9.09 -55.80 -8.89
CA LEU A 154 10.20 -54.84 -8.73
C LEU A 154 11.57 -55.43 -9.07
N LYS A 155 11.77 -56.75 -8.91
CA LYS A 155 13.05 -57.44 -9.18
C LYS A 155 13.17 -57.99 -10.60
N ASP A 156 12.16 -58.72 -11.04
CA ASP A 156 12.17 -59.45 -12.32
C ASP A 156 11.51 -58.66 -13.47
N GLY A 157 10.74 -57.62 -13.12
CA GLY A 157 10.04 -56.75 -14.06
C GLY A 157 8.76 -57.37 -14.65
N VAL A 158 8.12 -56.63 -15.55
CA VAL A 158 6.96 -57.09 -16.32
C VAL A 158 7.41 -57.56 -17.70
N HIS A 159 7.07 -58.80 -18.02
CA HIS A 159 7.47 -59.50 -19.24
C HIS A 159 6.33 -60.40 -19.74
N GLN A 160 6.46 -60.98 -20.94
CA GLN A 160 5.40 -61.83 -21.54
C GLN A 160 4.93 -62.99 -20.63
N GLY A 161 5.77 -63.47 -19.69
CA GLY A 161 5.42 -64.55 -18.77
C GLY A 161 4.52 -64.17 -17.58
N ASN A 162 4.35 -62.87 -17.28
CA ASN A 162 3.54 -62.39 -16.14
C ASN A 162 2.54 -61.27 -16.51
N VAL A 163 2.71 -60.58 -17.64
CA VAL A 163 1.86 -59.44 -18.04
C VAL A 163 0.37 -59.77 -18.20
N ASP A 164 0.00 -61.02 -18.48
CA ASP A 164 -1.41 -61.44 -18.62
C ASP A 164 -2.22 -61.31 -17.32
N ALA A 165 -1.57 -61.33 -16.15
CA ALA A 165 -2.22 -61.08 -14.86
C ALA A 165 -2.41 -59.58 -14.54
N GLY A 166 -1.78 -58.68 -15.32
CA GLY A 166 -1.60 -57.28 -14.93
C GLY A 166 -0.59 -57.11 -13.79
N VAL A 167 -0.59 -55.95 -13.15
CA VAL A 167 0.23 -55.67 -11.95
C VAL A 167 -0.68 -55.15 -10.85
N SER A 168 -0.76 -55.86 -9.73
CA SER A 168 -1.52 -55.42 -8.55
C SER A 168 -0.68 -54.44 -7.71
N ILE A 169 -1.26 -53.30 -7.38
CA ILE A 169 -0.70 -52.28 -6.50
C ILE A 169 -1.58 -52.19 -5.26
N THR A 170 -0.97 -52.24 -4.07
CA THR A 170 -1.69 -52.06 -2.80
C THR A 170 -1.52 -50.63 -2.32
N LEU A 171 -2.61 -49.96 -1.93
CA LEU A 171 -2.57 -48.63 -1.33
C LEU A 171 -2.62 -48.71 0.20
N GLY A 172 -1.96 -47.77 0.86
CA GLY A 172 -1.90 -47.69 2.32
C GLY A 172 -0.81 -48.54 2.95
N LYS A 173 -0.81 -48.52 4.30
CA LYS A 173 0.04 -49.36 5.14
C LYS A 173 -0.75 -50.60 5.54
N ALA A 174 -0.12 -51.76 5.53
CA ALA A 174 -0.76 -53.03 5.89
C ALA A 174 -0.90 -53.20 7.43
N ASP A 175 -1.29 -52.15 8.13
CA ASP A 175 -1.40 -52.05 9.60
C ASP A 175 -2.85 -51.85 10.09
N GLY A 176 -3.82 -51.77 9.18
CA GLY A 176 -5.24 -51.55 9.49
C GLY A 176 -5.62 -50.07 9.64
N SER A 177 -4.74 -49.14 9.28
CA SER A 177 -5.09 -47.73 9.14
C SER A 177 -5.76 -47.44 7.77
N PRO A 178 -6.56 -46.36 7.66
CA PRO A 178 -7.01 -45.83 6.37
C PRO A 178 -5.86 -45.69 5.36
N PRO A 179 -6.11 -45.94 4.06
CA PRO A 179 -5.04 -46.03 3.05
C PRO A 179 -4.27 -44.71 2.84
N TYR A 180 -4.86 -43.59 3.23
CA TYR A 180 -4.26 -42.25 3.28
C TYR A 180 -5.11 -41.34 4.18
N PRO A 181 -4.59 -40.19 4.66
CA PRO A 181 -5.37 -39.24 5.45
C PRO A 181 -6.63 -38.77 4.71
N PHE A 182 -7.74 -38.61 5.44
CA PHE A 182 -9.04 -38.17 4.90
C PHE A 182 -9.63 -39.06 3.78
N ALA A 183 -9.19 -40.32 3.65
CA ALA A 183 -9.82 -41.29 2.75
C ALA A 183 -11.33 -41.43 3.06
N ALA A 184 -12.16 -41.39 2.02
CA ALA A 184 -13.60 -41.54 2.11
C ALA A 184 -14.15 -42.53 1.07
N ALA A 185 -15.30 -43.13 1.37
CA ALA A 185 -16.03 -43.93 0.39
C ALA A 185 -16.40 -43.08 -0.84
N GLY A 186 -16.12 -43.60 -2.02
CA GLY A 186 -16.30 -42.90 -3.29
C GLY A 186 -15.03 -42.20 -3.83
N ASP A 187 -13.99 -42.04 -3.01
CA ASP A 187 -12.71 -41.52 -3.49
C ASP A 187 -12.11 -42.48 -4.54
N THR A 188 -11.54 -41.95 -5.61
CA THR A 188 -11.07 -42.71 -6.76
C THR A 188 -9.56 -42.51 -6.96
N PRO A 189 -8.74 -43.57 -6.80
CA PRO A 189 -7.30 -43.49 -7.00
C PRO A 189 -6.97 -43.50 -8.50
N GLN A 190 -6.14 -42.56 -8.92
CA GLN A 190 -5.74 -42.34 -10.30
C GLN A 190 -4.26 -42.68 -10.45
N PHE A 191 -3.96 -43.76 -11.20
CA PHE A 191 -2.60 -44.25 -11.39
C PHE A 191 -1.98 -43.69 -12.67
N SER A 192 -0.67 -43.45 -12.61
CA SER A 192 0.21 -43.22 -13.76
C SER A 192 1.15 -44.41 -13.90
N TRP A 193 1.20 -45.00 -15.09
CA TRP A 193 2.10 -46.10 -15.47
C TRP A 193 2.94 -45.63 -16.65
N GLY A 194 4.09 -45.00 -16.37
CA GLY A 194 4.96 -44.41 -17.39
C GLY A 194 4.30 -43.25 -18.14
N GLY A 195 3.41 -42.50 -17.48
CA GLY A 195 2.60 -41.45 -18.12
C GLY A 195 1.32 -41.95 -18.81
N MET A 196 1.05 -43.26 -18.82
CA MET A 196 -0.27 -43.79 -19.19
C MET A 196 -1.19 -43.86 -17.96
N PHE A 197 -2.36 -43.24 -18.04
CA PHE A 197 -3.28 -43.18 -16.91
C PHE A 197 -4.24 -44.36 -16.83
N PHE A 198 -4.49 -44.82 -15.60
CA PHE A 198 -5.53 -45.80 -15.28
C PHE A 198 -6.28 -45.37 -14.01
N SER A 199 -7.58 -45.14 -14.14
CA SER A 199 -8.44 -44.84 -12.98
C SER A 199 -8.85 -46.14 -12.31
N GLY A 200 -8.59 -46.27 -11.01
CA GLY A 200 -9.01 -47.40 -10.20
C GLY A 200 -10.52 -47.40 -9.90
N PRO A 201 -11.04 -48.45 -9.26
CA PRO A 201 -12.38 -48.42 -8.69
C PRO A 201 -12.46 -47.40 -7.54
N ALA A 202 -13.62 -46.76 -7.37
CA ALA A 202 -13.89 -45.93 -6.20
C ALA A 202 -13.85 -46.77 -4.90
N LEU A 203 -13.31 -46.20 -3.83
CA LEU A 203 -13.19 -46.85 -2.53
C LEU A 203 -14.57 -47.21 -1.95
N THR A 204 -14.68 -48.40 -1.39
CA THR A 204 -15.79 -48.77 -0.49
C THR A 204 -15.58 -48.18 0.91
N GLN A 205 -16.62 -48.17 1.75
CA GLN A 205 -16.52 -47.70 3.13
C GLN A 205 -15.50 -48.52 3.94
N GLU A 206 -15.59 -49.84 3.88
CA GLU A 206 -14.66 -50.81 4.51
C GLU A 206 -13.20 -50.61 4.07
N GLN A 207 -12.98 -50.05 2.87
CA GLN A 207 -11.65 -49.72 2.35
C GLN A 207 -11.15 -48.34 2.79
N ALA A 208 -12.04 -47.35 2.85
CA ALA A 208 -11.71 -46.02 3.35
C ALA A 208 -11.38 -46.04 4.85
N ASP A 209 -12.09 -46.85 5.63
CA ASP A 209 -11.88 -46.99 7.07
C ASP A 209 -10.65 -47.86 7.43
N GLY A 210 -10.01 -48.51 6.45
CA GLY A 210 -8.82 -49.36 6.63
C GLY A 210 -9.12 -50.82 7.04
N GLU A 211 -10.39 -51.21 7.11
CA GLU A 211 -10.81 -52.57 7.49
C GLU A 211 -10.45 -53.63 6.43
N THR A 212 -10.36 -53.23 5.16
CA THR A 212 -9.95 -54.09 4.04
C THR A 212 -8.90 -53.42 3.14
N PRO A 213 -7.92 -54.16 2.61
CA PRO A 213 -6.86 -53.58 1.80
C PRO A 213 -7.36 -53.10 0.43
N VAL A 214 -6.88 -51.93 0.00
CA VAL A 214 -7.15 -51.39 -1.33
C VAL A 214 -6.13 -51.94 -2.32
N ILE A 215 -6.52 -52.97 -3.07
CA ILE A 215 -5.69 -53.60 -4.10
C ILE A 215 -6.26 -53.25 -5.48
N VAL A 216 -5.46 -52.56 -6.30
CA VAL A 216 -5.84 -52.14 -7.67
C VAL A 216 -4.92 -52.82 -8.69
N THR A 217 -5.50 -53.56 -9.63
CA THR A 217 -4.73 -54.21 -10.69
C THR A 217 -4.67 -53.35 -11.95
N ILE A 218 -3.47 -52.87 -12.27
CA ILE A 218 -3.17 -52.21 -13.55
C ILE A 218 -3.31 -53.24 -14.67
N PRO A 219 -4.22 -53.04 -15.64
CA PRO A 219 -4.51 -54.05 -16.64
C PRO A 219 -3.41 -54.14 -17.70
N LYS A 220 -3.23 -55.34 -18.28
CA LYS A 220 -2.30 -55.61 -19.40
C LYS A 220 -2.35 -54.54 -20.50
N LYS A 221 -3.54 -54.02 -20.83
CA LYS A 221 -3.69 -52.98 -21.85
C LYS A 221 -2.90 -51.71 -21.52
N THR A 222 -3.02 -51.16 -20.31
CA THR A 222 -2.28 -49.95 -19.89
C THR A 222 -0.77 -50.18 -19.94
N ILE A 223 -0.32 -51.37 -19.51
CA ILE A 223 1.10 -51.76 -19.54
C ILE A 223 1.64 -51.84 -20.98
N VAL A 224 0.86 -52.45 -21.89
CA VAL A 224 1.21 -52.56 -23.33
C VAL A 224 1.20 -51.19 -24.02
N ASP A 225 0.22 -50.34 -23.71
CA ASP A 225 0.08 -49.01 -24.32
C ASP A 225 1.21 -48.04 -23.89
N ALA A 226 1.77 -48.21 -22.68
CA ALA A 226 2.95 -47.47 -22.19
C ALA A 226 4.25 -47.92 -22.90
N GLY A 227 4.35 -49.22 -23.21
CA GLY A 227 5.47 -49.82 -23.92
C GLY A 227 6.67 -50.19 -23.04
N ASP A 228 7.65 -50.83 -23.68
CA ASP A 228 8.85 -51.36 -23.01
C ASP A 228 9.79 -50.24 -22.53
N SER A 229 10.37 -50.42 -21.34
CA SER A 229 11.32 -49.49 -20.74
C SER A 229 12.78 -49.86 -21.00
N GLY A 230 13.66 -48.86 -20.83
CA GLY A 230 15.07 -49.10 -20.53
C GLY A 230 15.30 -49.73 -19.14
N GLU A 231 16.57 -49.96 -18.79
CA GLU A 231 16.98 -50.61 -17.52
C GLU A 231 16.60 -49.80 -16.26
N ALA A 232 16.42 -48.47 -16.39
CA ALA A 232 15.99 -47.60 -15.30
C ALA A 232 14.49 -47.72 -14.95
N GLY A 233 13.71 -48.49 -15.73
CA GLY A 233 12.27 -48.65 -15.53
C GLY A 233 11.41 -47.44 -15.89
N LEU A 234 10.10 -47.65 -15.92
CA LEU A 234 9.09 -46.59 -15.99
C LEU A 234 8.62 -46.20 -14.60
N ALA A 235 8.28 -44.92 -14.42
CA ALA A 235 7.71 -44.43 -13.16
C ALA A 235 6.27 -44.91 -13.00
N VAL A 236 5.95 -45.39 -11.80
CA VAL A 236 4.61 -45.71 -11.33
C VAL A 236 4.32 -44.80 -10.14
N ALA A 237 3.15 -44.16 -10.14
CA ALA A 237 2.66 -43.34 -9.03
C ALA A 237 1.13 -43.28 -9.06
N PHE A 238 0.50 -42.83 -7.97
CA PHE A 238 -0.92 -42.54 -7.93
C PHE A 238 -1.23 -41.22 -7.22
N GLU A 239 -2.36 -40.63 -7.56
CA GLU A 239 -3.00 -39.51 -6.86
C GLU A 239 -4.46 -39.89 -6.57
N VAL A 240 -5.21 -39.07 -5.83
CA VAL A 240 -6.60 -39.37 -5.42
C VAL A 240 -7.53 -38.23 -5.78
N TYR A 241 -8.72 -38.57 -6.27
CA TYR A 241 -9.84 -37.65 -6.47
C TYR A 241 -10.99 -38.03 -5.55
N ASP A 242 -11.57 -37.06 -4.83
CA ASP A 242 -12.72 -37.31 -3.97
C ASP A 242 -14.07 -37.19 -4.71
N LEU A 243 -15.17 -37.48 -4.01
CA LEU A 243 -16.55 -37.40 -4.52
C LEU A 243 -16.98 -36.05 -5.12
N VAL A 244 -16.29 -34.94 -4.80
CA VAL A 244 -16.57 -33.62 -5.39
C VAL A 244 -15.45 -33.16 -6.32
N ASP A 245 -14.61 -34.09 -6.79
CA ASP A 245 -13.44 -33.84 -7.64
C ASP A 245 -12.36 -32.94 -6.94
N ASN A 246 -12.21 -32.99 -5.60
CA ASN A 246 -10.97 -32.50 -4.94
C ASN A 246 -9.82 -33.46 -5.25
N ARG A 247 -8.71 -32.93 -5.74
CA ARG A 247 -7.47 -33.66 -6.00
C ARG A 247 -6.57 -33.71 -4.76
N SER A 248 -5.86 -34.80 -4.53
CA SER A 248 -4.77 -34.86 -3.54
C SER A 248 -3.66 -33.84 -3.83
N ASP A 249 -2.96 -33.41 -2.78
CA ASP A 249 -1.88 -32.44 -2.91
C ASP A 249 -0.62 -33.10 -3.50
N GLY A 250 -0.64 -33.34 -4.81
CA GLY A 250 0.41 -34.07 -5.52
C GLY A 250 0.17 -35.58 -5.66
N TRP A 251 1.16 -36.22 -6.28
CA TRP A 251 1.25 -37.68 -6.49
C TRP A 251 1.99 -38.32 -5.33
N CYS A 252 1.75 -39.60 -5.05
CA CYS A 252 2.59 -40.39 -4.15
C CYS A 252 4.07 -40.42 -4.58
N VAL A 253 4.94 -40.78 -3.65
CA VAL A 253 6.35 -41.12 -3.96
C VAL A 253 6.39 -42.20 -5.05
N GLU A 254 7.10 -41.95 -6.15
CA GLU A 254 7.13 -42.86 -7.29
C GLU A 254 7.96 -44.14 -7.04
N GLN A 255 7.58 -45.23 -7.71
CA GLN A 255 8.35 -46.47 -7.78
C GLN A 255 8.65 -46.81 -9.25
N ARG A 256 9.82 -47.38 -9.54
CA ARG A 256 10.26 -47.71 -10.90
C ARG A 256 10.07 -49.19 -11.20
N VAL A 257 9.42 -49.52 -12.32
CA VAL A 257 9.20 -50.90 -12.78
C VAL A 257 9.80 -51.09 -14.17
N VAL A 258 10.59 -52.15 -14.36
CA VAL A 258 11.14 -52.50 -15.68
C VAL A 258 10.09 -53.26 -16.49
N VAL A 259 9.85 -52.85 -17.75
CA VAL A 259 8.91 -53.52 -18.66
C VAL A 259 9.65 -53.98 -19.92
N THR A 260 9.57 -55.26 -20.26
CA THR A 260 10.17 -55.86 -21.47
C THR A 260 9.25 -56.93 -22.05
N LEU A 261 8.26 -56.50 -22.81
CA LEU A 261 7.30 -57.37 -23.51
C LEU A 261 7.83 -57.78 -24.90
N ASP A 262 8.66 -56.97 -25.54
CA ASP A 262 9.23 -57.21 -26.86
C ASP A 262 10.75 -57.12 -26.84
N LYS A 263 11.39 -58.29 -26.80
CA LYS A 263 12.86 -58.44 -26.81
C LYS A 263 13.53 -58.06 -28.13
N THR A 264 12.78 -57.65 -29.16
CA THR A 264 13.31 -57.24 -30.48
C THR A 264 13.43 -55.71 -30.65
N ARG A 265 12.90 -54.93 -29.70
CA ARG A 265 12.98 -53.46 -29.68
C ARG A 265 14.42 -52.96 -29.56
N LEU A 266 14.69 -51.83 -30.21
CA LEU A 266 15.97 -51.13 -30.13
C LEU A 266 16.15 -50.48 -28.74
N GLY A 267 17.39 -50.10 -28.40
CA GLY A 267 17.69 -49.37 -27.16
C GLY A 267 16.91 -48.05 -27.04
N ALA A 268 16.60 -47.62 -25.82
CA ALA A 268 15.88 -46.37 -25.60
C ALA A 268 16.73 -45.16 -26.02
N PRO A 269 16.11 -44.06 -26.49
CA PRO A 269 16.79 -42.77 -26.62
C PRO A 269 17.17 -42.22 -25.23
N LEU A 270 18.07 -41.23 -25.19
CA LEU A 270 18.40 -40.49 -23.99
C LEU A 270 18.20 -38.98 -24.21
N LEU A 271 17.36 -38.32 -23.41
CA LEU A 271 17.41 -36.87 -23.26
C LEU A 271 18.65 -36.53 -22.43
N LYS A 272 19.61 -35.86 -23.06
CA LYS A 272 20.94 -35.55 -22.51
C LYS A 272 20.88 -34.71 -21.22
N GLU A 273 19.88 -33.85 -21.12
CA GLU A 273 19.65 -32.94 -20.00
C GLU A 273 18.87 -33.59 -18.84
N ALA A 274 18.36 -34.81 -19.01
CA ALA A 274 17.64 -35.56 -17.96
C ALA A 274 18.60 -36.39 -17.09
N ILE A 275 19.19 -35.77 -16.07
CA ILE A 275 20.11 -36.43 -15.14
C ILE A 275 19.35 -37.42 -14.26
N ASN A 276 19.77 -38.69 -14.23
CA ASN A 276 19.07 -39.78 -13.53
C ASN A 276 17.58 -39.95 -13.95
N ASN A 277 17.24 -39.61 -15.19
CA ASN A 277 15.87 -39.49 -15.70
C ASN A 277 15.02 -38.42 -14.99
N VAL A 278 15.64 -37.43 -14.38
CA VAL A 278 14.99 -36.22 -13.90
C VAL A 278 15.39 -35.07 -14.82
N LEU A 279 14.42 -34.48 -15.51
CA LEU A 279 14.61 -33.24 -16.27
C LEU A 279 14.21 -32.06 -15.39
N ASP A 280 15.18 -31.28 -14.96
CA ASP A 280 14.89 -30.00 -14.32
C ASP A 280 14.68 -28.94 -15.40
N VAL A 281 13.42 -28.55 -15.62
CA VAL A 281 13.08 -27.58 -16.67
C VAL A 281 13.48 -26.14 -16.29
N ASP A 282 13.68 -25.84 -15.00
CA ASP A 282 14.14 -24.53 -14.56
C ASP A 282 15.63 -24.36 -14.81
N ASN A 283 16.43 -25.37 -14.46
CA ASN A 283 17.86 -25.44 -14.80
C ASN A 283 18.11 -25.58 -16.32
N LEU A 284 17.14 -26.07 -17.10
CA LEU A 284 17.18 -26.01 -18.57
C LEU A 284 17.04 -24.56 -19.11
N GLY A 285 16.41 -23.65 -18.36
CA GLY A 285 16.21 -22.27 -18.76
C GLY A 285 15.41 -22.14 -20.07
N ASP A 286 15.95 -21.38 -21.01
CA ASP A 286 15.43 -21.19 -22.38
C ASP A 286 16.06 -22.15 -23.41
N ALA A 287 16.95 -23.07 -22.99
CA ALA A 287 17.66 -23.95 -23.92
C ALA A 287 16.76 -25.09 -24.43
N ASP A 288 16.87 -25.44 -25.71
CA ASP A 288 16.25 -26.64 -26.26
C ASP A 288 16.91 -27.92 -25.70
N GLY A 289 16.13 -29.00 -25.59
CA GLY A 289 16.62 -30.31 -25.15
C GLY A 289 17.25 -31.12 -26.28
N THR A 290 18.18 -32.00 -25.94
CA THR A 290 18.96 -32.81 -26.90
C THR A 290 18.69 -34.29 -26.72
N VAL A 291 17.93 -34.89 -27.66
CA VAL A 291 17.70 -36.33 -27.68
C VAL A 291 18.82 -37.04 -28.43
N GLN A 292 19.52 -37.93 -27.74
CA GLN A 292 20.60 -38.75 -28.26
C GLN A 292 20.11 -40.18 -28.51
N VAL A 293 20.42 -40.74 -29.69
CA VAL A 293 20.20 -42.16 -30.01
C VAL A 293 21.54 -42.85 -30.19
N MET A 294 21.75 -44.02 -29.60
CA MET A 294 22.99 -44.78 -29.77
C MET A 294 22.88 -45.70 -30.99
N ALA A 295 23.23 -45.18 -32.17
CA ALA A 295 23.17 -45.90 -33.44
C ALA A 295 24.42 -46.78 -33.62
N VAL A 296 24.43 -47.94 -32.95
CA VAL A 296 25.52 -48.94 -32.98
C VAL A 296 24.97 -50.32 -33.31
N ASN A 297 25.72 -51.11 -34.08
CA ASN A 297 25.38 -52.50 -34.35
C ASN A 297 26.07 -53.44 -33.34
N PRO A 298 25.41 -54.51 -32.86
CA PRO A 298 26.00 -55.45 -31.92
C PRO A 298 27.23 -56.13 -32.55
N THR A 299 28.34 -56.17 -31.81
CA THR A 299 29.56 -56.82 -32.27
C THR A 299 29.32 -58.33 -32.33
N PRO A 300 29.49 -59.00 -33.49
CA PRO A 300 29.24 -60.43 -33.58
C PRO A 300 30.24 -61.19 -32.68
N PRO A 301 29.78 -62.10 -31.80
CA PRO A 301 30.70 -62.93 -31.04
C PRO A 301 31.52 -63.80 -31.99
N SER A 302 32.76 -64.13 -31.62
CA SER A 302 33.65 -64.96 -32.44
C SER A 302 33.70 -66.40 -31.91
N PRO A 303 33.49 -67.44 -32.75
CA PRO A 303 33.13 -67.37 -34.17
C PRO A 303 31.68 -66.89 -34.39
N PRO A 304 31.37 -66.27 -35.56
CA PRO A 304 30.07 -65.67 -35.81
C PRO A 304 28.93 -66.68 -35.70
N PRO A 305 27.82 -66.34 -35.00
CA PRO A 305 26.68 -67.22 -34.88
C PRO A 305 25.97 -67.38 -36.24
N VAL A 306 25.35 -68.55 -36.42
CA VAL A 306 24.48 -68.85 -37.57
C VAL A 306 23.07 -69.09 -37.01
N PRO A 307 22.04 -68.32 -37.44
CA PRO A 307 22.08 -67.23 -38.44
C PRO A 307 22.84 -65.98 -37.95
N PRO A 308 23.29 -65.10 -38.87
CA PRO A 308 23.94 -63.84 -38.52
C PRO A 308 23.04 -62.95 -37.66
N GLN A 309 23.63 -62.18 -36.75
CA GLN A 309 22.92 -61.22 -35.93
C GLN A 309 22.26 -60.13 -36.80
N PRO A 310 21.06 -59.62 -36.42
CA PRO A 310 20.43 -58.51 -37.13
C PRO A 310 21.34 -57.28 -37.18
N ILE A 311 21.35 -56.59 -38.31
CA ILE A 311 21.92 -55.23 -38.40
C ILE A 311 20.81 -54.28 -37.92
N ASP A 312 21.06 -53.60 -36.80
CA ASP A 312 20.10 -52.69 -36.18
C ASP A 312 20.03 -51.35 -36.91
N PHE A 313 21.16 -50.81 -37.38
CA PHE A 313 21.29 -49.50 -38.03
C PHE A 313 22.18 -49.53 -39.27
N GLU A 314 21.75 -48.83 -40.32
CA GLU A 314 22.51 -48.62 -41.57
C GLU A 314 22.49 -47.15 -42.01
N VAL A 315 23.47 -46.77 -42.85
CA VAL A 315 23.53 -45.43 -43.45
C VAL A 315 22.33 -45.23 -44.38
N GLY A 316 21.59 -44.15 -44.18
CA GLY A 316 20.35 -43.83 -44.87
C GLY A 316 19.07 -44.11 -44.06
N ASP A 317 19.14 -44.89 -42.98
CA ASP A 317 17.97 -45.10 -42.11
C ASP A 317 17.54 -43.77 -41.47
N THR A 318 16.24 -43.61 -41.18
CA THR A 318 15.68 -42.36 -40.64
C THR A 318 15.06 -42.58 -39.27
N ILE A 319 15.54 -41.84 -38.27
CA ILE A 319 15.04 -41.86 -36.89
C ILE A 319 13.93 -40.81 -36.74
N PHE A 320 12.77 -41.22 -36.24
CA PHE A 320 11.68 -40.32 -35.84
C PHE A 320 11.48 -40.43 -34.33
N VAL A 321 11.79 -39.36 -33.60
CA VAL A 321 11.59 -39.28 -32.15
C VAL A 321 10.15 -38.92 -31.84
N ARG A 322 9.55 -39.57 -30.85
CA ARG A 322 8.20 -39.31 -30.37
C ARG A 322 8.22 -38.98 -28.89
N ILE A 323 7.52 -37.91 -28.54
CA ILE A 323 7.39 -37.39 -27.17
C ILE A 323 5.94 -37.53 -26.77
N LYS A 324 5.71 -38.20 -25.64
CA LYS A 324 4.41 -38.27 -24.98
C LYS A 324 4.49 -37.77 -23.55
N GLY A 325 3.42 -37.16 -23.08
CA GLY A 325 3.24 -36.77 -21.68
C GLY A 325 1.90 -36.08 -21.51
N THR A 326 1.42 -35.96 -20.27
CA THR A 326 0.26 -35.12 -19.98
C THR A 326 0.68 -34.07 -18.97
N PRO A 327 0.57 -32.77 -19.31
CA PRO A 327 1.03 -31.71 -18.43
C PRO A 327 0.09 -31.55 -17.23
N LYS A 328 0.56 -30.87 -16.18
CA LYS A 328 -0.28 -30.46 -15.05
C LYS A 328 -1.27 -29.34 -15.44
N GLU A 329 -0.96 -28.58 -16.50
CA GLU A 329 -1.82 -27.60 -17.15
C GLU A 329 -1.70 -27.69 -18.68
N GLY A 330 -2.82 -27.78 -19.39
CA GLY A 330 -2.92 -27.95 -20.84
C GLY A 330 -3.39 -29.34 -21.29
N PRO A 331 -3.61 -29.54 -22.61
CA PRO A 331 -3.99 -30.83 -23.17
C PRO A 331 -2.81 -31.83 -23.19
N PRO A 332 -3.07 -33.16 -23.22
CA PRO A 332 -2.04 -34.17 -23.42
C PRO A 332 -1.19 -33.94 -24.67
N ILE A 333 0.11 -34.17 -24.56
CA ILE A 333 1.09 -34.03 -25.64
C ILE A 333 1.42 -35.42 -26.19
N ASP A 334 1.25 -35.60 -27.50
CA ASP A 334 1.71 -36.76 -28.27
C ASP A 334 2.20 -36.27 -29.65
N ILE A 335 3.51 -35.98 -29.75
CA ILE A 335 4.11 -35.39 -30.96
C ILE A 335 5.23 -36.28 -31.51
N GLU A 336 5.32 -36.36 -32.84
CA GLU A 336 6.47 -36.97 -33.54
C GLU A 336 7.29 -35.86 -34.22
N LEU A 337 8.59 -35.85 -33.96
CA LEU A 337 9.52 -34.85 -34.46
C LEU A 337 9.98 -35.16 -35.89
N PRO A 338 10.43 -34.14 -36.66
CA PRO A 338 11.00 -34.33 -37.98
C PRO A 338 12.12 -35.38 -38.01
N GLY A 339 12.05 -36.31 -38.98
CA GLY A 339 12.95 -37.45 -39.04
C GLY A 339 14.39 -37.08 -39.38
N LYS A 340 15.37 -37.64 -38.65
CA LYS A 340 16.81 -37.45 -38.88
C LYS A 340 17.42 -38.66 -39.59
N VAL A 341 18.05 -38.42 -40.74
CA VAL A 341 18.73 -39.45 -41.55
C VAL A 341 20.11 -39.78 -40.98
N LEU A 342 20.45 -41.06 -40.88
CA LEU A 342 21.77 -41.55 -40.51
C LEU A 342 22.78 -41.38 -41.64
N ILE A 343 23.86 -40.66 -41.38
CA ILE A 343 24.98 -40.46 -42.33
C ILE A 343 26.21 -41.33 -42.03
N SER A 344 26.26 -41.94 -40.84
CA SER A 344 27.33 -42.85 -40.40
C SER A 344 26.84 -43.81 -39.32
N VAL A 345 27.43 -45.00 -39.26
CA VAL A 345 27.23 -46.01 -38.21
C VAL A 345 28.61 -46.65 -37.92
N PRO A 346 29.08 -46.74 -36.67
CA PRO A 346 28.44 -46.27 -35.44
C PRO A 346 28.38 -44.74 -35.33
N SER A 347 27.32 -44.20 -34.71
CA SER A 347 27.18 -42.76 -34.41
C SER A 347 26.23 -42.49 -33.24
N ILE A 348 26.20 -41.24 -32.76
CA ILE A 348 25.21 -40.75 -31.79
C ILE A 348 24.49 -39.55 -32.43
N PRO A 349 23.35 -39.75 -33.14
CA PRO A 349 22.58 -38.65 -33.69
C PRO A 349 21.87 -37.86 -32.58
N GLU A 350 22.14 -36.56 -32.52
CA GLU A 350 21.42 -35.61 -31.67
C GLU A 350 20.20 -35.03 -32.39
N ILE A 351 19.02 -35.01 -31.76
CA ILE A 351 17.76 -34.50 -32.29
C ILE A 351 17.24 -33.45 -31.31
N ILE A 352 16.97 -32.24 -31.80
CA ILE A 352 16.57 -31.10 -30.96
C ILE A 352 15.08 -31.19 -30.62
N VAL A 353 14.77 -30.97 -29.35
CA VAL A 353 13.41 -30.86 -28.82
C VAL A 353 13.21 -29.43 -28.34
N SER A 354 12.19 -28.75 -28.85
CA SER A 354 11.93 -27.37 -28.43
C SER A 354 11.69 -27.27 -26.92
N ASN A 355 12.36 -26.31 -26.27
CA ASN A 355 12.16 -25.95 -24.87
C ASN A 355 10.66 -25.78 -24.54
N ALA A 356 9.91 -25.14 -25.43
CA ALA A 356 8.47 -24.91 -25.28
C ALA A 356 7.63 -26.20 -25.15
N VAL A 357 8.08 -27.33 -25.69
CA VAL A 357 7.42 -28.65 -25.51
C VAL A 357 7.79 -29.23 -24.14
N LEU A 358 9.06 -29.19 -23.76
CA LEU A 358 9.54 -29.74 -22.49
C LEU A 358 9.00 -28.96 -21.29
N ARG A 359 8.96 -27.62 -21.37
CA ARG A 359 8.40 -26.71 -20.36
C ARG A 359 6.91 -26.95 -20.09
N GLN A 360 6.12 -27.33 -21.10
CA GLN A 360 4.71 -27.70 -20.87
C GLN A 360 4.58 -28.92 -19.97
N LEU A 361 5.53 -29.86 -20.04
CA LEU A 361 5.56 -31.08 -19.24
C LEU A 361 6.21 -30.87 -17.85
N ALA A 362 6.37 -29.64 -17.38
CA ALA A 362 6.80 -29.36 -16.00
C ALA A 362 5.86 -30.05 -14.99
N GLN A 363 6.44 -30.69 -13.98
CA GLN A 363 5.74 -31.47 -12.94
C GLN A 363 4.95 -32.68 -13.52
N ALA A 364 5.39 -33.22 -14.66
CA ALA A 364 4.79 -34.37 -15.33
C ALA A 364 5.83 -35.44 -15.71
N GLN A 365 5.34 -36.59 -16.18
CA GLN A 365 6.17 -37.68 -16.71
C GLN A 365 6.21 -37.61 -18.24
N ILE A 366 7.40 -37.71 -18.81
CA ILE A 366 7.67 -37.69 -20.25
C ILE A 366 8.08 -39.10 -20.69
N ALA A 367 7.33 -39.67 -21.63
CA ALA A 367 7.68 -40.91 -22.32
C ALA A 367 8.32 -40.57 -23.68
N LEU A 368 9.64 -40.77 -23.77
CA LEU A 368 10.46 -40.48 -24.93
C LEU A 368 10.87 -41.77 -25.64
N SER A 369 10.48 -41.93 -26.90
CA SER A 369 10.81 -43.10 -27.73
C SER A 369 11.17 -42.69 -29.16
N TYR A 370 11.59 -43.64 -29.99
CA TYR A 370 11.73 -43.41 -31.43
C TYR A 370 11.36 -44.64 -32.25
N ARG A 371 11.06 -44.41 -33.52
CA ARG A 371 10.97 -45.46 -34.55
C ARG A 371 12.03 -45.25 -35.63
N LEU A 372 12.60 -46.33 -36.11
CA LEU A 372 13.61 -46.37 -37.17
C LEU A 372 12.96 -46.82 -38.47
N LYS A 373 12.87 -45.91 -39.44
CA LYS A 373 12.48 -46.23 -40.82
C LYS A 373 13.73 -46.69 -41.58
N LYS A 374 13.70 -47.94 -42.06
CA LYS A 374 14.80 -48.55 -42.79
C LYS A 374 14.93 -48.02 -44.23
N ALA A 375 16.17 -47.82 -44.68
CA ALA A 375 16.50 -47.28 -46.00
C ALA A 375 16.27 -48.26 -47.15
N ASP A 376 16.46 -49.56 -46.88
CA ASP A 376 16.25 -50.67 -47.81
C ASP A 376 14.76 -51.00 -48.05
N GLY A 377 13.85 -50.34 -47.32
CA GLY A 377 12.42 -50.59 -47.38
C GLY A 377 11.94 -51.79 -46.55
N SER A 378 12.81 -52.39 -45.73
CA SER A 378 12.41 -53.40 -44.75
C SER A 378 11.51 -52.82 -43.65
N ALA A 379 10.91 -53.69 -42.83
CA ALA A 379 9.96 -53.28 -41.80
C ALA A 379 10.61 -52.31 -40.80
N GLN A 380 9.89 -51.23 -40.47
CA GLN A 380 10.35 -50.28 -39.43
C GLN A 380 10.53 -50.99 -38.09
N ARG A 381 11.44 -50.48 -37.26
CA ARG A 381 11.69 -51.01 -35.91
C ARG A 381 11.47 -49.94 -34.87
N ASP A 382 10.79 -50.31 -33.79
CA ASP A 382 10.52 -49.42 -32.67
C ASP A 382 11.58 -49.60 -31.57
N ALA A 383 11.86 -48.51 -30.87
CA ALA A 383 12.71 -48.51 -29.69
C ALA A 383 11.95 -48.88 -28.41
N LYS A 384 12.70 -49.11 -27.35
CA LYS A 384 12.26 -48.94 -25.96
C LYS A 384 12.07 -47.45 -25.66
N THR A 385 11.38 -47.17 -24.56
CA THR A 385 11.06 -45.82 -24.09
C THR A 385 11.94 -45.44 -22.90
N GLN A 386 12.43 -44.20 -22.88
CA GLN A 386 12.95 -43.55 -21.68
C GLN A 386 11.81 -42.80 -21.00
N PHE A 387 11.68 -42.98 -19.68
CA PHE A 387 10.63 -42.35 -18.88
C PHE A 387 11.28 -41.35 -17.92
N ILE A 388 11.00 -40.06 -18.15
CA ILE A 388 11.66 -38.93 -17.52
C ILE A 388 10.66 -38.21 -16.62
N SER A 389 11.05 -37.91 -15.39
CA SER A 389 10.28 -37.05 -14.48
C SER A 389 10.72 -35.61 -14.69
N ALA A 390 9.85 -34.77 -15.22
CA ALA A 390 10.14 -33.35 -15.39
C ALA A 390 9.75 -32.59 -14.12
N ILE A 391 10.73 -31.93 -13.49
CA ILE A 391 10.58 -31.12 -12.27
C ILE A 391 10.87 -29.64 -12.58
N GLY A 392 10.43 -28.76 -11.69
CA GLY A 392 10.52 -27.30 -11.83
C GLY A 392 9.15 -26.63 -11.81
N GLU A 393 9.11 -25.31 -11.93
CA GLU A 393 7.87 -24.53 -11.93
C GLU A 393 7.13 -24.60 -13.27
N ILE A 394 5.80 -24.60 -13.18
CA ILE A 394 4.93 -24.46 -14.35
C ILE A 394 4.97 -23.00 -14.80
N HIS A 395 5.47 -22.74 -15.99
CA HIS A 395 5.45 -21.40 -16.57
C HIS A 395 4.00 -21.04 -16.98
N ARG A 396 3.32 -20.30 -16.10
CA ARG A 396 1.96 -19.76 -16.31
C ARG A 396 1.90 -18.80 -17.49
N LEU A 397 0.69 -18.51 -18.00
CA LEU A 397 0.53 -17.51 -19.06
C LEU A 397 0.95 -16.11 -18.52
N PRO A 398 1.56 -15.23 -19.33
CA PRO A 398 2.00 -13.91 -18.86
C PRO A 398 0.82 -13.06 -18.39
N ALA A 399 1.05 -12.16 -17.43
CA ALA A 399 0.00 -11.28 -16.93
C ALA A 399 -0.52 -10.32 -18.02
N PRO A 400 -1.83 -9.99 -18.02
CA PRO A 400 -2.36 -8.93 -18.86
C PRO A 400 -1.86 -7.56 -18.39
N VAL A 401 -1.75 -6.60 -19.31
CA VAL A 401 -1.29 -5.23 -19.03
C VAL A 401 -2.37 -4.22 -19.43
N ALA A 402 -2.81 -3.37 -18.50
CA ALA A 402 -3.66 -2.23 -18.84
C ALA A 402 -2.81 -1.07 -19.36
N LEU A 403 -2.95 -0.71 -20.64
CA LEU A 403 -2.06 0.27 -21.29
C LEU A 403 -2.27 1.71 -20.77
N GLU A 404 -3.47 2.03 -20.29
CA GLU A 404 -3.80 3.34 -19.72
C GLU A 404 -3.43 3.47 -18.24
N ALA A 405 -2.91 2.40 -17.61
CA ALA A 405 -2.40 2.47 -16.24
C ALA A 405 -1.12 3.31 -16.17
N ARG A 406 -1.11 4.31 -15.28
CA ARG A 406 0.03 5.19 -15.00
C ARG A 406 0.38 5.07 -13.53
N GLN A 407 1.65 4.79 -13.23
CA GLN A 407 2.15 4.68 -11.85
C GLN A 407 1.28 3.73 -10.97
N GLY A 408 0.92 2.56 -11.52
CA GLY A 408 0.12 1.56 -10.81
C GLY A 408 -1.36 1.93 -10.63
N ALA A 409 -1.85 2.98 -11.30
CA ALA A 409 -3.24 3.41 -11.19
C ALA A 409 -3.89 3.72 -12.54
N ILE A 410 -5.21 3.58 -12.64
CA ILE A 410 -6.02 4.10 -13.74
C ILE A 410 -6.92 5.18 -13.15
N ASP A 411 -6.69 6.45 -13.48
CA ASP A 411 -7.56 7.56 -13.09
C ASP A 411 -8.79 7.65 -14.01
N PRO A 412 -10.03 7.39 -13.53
CA PRO A 412 -11.23 7.45 -14.35
C PRO A 412 -11.70 8.89 -14.66
N LEU A 413 -11.12 9.89 -13.97
CA LEU A 413 -11.40 11.31 -14.18
C LEU A 413 -10.49 11.93 -15.24
N HIS A 414 -9.44 11.23 -15.67
CA HIS A 414 -8.50 11.73 -16.67
C HIS A 414 -9.24 12.06 -17.99
N PRO A 415 -9.12 13.30 -18.52
CA PRO A 415 -10.00 13.80 -19.59
C PRO A 415 -9.88 13.01 -20.90
N ASP A 416 -8.73 12.39 -21.16
CA ASP A 416 -8.51 11.56 -22.35
C ASP A 416 -8.97 10.10 -22.21
N LEU A 417 -9.35 9.63 -21.01
CA LEU A 417 -9.74 8.23 -20.80
C LEU A 417 -11.15 7.96 -21.35
N LYS A 418 -11.20 7.12 -22.39
CA LYS A 418 -12.45 6.72 -23.08
C LYS A 418 -12.80 5.25 -22.86
N GLN A 419 -11.79 4.40 -22.78
CA GLN A 419 -11.86 2.95 -22.62
C GLN A 419 -10.55 2.50 -21.96
N VAL A 420 -10.48 1.25 -21.51
CA VAL A 420 -9.24 0.62 -21.06
C VAL A 420 -8.87 -0.49 -22.04
N THR A 421 -7.64 -0.43 -22.52
CA THR A 421 -7.03 -1.37 -23.46
C THR A 421 -6.18 -2.36 -22.67
N ILE A 422 -6.63 -3.61 -22.60
CA ILE A 422 -5.89 -4.70 -21.98
C ILE A 422 -5.08 -5.41 -23.06
N GLU A 423 -3.76 -5.40 -22.92
CA GLU A 423 -2.82 -6.07 -23.80
C GLU A 423 -2.35 -7.40 -23.19
N ILE A 424 -2.34 -8.44 -24.02
CA ILE A 424 -1.90 -9.80 -23.67
C ILE A 424 -0.76 -10.17 -24.62
N ALA A 425 0.42 -10.47 -24.06
CA ALA A 425 1.59 -10.82 -24.85
C ALA A 425 1.33 -12.08 -25.71
N PHE A 426 1.67 -12.02 -27.00
CA PHE A 426 1.54 -13.18 -27.89
C PHE A 426 2.60 -14.23 -27.56
N GLY A 427 2.24 -15.52 -27.58
CA GLY A 427 3.15 -16.60 -27.31
C GLY A 427 2.80 -17.91 -28.02
N PRO A 428 3.73 -18.88 -28.06
CA PRO A 428 3.62 -20.12 -28.85
C PRO A 428 2.57 -21.12 -28.31
N TYR A 429 1.86 -20.77 -27.24
CA TYR A 429 0.82 -21.58 -26.58
C TYR A 429 -0.61 -21.23 -27.05
N PHE A 430 -0.76 -20.25 -27.95
CA PHE A 430 -2.05 -19.91 -28.56
C PHE A 430 -2.32 -20.73 -29.83
N ALA A 431 -3.59 -21.07 -30.07
CA ALA A 431 -4.05 -21.78 -31.26
C ALA A 431 -5.35 -21.19 -31.81
N VAL A 432 -5.54 -21.28 -33.14
CA VAL A 432 -6.76 -20.82 -33.82
C VAL A 432 -7.99 -21.53 -33.27
N GLY A 433 -9.05 -20.77 -32.96
CA GLY A 433 -10.31 -21.30 -32.44
C GLY A 433 -10.39 -21.35 -30.90
N GLN A 434 -9.29 -21.16 -30.18
CA GLN A 434 -9.34 -20.88 -28.74
C GLN A 434 -9.92 -19.48 -28.48
N ALA A 435 -10.35 -19.25 -27.23
CA ALA A 435 -10.84 -17.95 -26.79
C ALA A 435 -10.24 -17.55 -25.44
N ILE A 436 -9.99 -16.26 -25.25
CA ILE A 436 -9.53 -15.67 -24.00
C ILE A 436 -10.73 -15.13 -23.23
N LYS A 437 -10.84 -15.51 -21.96
CA LYS A 437 -11.76 -14.93 -20.98
C LYS A 437 -10.99 -14.01 -20.05
N LEU A 438 -11.23 -12.70 -20.15
CA LEU A 438 -10.67 -11.70 -19.24
C LEU A 438 -11.50 -11.63 -17.96
N PHE A 439 -10.83 -11.61 -16.81
CA PHE A 439 -11.43 -11.32 -15.51
C PHE A 439 -11.07 -9.90 -15.11
N TRP A 440 -12.10 -9.10 -14.82
CA TRP A 440 -12.00 -7.71 -14.37
C TRP A 440 -12.50 -7.63 -12.95
N LEU A 441 -11.60 -7.53 -12.00
CA LEU A 441 -11.90 -7.86 -10.61
C LEU A 441 -11.67 -6.65 -9.71
N GLY A 442 -12.71 -5.83 -9.59
CA GLY A 442 -12.65 -4.61 -8.81
C GLY A 442 -13.20 -4.78 -7.39
N THR A 443 -12.83 -3.86 -6.49
CA THR A 443 -13.44 -3.72 -5.16
C THR A 443 -14.26 -2.43 -5.11
N ARG A 444 -15.53 -2.52 -4.69
CA ARG A 444 -16.40 -1.34 -4.53
C ARG A 444 -16.06 -0.56 -3.25
N PRO A 445 -16.46 0.72 -3.11
CA PRO A 445 -16.21 1.53 -1.92
C PRO A 445 -16.67 0.93 -0.59
N ASP A 446 -17.77 0.16 -0.60
CA ASP A 446 -18.34 -0.57 0.54
C ASP A 446 -17.63 -1.90 0.85
N LEU A 447 -16.52 -2.18 0.15
CA LEU A 447 -15.74 -3.40 0.21
C LEU A 447 -16.44 -4.64 -0.36
N THR A 448 -17.49 -4.53 -1.18
CA THR A 448 -18.03 -5.65 -1.97
C THR A 448 -17.22 -5.87 -3.27
N PRO A 449 -17.22 -7.08 -3.89
CA PRO A 449 -16.54 -7.30 -5.16
C PRO A 449 -17.35 -6.75 -6.35
N TYR A 450 -16.65 -6.38 -7.43
CA TYR A 450 -17.24 -6.03 -8.72
C TYR A 450 -16.60 -6.87 -9.83
N LEU A 451 -17.40 -7.72 -10.47
CA LEU A 451 -16.97 -8.62 -11.54
C LEU A 451 -17.99 -8.54 -12.70
N PRO A 452 -17.80 -7.63 -13.67
CA PRO A 452 -18.68 -7.51 -14.82
C PRO A 452 -18.49 -8.69 -15.78
N ASN A 453 -19.56 -9.09 -16.47
CA ASN A 453 -19.48 -10.12 -17.50
C ASN A 453 -18.91 -9.53 -18.80
N LEU A 454 -17.65 -9.84 -19.13
CA LEU A 454 -16.97 -9.35 -20.32
C LEU A 454 -17.05 -10.33 -21.50
N ASN A 455 -17.01 -9.81 -22.72
CA ASN A 455 -17.02 -10.62 -23.93
C ASN A 455 -15.73 -11.44 -24.09
N LEU A 456 -15.87 -12.68 -24.56
CA LEU A 456 -14.72 -13.53 -24.91
C LEU A 456 -13.98 -12.98 -26.14
N ARG A 457 -12.64 -13.03 -26.12
CA ARG A 457 -11.78 -12.64 -27.24
C ARG A 457 -11.30 -13.91 -27.99
N PRO A 458 -11.82 -14.23 -29.18
CA PRO A 458 -11.35 -15.38 -29.96
C PRO A 458 -9.95 -15.13 -30.56
N ILE A 459 -9.21 -16.22 -30.74
CA ILE A 459 -7.91 -16.25 -31.42
C ILE A 459 -8.12 -16.65 -32.87
N THR A 460 -7.80 -15.73 -33.79
CA THR A 460 -8.05 -15.89 -35.23
C THR A 460 -6.79 -16.33 -35.97
N GLN A 461 -6.94 -16.80 -37.23
CA GLN A 461 -5.79 -17.07 -38.10
C GLN A 461 -4.91 -15.83 -38.30
N GLY A 462 -5.52 -14.64 -38.41
CA GLY A 462 -4.79 -13.38 -38.57
C GLY A 462 -3.92 -13.03 -37.34
N ASP A 463 -4.38 -13.39 -36.14
CA ASP A 463 -3.57 -13.23 -34.92
C ASP A 463 -2.33 -14.15 -34.96
N MET A 464 -2.51 -15.41 -35.38
CA MET A 464 -1.41 -16.38 -35.53
C MET A 464 -0.39 -16.01 -36.61
N ASP A 465 -0.86 -15.42 -37.71
CA ASP A 465 -0.01 -14.97 -38.83
C ASP A 465 0.77 -13.69 -38.46
N ALA A 466 0.17 -12.80 -37.66
CA ALA A 466 0.78 -11.53 -37.25
C ALA A 466 1.75 -11.66 -36.06
N GLN A 467 1.46 -12.57 -35.11
CA GLN A 467 2.25 -12.78 -33.89
C GLN A 467 2.43 -11.50 -33.03
N LEU A 468 1.45 -10.61 -33.08
CA LEU A 468 1.40 -9.36 -32.29
C LEU A 468 0.55 -9.56 -31.03
N ALA A 469 0.80 -8.73 -30.01
CA ALA A 469 0.06 -8.77 -28.76
C ALA A 469 -1.45 -8.61 -28.97
N LEU A 470 -2.22 -9.40 -28.22
CA LEU A 470 -3.67 -9.48 -28.34
C LEU A 470 -4.32 -8.41 -27.46
N GLN A 471 -5.16 -7.56 -28.03
CA GLN A 471 -5.85 -6.49 -27.31
C GLN A 471 -7.31 -6.84 -27.01
N ILE A 472 -7.76 -6.52 -25.80
CA ILE A 472 -9.14 -6.59 -25.32
C ILE A 472 -9.55 -5.19 -24.87
N ILE A 473 -10.65 -4.67 -25.41
CA ILE A 473 -11.16 -3.35 -25.06
C ILE A 473 -12.25 -3.50 -24.00
N VAL A 474 -12.09 -2.80 -22.88
CA VAL A 474 -13.08 -2.73 -21.80
C VAL A 474 -13.61 -1.29 -21.70
N ASP A 475 -14.93 -1.15 -21.59
CA ASP A 475 -15.56 0.17 -21.46
C ASP A 475 -15.24 0.80 -20.10
N LYS A 476 -14.95 2.11 -20.09
CA LYS A 476 -14.58 2.84 -18.87
C LYS A 476 -15.68 2.87 -17.81
N GLN A 477 -16.94 2.58 -18.15
CA GLN A 477 -18.04 2.46 -17.18
C GLN A 477 -17.70 1.46 -16.07
N HIS A 478 -16.89 0.43 -16.34
CA HIS A 478 -16.48 -0.60 -15.38
C HIS A 478 -15.43 -0.13 -14.37
N LEU A 479 -14.92 1.10 -14.49
CA LEU A 479 -14.11 1.77 -13.48
C LEU A 479 -14.97 2.52 -12.45
N THR A 480 -16.15 3.02 -12.84
CA THR A 480 -16.97 3.90 -12.00
C THR A 480 -17.43 3.25 -10.68
N PRO A 481 -17.88 1.97 -10.63
CA PRO A 481 -18.30 1.32 -9.39
C PRO A 481 -17.16 1.08 -8.38
N ILE A 482 -15.91 1.26 -8.78
CA ILE A 482 -14.70 0.87 -8.03
C ILE A 482 -13.70 2.03 -7.84
N ILE A 483 -14.15 3.27 -8.02
CA ILE A 483 -13.35 4.48 -7.76
C ILE A 483 -12.88 4.54 -6.30
N GLY A 484 -11.60 4.85 -6.10
CA GLY A 484 -10.94 4.95 -4.79
C GLY A 484 -10.56 3.59 -4.19
N LYS A 485 -10.51 2.54 -5.01
CA LYS A 485 -10.28 1.14 -4.62
C LYS A 485 -9.44 0.40 -5.67
N GLU A 486 -9.27 -0.89 -5.47
CA GLU A 486 -8.39 -1.77 -6.23
C GLU A 486 -9.11 -2.47 -7.39
N LEU A 487 -8.38 -2.66 -8.49
CA LEU A 487 -8.72 -3.47 -9.66
C LEU A 487 -7.59 -4.48 -9.91
N GLU A 488 -7.97 -5.73 -10.08
CA GLU A 488 -7.09 -6.83 -10.43
C GLU A 488 -7.50 -7.44 -11.78
N LEU A 489 -6.51 -7.91 -12.54
CA LEU A 489 -6.68 -8.35 -13.92
C LEU A 489 -5.92 -9.65 -14.16
N TYR A 490 -6.63 -10.65 -14.66
CA TYR A 490 -6.05 -11.92 -15.14
C TYR A 490 -6.92 -12.49 -16.25
N TYR A 491 -6.45 -13.50 -16.97
CA TYR A 491 -7.24 -14.15 -18.01
C TYR A 491 -7.05 -15.67 -18.02
N GLN A 492 -8.06 -16.35 -18.56
CA GLN A 492 -8.02 -17.79 -18.82
C GLN A 492 -8.08 -18.05 -20.33
N LEU A 493 -7.23 -18.97 -20.81
CA LEU A 493 -7.27 -19.49 -22.16
C LEU A 493 -8.22 -20.69 -22.20
N LEU A 494 -9.36 -20.51 -22.86
CA LEU A 494 -10.41 -21.51 -22.99
C LEU A 494 -10.17 -22.41 -24.21
N ILE A 495 -10.58 -23.67 -24.05
CA ILE A 495 -10.63 -24.69 -25.10
C ILE A 495 -12.10 -24.93 -25.47
N GLU A 496 -12.38 -25.21 -26.74
CA GLU A 496 -13.74 -25.44 -27.24
C GLU A 496 -14.40 -26.65 -26.55
N ASP A 497 -15.68 -26.53 -26.17
CA ASP A 497 -16.44 -27.58 -25.50
C ASP A 497 -16.48 -28.91 -26.27
N SER A 498 -16.39 -28.86 -27.61
CA SER A 498 -16.34 -30.06 -28.47
C SER A 498 -15.05 -30.87 -28.25
N VAL A 499 -13.95 -30.21 -27.90
CA VAL A 499 -12.67 -30.83 -27.54
C VAL A 499 -12.70 -31.24 -26.06
N LEU A 500 -13.15 -30.34 -25.18
CA LEU A 500 -13.27 -30.59 -23.73
C LEU A 500 -14.15 -31.83 -23.44
N GLY A 501 -15.26 -31.98 -24.16
CA GLY A 501 -16.18 -33.12 -24.05
C GLY A 501 -15.61 -34.47 -24.53
N THR A 502 -14.46 -34.49 -25.19
CA THR A 502 -13.74 -35.75 -25.54
C THR A 502 -12.69 -36.16 -24.51
N MET A 503 -12.38 -35.27 -23.56
CA MET A 503 -11.40 -35.51 -22.49
C MET A 503 -12.03 -36.26 -21.31
N SER A 504 -11.20 -37.01 -20.57
CA SER A 504 -11.57 -37.46 -19.22
C SER A 504 -11.73 -36.25 -18.28
N LYS A 505 -12.55 -36.37 -17.23
CA LYS A 505 -12.70 -35.32 -16.20
C LYS A 505 -11.37 -34.73 -15.72
N LEU A 506 -10.39 -35.61 -15.45
CA LEU A 506 -9.00 -35.28 -15.12
C LEU A 506 -8.36 -34.31 -16.12
N ASN A 507 -8.45 -34.64 -17.41
CA ASN A 507 -7.86 -33.83 -18.46
C ASN A 507 -8.66 -32.52 -18.66
N GLN A 508 -9.97 -32.49 -18.38
CA GLN A 508 -10.77 -31.27 -18.39
C GLN A 508 -10.33 -30.29 -17.28
N THR A 509 -10.04 -30.78 -16.08
CA THR A 509 -9.54 -29.94 -14.96
C THR A 509 -8.15 -29.37 -15.21
N HIS A 510 -7.32 -30.05 -16.02
CA HIS A 510 -6.01 -29.53 -16.42
C HIS A 510 -6.07 -28.68 -17.71
N ALA A 511 -7.12 -28.81 -18.53
CA ALA A 511 -7.20 -28.20 -19.87
C ALA A 511 -7.23 -26.65 -19.87
N ILE A 512 -7.80 -26.04 -18.83
CA ILE A 512 -7.92 -24.58 -18.71
C ILE A 512 -6.61 -24.02 -18.16
N ARG A 513 -6.02 -23.04 -18.87
CA ARG A 513 -4.78 -22.38 -18.45
C ARG A 513 -5.06 -20.95 -18.03
N GLU A 514 -4.54 -20.56 -16.87
CA GLU A 514 -4.70 -19.22 -16.31
C GLU A 514 -3.40 -18.39 -16.45
N SER A 515 -3.54 -17.08 -16.46
CA SER A 515 -2.41 -16.16 -16.43
C SER A 515 -1.89 -15.93 -15.02
N ILE A 516 -0.65 -15.45 -14.93
CA ILE A 516 -0.21 -14.66 -13.79
C ILE A 516 -1.17 -13.46 -13.67
N HIS A 517 -1.49 -13.05 -12.44
CA HIS A 517 -2.31 -11.85 -12.23
C HIS A 517 -1.46 -10.59 -12.47
N ALA A 518 -2.05 -9.54 -13.01
CA ALA A 518 -1.43 -8.24 -13.09
C ALA A 518 -1.13 -7.70 -11.68
N ASP A 519 -0.13 -6.81 -11.56
CA ASP A 519 0.03 -5.99 -10.35
C ASP A 519 -1.30 -5.26 -10.06
N ILE A 520 -1.76 -5.29 -8.80
CA ILE A 520 -3.04 -4.69 -8.40
C ILE A 520 -3.03 -3.19 -8.73
N LEU A 521 -3.99 -2.76 -9.54
CA LEU A 521 -4.15 -1.38 -9.97
C LEU A 521 -5.03 -0.60 -9.00
N GLN A 522 -4.63 0.62 -8.65
CA GLN A 522 -5.50 1.55 -7.92
C GLN A 522 -6.40 2.32 -8.91
N ILE A 523 -7.67 2.52 -8.59
CA ILE A 523 -8.61 3.25 -9.45
C ILE A 523 -8.79 4.65 -8.91
N GLY A 524 -8.11 5.62 -9.53
CA GLY A 524 -8.04 7.02 -9.09
C GLY A 524 -6.65 7.62 -9.34
N GLU A 525 -6.35 8.72 -8.65
CA GLU A 525 -5.04 9.39 -8.72
C GLU A 525 -3.89 8.47 -8.27
N PRO A 526 -2.74 8.44 -8.97
CA PRO A 526 -1.64 7.55 -8.63
C PRO A 526 -0.95 7.86 -7.30
N ARG A 527 -0.43 6.82 -6.65
CA ARG A 527 0.26 6.94 -5.35
C ARG A 527 1.76 7.07 -5.53
N GLN A 528 2.31 8.23 -5.18
CA GLN A 528 3.75 8.50 -5.21
C GLN A 528 4.38 8.06 -3.87
N GLU A 529 5.41 7.19 -3.94
CA GLU A 529 6.00 6.53 -2.76
C GLU A 529 7.53 6.72 -2.67
N LEU A 530 8.18 7.25 -3.72
CA LEU A 530 9.62 7.50 -3.79
C LEU A 530 9.90 9.01 -3.99
N PRO A 531 11.00 9.55 -3.44
CA PRO A 531 11.36 10.95 -3.60
C PRO A 531 11.81 11.28 -5.04
N GLU A 532 11.77 12.55 -5.42
CA GLU A 532 12.24 13.03 -6.72
C GLU A 532 13.71 12.64 -7.04
N PRO A 533 14.06 12.42 -8.32
CA PRO A 533 15.45 12.23 -8.72
C PRO A 533 16.22 13.55 -8.69
N ALA A 534 17.51 13.50 -8.36
CA ALA A 534 18.40 14.65 -8.53
C ALA A 534 18.96 14.71 -9.95
N VAL A 535 19.12 15.90 -10.54
CA VAL A 535 19.80 16.08 -11.83
C VAL A 535 20.93 17.09 -11.69
N ASP A 536 22.14 16.69 -12.03
CA ASP A 536 23.33 17.54 -11.88
C ASP A 536 23.25 18.79 -12.77
N GLY A 537 23.75 19.92 -12.27
CA GLY A 537 23.77 21.19 -13.00
C GLY A 537 22.42 21.90 -13.15
N VAL A 538 21.32 21.33 -12.67
CA VAL A 538 20.05 22.05 -12.50
C VAL A 538 20.17 23.00 -11.32
N VAL A 539 20.19 24.30 -11.57
CA VAL A 539 20.22 25.36 -10.53
C VAL A 539 19.01 26.26 -10.70
N SER A 540 18.23 26.42 -9.63
CA SER A 540 17.00 27.22 -9.63
C SER A 540 16.01 26.85 -10.76
N GLY A 541 15.91 25.56 -11.10
CA GLY A 541 15.03 25.06 -12.16
C GLY A 541 15.53 25.29 -13.59
N VAL A 542 16.83 25.53 -13.81
CA VAL A 542 17.42 25.68 -15.14
C VAL A 542 18.72 24.87 -15.29
N LEU A 543 18.86 24.19 -16.42
CA LEU A 543 20.06 23.49 -16.90
C LEU A 543 20.64 24.26 -18.11
N PRO A 544 21.93 24.61 -18.18
CA PRO A 544 22.48 25.28 -19.37
C PRO A 544 22.34 24.44 -20.65
N SER A 545 21.98 25.05 -21.77
CA SER A 545 21.82 24.33 -23.05
C SER A 545 23.11 23.74 -23.60
N ASP A 546 24.24 24.40 -23.34
CA ASP A 546 25.58 23.93 -23.70
C ASP A 546 26.18 22.97 -22.65
N THR A 547 25.37 22.42 -21.74
CA THR A 547 25.80 21.38 -20.80
C THR A 547 26.26 20.13 -21.57
N ASN A 548 27.53 19.77 -21.42
CA ASN A 548 28.16 18.66 -22.12
C ASN A 548 27.82 17.28 -21.50
N GLY A 549 26.53 17.01 -21.36
CA GLY A 549 25.96 15.87 -20.64
C GLY A 549 25.78 16.14 -19.14
N THR A 550 24.81 15.45 -18.52
CA THR A 550 24.54 15.52 -17.07
C THR A 550 24.24 14.13 -16.51
N THR A 551 24.01 14.01 -15.20
CA THR A 551 23.62 12.77 -14.51
C THR A 551 22.26 12.96 -13.85
N LEU A 552 21.36 12.00 -14.04
CA LEU A 552 20.16 11.82 -13.22
C LEU A 552 20.48 10.78 -12.15
N THR A 553 20.38 11.13 -10.87
CA THR A 553 20.70 10.27 -9.74
C THR A 553 19.47 9.95 -8.90
N VAL A 554 19.17 8.67 -8.78
CA VAL A 554 18.16 8.11 -7.88
C VAL A 554 18.78 7.93 -6.50
N ASN A 555 18.38 8.76 -5.54
CA ASN A 555 18.94 8.79 -4.18
C ASN A 555 18.21 7.85 -3.18
N TYR A 556 17.44 6.88 -3.67
CA TYR A 556 16.68 5.96 -2.82
C TYR A 556 17.53 4.76 -2.35
N LEU A 557 18.04 4.85 -1.12
CA LEU A 557 19.00 3.87 -0.56
C LEU A 557 18.38 2.58 0.01
N LYS A 558 17.07 2.38 -0.09
CA LYS A 558 16.40 1.14 0.38
C LYS A 558 16.12 0.17 -0.78
N THR A 559 17.10 0.01 -1.67
CA THR A 559 17.05 -0.96 -2.77
C THR A 559 17.74 -2.25 -2.38
N VAL A 560 17.24 -3.38 -2.90
CA VAL A 560 17.83 -4.71 -2.69
C VAL A 560 18.37 -5.30 -3.99
N LYS A 561 19.16 -6.39 -3.89
CA LYS A 561 19.61 -7.13 -5.08
C LYS A 561 18.38 -7.67 -5.84
N GLY A 562 18.32 -7.43 -7.14
CA GLY A 562 17.20 -7.80 -8.01
C GLY A 562 16.14 -6.71 -8.19
N ASP A 563 16.23 -5.58 -7.46
CA ASP A 563 15.41 -4.40 -7.78
C ASP A 563 15.85 -3.85 -9.15
N ILE A 564 14.90 -3.50 -10.02
CA ILE A 564 15.16 -2.86 -11.32
C ILE A 564 14.74 -1.41 -11.22
N VAL A 565 15.69 -0.49 -11.39
CA VAL A 565 15.44 0.96 -11.39
C VAL A 565 15.33 1.44 -12.84
N THR A 566 14.22 2.06 -13.20
CA THR A 566 13.99 2.67 -14.53
C THR A 566 13.85 4.18 -14.37
N ARG A 567 14.61 4.98 -15.11
CA ARG A 567 14.44 6.44 -15.16
C ARG A 567 13.73 6.88 -16.44
N ALA A 568 13.06 8.02 -16.38
CA ALA A 568 12.48 8.73 -17.51
C ALA A 568 12.93 10.20 -17.53
N TRP A 569 13.12 10.72 -18.75
CA TRP A 569 13.46 12.10 -19.06
C TRP A 569 12.56 12.57 -20.21
N GLU A 570 11.58 13.42 -19.90
CA GLU A 570 10.56 13.91 -20.83
C GLU A 570 10.86 15.37 -21.16
N GLY A 571 11.50 15.62 -22.31
CA GLY A 571 11.73 16.97 -22.83
C GLY A 571 10.54 17.44 -23.67
N SER A 572 10.09 18.69 -23.48
CA SER A 572 8.96 19.27 -24.21
C SER A 572 9.19 19.41 -25.72
N ILE A 573 10.44 19.33 -26.17
CA ILE A 573 10.85 19.35 -27.58
C ILE A 573 11.39 17.96 -27.99
N THR A 574 12.19 17.32 -27.15
CA THR A 574 12.88 16.05 -27.47
C THR A 574 12.08 14.78 -27.18
N GLY A 575 10.92 14.88 -26.52
CA GLY A 575 10.09 13.74 -26.15
C GLY A 575 10.64 12.95 -24.96
N VAL A 576 10.11 11.74 -24.76
CA VAL A 576 10.48 10.85 -23.65
C VAL A 576 11.70 10.01 -24.02
N ASN A 577 12.70 9.99 -23.13
CA ASN A 577 13.85 9.10 -23.17
C ASN A 577 13.98 8.38 -21.82
N SER A 578 14.05 7.05 -21.83
CA SER A 578 14.19 6.21 -20.63
C SER A 578 15.44 5.34 -20.66
N ASP A 579 15.82 4.82 -19.49
CA ASP A 579 16.94 3.89 -19.29
C ASP A 579 16.70 3.07 -18.00
N ARG A 580 17.31 1.89 -17.87
CA ARG A 580 17.11 1.02 -16.68
C ARG A 580 18.33 0.21 -16.29
N VAL A 581 18.43 -0.12 -15.01
CA VAL A 581 19.47 -1.00 -14.46
C VAL A 581 18.89 -1.95 -13.41
N GLU A 582 19.27 -3.23 -13.49
CA GLU A 582 19.01 -4.22 -12.45
C GLU A 582 20.12 -4.18 -11.39
N LEU A 583 19.74 -4.17 -10.11
CA LEU A 583 20.66 -3.95 -9.01
C LEU A 583 21.31 -5.26 -8.54
N SER A 584 22.64 -5.26 -8.55
CA SER A 584 23.48 -6.32 -8.01
C SER A 584 23.65 -6.17 -6.50
N SER A 585 24.27 -7.16 -5.85
CA SER A 585 24.72 -7.04 -4.45
C SER A 585 25.75 -5.93 -4.21
N PHE A 586 26.33 -5.32 -5.26
CA PHE A 586 27.27 -4.21 -5.16
C PHE A 586 26.62 -2.83 -5.35
N THR A 587 25.43 -2.79 -5.96
CA THR A 587 24.72 -1.53 -6.30
C THR A 587 23.40 -1.35 -5.53
N ALA A 588 22.85 -2.42 -4.97
CA ALA A 588 21.78 -2.35 -3.97
C ALA A 588 22.23 -1.53 -2.75
N GLY A 589 21.34 -0.67 -2.24
CA GLY A 589 21.61 0.21 -1.10
C GLY A 589 22.46 1.45 -1.40
N GLN A 590 22.78 1.71 -2.68
CA GLN A 590 23.58 2.87 -3.12
C GLN A 590 22.75 3.79 -4.05
N PRO A 591 23.13 5.07 -4.20
CA PRO A 591 22.54 5.94 -5.23
C PRO A 591 22.78 5.37 -6.64
N VAL A 592 21.76 5.43 -7.50
CA VAL A 592 21.82 4.89 -8.87
C VAL A 592 21.89 6.04 -9.86
N ALA A 593 23.01 6.16 -10.55
CA ALA A 593 23.33 7.27 -11.45
C ALA A 593 23.16 6.89 -12.94
N PHE A 594 22.40 7.69 -13.67
CA PHE A 594 22.14 7.52 -15.11
C PHE A 594 22.69 8.70 -15.92
N PRO A 595 23.64 8.50 -16.85
CA PRO A 595 24.17 9.57 -17.67
C PRO A 595 23.18 10.00 -18.77
N ILE A 596 22.96 11.30 -18.87
CA ILE A 596 22.11 11.97 -19.87
C ILE A 596 23.01 12.65 -20.90
N LYS A 597 22.84 12.30 -22.18
CA LYS A 597 23.67 12.81 -23.28
C LYS A 597 23.42 14.30 -23.54
N ALA A 598 24.49 15.02 -23.89
CA ALA A 598 24.44 16.44 -24.30
C ALA A 598 23.41 16.72 -25.41
N GLU A 599 23.22 15.78 -26.34
CA GLU A 599 22.24 15.83 -27.44
C GLU A 599 20.80 16.02 -26.95
N LEU A 600 20.41 15.34 -25.86
CA LEU A 600 19.07 15.43 -25.26
C LEU A 600 18.84 16.77 -24.54
N ILE A 601 19.92 17.40 -24.09
CA ILE A 601 19.90 18.72 -23.44
C ILE A 601 19.85 19.81 -24.52
N LYS A 602 20.84 19.85 -25.43
CA LYS A 602 20.95 20.86 -26.48
C LYS A 602 19.79 20.79 -27.47
N GLY A 603 19.28 19.60 -27.79
CA GLY A 603 18.08 19.42 -28.61
C GLY A 603 16.78 19.93 -27.96
N ASN A 604 16.79 20.18 -26.65
CA ASN A 604 15.68 20.74 -25.88
C ASN A 604 15.93 22.20 -25.46
N GLU A 605 16.89 22.90 -26.09
CA GLU A 605 17.16 24.32 -25.86
C GLU A 605 15.91 25.19 -26.16
N GLY A 606 15.56 26.06 -25.22
CA GLY A 606 14.31 26.82 -25.17
C GLY A 606 13.12 26.05 -24.58
N GLY A 607 13.27 24.76 -24.27
CA GLY A 607 12.22 23.89 -23.75
C GLY A 607 12.28 23.63 -22.23
N THR A 608 11.36 22.78 -21.78
CA THR A 608 11.27 22.24 -20.40
C THR A 608 11.52 20.74 -20.37
N VAL A 609 11.85 20.19 -19.20
CA VAL A 609 12.10 18.77 -18.94
C VAL A 609 11.33 18.36 -17.68
N LYS A 610 10.75 17.16 -17.69
CA LYS A 610 10.33 16.42 -16.49
C LYS A 610 11.20 15.18 -16.31
N ALA A 611 11.65 14.90 -15.09
CA ALA A 611 12.49 13.77 -14.74
C ALA A 611 11.88 13.00 -13.56
N TYR A 612 11.72 11.69 -13.72
CA TYR A 612 11.13 10.78 -12.72
C TYR A 612 11.68 9.35 -12.90
N TYR A 613 11.38 8.45 -11.96
CA TYR A 613 11.82 7.05 -12.00
C TYR A 613 10.84 6.10 -11.32
N ASP A 614 10.98 4.82 -11.62
CA ASP A 614 10.32 3.70 -10.94
C ASP A 614 11.35 2.68 -10.44
N ILE A 615 10.93 1.88 -9.46
CA ILE A 615 11.69 0.74 -8.96
C ILE A 615 10.76 -0.47 -8.91
N LYS A 616 10.94 -1.40 -9.86
CA LYS A 616 10.33 -2.75 -9.77
C LYS A 616 11.11 -3.55 -8.73
N ARG A 617 10.41 -4.13 -7.76
CA ARG A 617 11.02 -4.82 -6.62
C ARG A 617 11.39 -6.26 -6.94
N ALA A 618 12.50 -6.73 -6.37
CA ALA A 618 12.91 -8.14 -6.43
C ALA A 618 11.84 -9.09 -5.85
N ALA A 619 11.04 -8.60 -4.90
CA ALA A 619 9.97 -9.35 -4.23
C ALA A 619 8.57 -9.17 -4.87
N GLY A 620 8.48 -8.48 -6.02
CA GLY A 620 7.20 -8.16 -6.68
C GLY A 620 6.66 -6.76 -6.35
N GLY A 621 5.85 -6.21 -7.26
CA GLY A 621 5.35 -4.83 -7.22
C GLY A 621 6.35 -3.76 -7.72
N THR A 622 5.83 -2.56 -7.96
CA THR A 622 6.60 -1.41 -8.47
C THR A 622 6.32 -0.15 -7.65
N SER A 623 7.37 0.54 -7.21
CA SER A 623 7.28 1.83 -6.50
C SER A 623 7.60 2.99 -7.45
N TYR A 624 6.91 4.14 -7.33
CA TYR A 624 7.03 5.28 -8.27
C TYR A 624 7.47 6.57 -7.57
N SER A 625 8.23 7.42 -8.30
CA SER A 625 8.77 8.68 -7.77
C SER A 625 7.92 9.93 -8.02
N ASP A 626 8.14 10.94 -7.18
CA ASP A 626 7.86 12.35 -7.51
C ASP A 626 8.62 12.78 -8.78
N THR A 627 8.17 13.87 -9.41
CA THR A 627 8.71 14.38 -10.68
C THR A 627 9.43 15.72 -10.50
N LEU A 628 10.72 15.77 -10.87
CA LEU A 628 11.50 17.02 -10.95
C LEU A 628 11.27 17.72 -12.30
N ALA A 629 11.10 19.05 -12.32
CA ALA A 629 10.88 19.83 -13.56
C ALA A 629 11.82 21.06 -13.70
N PHE A 630 12.34 21.32 -14.90
CA PHE A 630 13.32 22.41 -15.18
C PHE A 630 13.40 22.82 -16.68
N SER A 631 14.13 23.89 -17.01
CA SER A 631 14.25 24.51 -18.35
C SER A 631 15.69 24.55 -18.92
N VAL A 632 15.89 24.91 -20.21
CA VAL A 632 17.20 24.82 -20.90
C VAL A 632 17.61 26.02 -21.81
N GLY A 633 18.62 26.86 -21.47
CA GLY A 633 19.32 27.85 -22.37
C GLY A 633 18.78 29.31 -22.50
N VAL A 634 19.60 30.31 -22.97
CA VAL A 634 19.23 31.76 -23.21
C VAL A 634 20.15 32.53 -24.22
N ALA A 635 19.70 33.67 -24.81
CA ALA A 635 20.44 34.53 -25.77
C ALA A 635 20.62 36.02 -25.33
N LEU A 636 21.58 36.76 -25.94
CA LEU A 636 22.10 38.08 -25.48
C LEU A 636 21.31 39.33 -25.99
N ASP A 637 20.12 39.55 -25.43
CA ASP A 637 19.25 40.71 -25.69
C ASP A 637 19.56 41.91 -24.77
N LEU A 638 19.97 43.05 -25.34
CA LEU A 638 20.17 44.30 -24.59
C LEU A 638 18.83 45.01 -24.39
N LYS A 639 18.22 44.72 -23.24
CA LYS A 639 16.96 45.29 -22.78
C LYS A 639 17.09 46.81 -22.57
N GLU A 640 15.96 47.52 -22.57
CA GLU A 640 15.90 48.96 -22.29
C GLU A 640 16.45 49.27 -20.87
N PRO A 641 17.12 50.42 -20.66
CA PRO A 641 17.57 50.82 -19.33
C PRO A 641 16.39 51.03 -18.38
N LYS A 642 16.49 50.57 -17.14
CA LYS A 642 15.50 50.92 -16.11
C LYS A 642 16.00 52.12 -15.30
N ILE A 643 15.08 52.82 -14.64
CA ILE A 643 15.43 53.69 -13.50
C ILE A 643 14.92 52.97 -12.25
N LYS A 644 15.77 52.79 -11.24
CA LYS A 644 15.43 52.08 -9.99
C LYS A 644 14.19 52.67 -9.32
N GLN A 645 14.06 53.98 -9.44
CA GLN A 645 12.97 54.82 -8.95
C GLN A 645 11.77 54.92 -9.90
N ALA A 646 11.78 54.26 -11.07
CA ALA A 646 10.66 54.22 -12.01
C ALA A 646 10.16 52.77 -12.18
N PRO A 647 9.46 52.20 -11.19
CA PRO A 647 9.14 50.76 -11.15
C PRO A 647 8.26 50.29 -12.33
N ASN A 648 7.51 51.19 -12.97
CA ASN A 648 6.68 50.89 -14.13
C ASN A 648 7.37 51.16 -15.48
N ASP A 649 8.67 51.49 -15.49
CA ASP A 649 9.54 51.64 -16.67
C ASP A 649 9.12 52.71 -17.71
N THR A 650 7.98 53.37 -17.53
CA THR A 650 7.36 54.27 -18.53
C THR A 650 7.10 55.67 -17.97
N SER A 651 7.08 55.78 -16.65
CA SER A 651 6.97 57.06 -15.94
C SER A 651 7.82 57.03 -14.67
N LEU A 652 8.45 58.17 -14.36
CA LEU A 652 9.11 58.39 -13.08
C LEU A 652 8.22 59.29 -12.23
N ASP A 653 7.81 58.77 -11.08
CA ASP A 653 7.29 59.64 -10.03
C ASP A 653 8.45 60.40 -9.37
N PRO A 654 8.47 61.73 -9.36
CA PRO A 654 9.53 62.50 -8.70
C PRO A 654 9.70 62.16 -7.21
N LEU A 655 8.68 61.61 -6.56
CA LEU A 655 8.73 61.12 -5.18
C LEU A 655 9.75 60.01 -4.98
N GLU A 656 9.85 59.07 -5.92
CA GLU A 656 10.75 57.92 -5.81
C GLU A 656 12.22 58.33 -5.93
N ALA A 657 12.48 59.41 -6.69
CA ALA A 657 13.83 59.92 -6.96
C ALA A 657 14.17 61.22 -6.21
N GLN A 658 13.75 61.34 -4.96
CA GLN A 658 14.07 62.48 -4.08
C GLN A 658 15.56 62.59 -3.70
N ASN A 659 16.17 61.46 -3.33
CA ASN A 659 17.52 61.43 -2.75
C ASN A 659 18.55 60.76 -3.68
N ALA A 660 18.09 59.97 -4.63
CA ALA A 660 18.91 59.29 -5.63
C ALA A 660 18.12 59.11 -6.92
N LEU A 661 18.80 59.25 -8.05
CA LEU A 661 18.30 58.86 -9.36
C LEU A 661 19.32 57.83 -9.90
N THR A 662 18.87 56.64 -10.26
CA THR A 662 19.76 55.50 -10.51
C THR A 662 19.26 54.72 -11.70
N SER A 663 20.08 54.55 -12.73
CA SER A 663 19.77 53.62 -13.81
C SER A 663 20.17 52.20 -13.41
N VAL A 664 19.27 51.25 -13.67
CA VAL A 664 19.54 49.81 -13.46
C VAL A 664 19.70 49.16 -14.81
N ILE A 665 20.92 48.66 -15.07
CA ILE A 665 21.27 47.98 -16.31
C ILE A 665 21.44 46.49 -16.01
N ASN A 666 20.57 45.67 -16.58
CA ASN A 666 20.66 44.21 -16.52
C ASN A 666 20.32 43.63 -17.89
N TYR A 667 21.18 42.74 -18.39
CA TYR A 667 21.00 42.07 -19.67
C TYR A 667 21.49 40.62 -19.57
N ASP A 668 20.82 39.74 -20.31
CA ASP A 668 21.07 38.31 -20.23
C ASP A 668 22.46 38.04 -20.86
N GLY A 669 23.33 37.29 -20.18
CA GLY A 669 24.72 37.06 -20.63
C GLY A 669 25.72 38.20 -20.33
N MET A 670 25.46 39.01 -19.29
CA MET A 670 26.43 39.95 -18.71
C MET A 670 27.69 39.24 -18.18
N LEU A 671 28.87 39.83 -18.37
CA LEU A 671 30.15 39.30 -17.90
C LEU A 671 30.94 40.34 -17.10
N VAL A 672 31.73 39.88 -16.13
CA VAL A 672 32.73 40.70 -15.44
C VAL A 672 33.75 41.23 -16.45
N GLY A 673 33.95 42.55 -16.48
CA GLY A 673 34.83 43.25 -17.41
C GLY A 673 34.12 43.99 -18.56
N ASP A 674 32.80 43.83 -18.72
CA ASP A 674 32.00 44.69 -19.60
C ASP A 674 32.02 46.17 -19.09
N ARG A 675 31.84 47.13 -20.00
CA ARG A 675 31.78 48.58 -19.68
C ARG A 675 30.47 49.21 -20.17
N ILE A 676 29.86 50.06 -19.36
CA ILE A 676 28.52 50.62 -19.58
C ILE A 676 28.53 52.16 -19.50
N ILE A 677 27.83 52.87 -20.39
CA ILE A 677 27.63 54.34 -20.32
C ILE A 677 26.13 54.62 -20.46
N VAL A 678 25.55 55.49 -19.60
CA VAL A 678 24.11 55.83 -19.58
C VAL A 678 23.88 57.31 -19.93
N ARG A 679 22.84 57.60 -20.72
CA ARG A 679 22.45 58.96 -21.17
C ARG A 679 21.01 59.29 -20.74
N TRP A 680 20.80 60.43 -20.06
CA TRP A 680 19.49 61.03 -19.73
C TRP A 680 19.34 62.36 -20.49
N THR A 681 18.33 62.46 -21.36
CA THR A 681 18.10 63.65 -22.19
C THR A 681 16.75 64.31 -21.87
N GLY A 682 16.80 65.52 -21.31
CA GLY A 682 15.62 66.31 -20.95
C GLY A 682 14.78 66.79 -22.14
N ALA A 683 13.52 67.15 -21.87
CA ALA A 683 12.56 67.56 -22.90
C ALA A 683 12.96 68.88 -23.59
N ALA A 684 12.64 69.01 -24.88
CA ALA A 684 12.91 70.23 -25.67
C ALA A 684 12.35 71.50 -25.00
N GLY A 685 13.18 72.56 -24.94
CA GLY A 685 12.86 73.82 -24.25
C GLY A 685 13.19 73.83 -22.75
N THR A 686 13.66 72.71 -22.18
CA THR A 686 14.15 72.66 -20.80
C THR A 686 15.58 73.22 -20.71
N PRO A 687 15.95 73.98 -19.65
CA PRO A 687 17.33 74.45 -19.45
C PRO A 687 18.34 73.30 -19.38
N ALA A 688 19.62 73.58 -19.66
CA ALA A 688 20.69 72.57 -19.68
C ALA A 688 20.85 71.76 -18.37
N ALA A 689 20.39 72.32 -17.24
CA ALA A 689 20.31 71.62 -15.95
C ALA A 689 19.30 70.44 -15.92
N GLY A 690 18.55 70.19 -17.00
CA GLY A 690 17.60 69.09 -17.15
C GLY A 690 18.12 67.83 -17.86
N SER A 691 19.41 67.75 -18.19
CA SER A 691 20.03 66.60 -18.90
C SER A 691 21.32 66.12 -18.20
N HIS A 692 21.70 64.85 -18.37
CA HIS A 692 22.88 64.25 -17.73
C HIS A 692 23.42 63.01 -18.47
N THR A 693 24.75 62.82 -18.49
CA THR A 693 25.42 61.64 -19.07
C THR A 693 26.49 61.13 -18.09
N THR A 694 26.64 59.81 -17.95
CA THR A 694 27.58 59.21 -17.00
C THR A 694 28.97 58.98 -17.59
N GLU A 695 29.98 58.86 -16.72
CA GLU A 695 31.27 58.27 -17.07
C GLU A 695 31.15 56.74 -17.29
N PRO A 696 32.14 56.07 -17.91
CA PRO A 696 32.11 54.64 -18.17
C PRO A 696 32.16 53.78 -16.90
N TRP A 697 31.10 53.00 -16.67
CA TRP A 697 30.90 52.13 -15.52
C TRP A 697 31.45 50.71 -15.77
N PRO A 698 32.35 50.17 -14.92
CA PRO A 698 32.88 48.82 -15.07
C PRO A 698 32.01 47.75 -14.38
N VAL A 699 31.63 46.69 -15.11
CA VAL A 699 30.95 45.52 -14.53
C VAL A 699 31.95 44.69 -13.73
N THR A 700 31.79 44.68 -12.40
CA THR A 700 32.66 43.93 -11.47
C THR A 700 32.02 42.65 -10.93
N THR A 701 30.69 42.53 -11.00
CA THR A 701 29.90 41.36 -10.58
C THR A 701 28.78 41.14 -11.60
N VAL A 702 28.49 39.90 -11.98
CA VAL A 702 27.38 39.58 -12.91
C VAL A 702 26.04 39.76 -12.21
N GLY A 703 25.15 40.57 -12.81
CA GLY A 703 23.83 40.90 -12.26
C GLY A 703 23.50 42.38 -12.47
N PRO A 704 22.36 42.88 -11.97
CA PRO A 704 21.94 44.26 -12.16
C PRO A 704 23.01 45.29 -11.71
N GLN A 705 23.40 46.19 -12.61
CA GLN A 705 24.31 47.28 -12.31
C GLN A 705 23.54 48.55 -11.97
N GLU A 706 23.84 49.17 -10.83
CA GLU A 706 23.20 50.41 -10.38
C GLU A 706 24.11 51.62 -10.62
N ILE A 707 23.75 52.45 -11.59
CA ILE A 707 24.56 53.57 -12.08
C ILE A 707 23.88 54.90 -11.69
N PRO A 708 24.50 55.74 -10.83
CA PRO A 708 23.90 57.02 -10.41
C PRO A 708 23.76 58.05 -11.53
N LEU A 709 22.70 58.86 -11.44
CA LEU A 709 22.39 60.02 -12.28
C LEU A 709 22.09 61.25 -11.40
N ALA A 710 22.17 62.45 -11.96
CA ALA A 710 21.92 63.69 -11.22
C ALA A 710 20.43 63.92 -10.90
N VAL A 711 20.05 63.87 -9.60
CA VAL A 711 18.67 64.12 -9.11
C VAL A 711 18.12 65.49 -9.50
N SER A 712 18.97 66.53 -9.58
CA SER A 712 18.56 67.90 -9.85
C SER A 712 17.86 68.12 -11.19
N VAL A 713 17.98 67.17 -12.14
CA VAL A 713 17.30 67.25 -13.44
C VAL A 713 15.77 67.17 -13.32
N LEU A 714 15.24 66.61 -12.22
CA LEU A 714 13.83 66.28 -12.09
C LEU A 714 12.95 67.52 -11.91
N ALA A 715 13.36 68.48 -11.08
CA ALA A 715 12.64 69.74 -10.88
C ALA A 715 12.40 70.53 -12.18
N PHE A 716 13.33 70.43 -13.15
CA PHE A 716 13.20 71.06 -14.46
C PHE A 716 12.35 70.27 -15.47
N ASN A 717 12.12 68.97 -15.23
CA ASN A 717 11.39 68.07 -16.12
C ASN A 717 10.02 67.62 -15.59
N LEU A 718 9.55 68.13 -14.44
CA LEU A 718 8.21 67.84 -13.91
C LEU A 718 7.13 68.00 -14.99
N ALA A 719 6.27 66.98 -15.13
CA ALA A 719 5.24 66.86 -16.16
C ALA A 719 5.74 66.89 -17.63
N LYS A 720 6.98 66.45 -17.89
CA LYS A 720 7.58 66.35 -19.24
C LYS A 720 8.11 64.94 -19.52
N SER A 721 8.29 64.60 -20.80
CA SER A 721 8.85 63.31 -21.23
C SER A 721 10.33 63.44 -21.64
N ILE A 722 11.17 62.54 -21.14
CA ILE A 722 12.63 62.49 -21.36
C ILE A 722 13.01 61.17 -22.06
N THR A 723 14.24 61.06 -22.56
CA THR A 723 14.75 59.79 -23.13
C THR A 723 16.00 59.26 -22.42
N LEU A 724 16.09 57.93 -22.37
CA LEU A 724 17.12 57.14 -21.70
C LEU A 724 17.65 56.02 -22.61
N ASP A 725 18.97 55.83 -22.61
CA ASP A 725 19.63 54.75 -23.34
C ASP A 725 21.01 54.42 -22.71
N TYR A 726 21.61 53.30 -23.11
CA TYR A 726 22.98 52.94 -22.72
C TYR A 726 23.74 52.17 -23.79
N THR A 727 25.07 52.18 -23.69
CA THR A 727 25.97 51.33 -24.51
C THR A 727 26.67 50.28 -23.65
N VAL A 728 27.01 49.15 -24.26
CA VAL A 728 27.88 48.11 -23.66
C VAL A 728 29.10 47.86 -24.55
N THR A 729 30.29 47.90 -23.96
CA THR A 729 31.56 47.54 -24.63
C THR A 729 32.17 46.31 -23.96
N ARG A 730 32.38 45.23 -24.73
CA ARG A 730 33.02 44.00 -24.27
C ARG A 730 34.44 43.90 -24.80
N GLY A 731 35.43 44.05 -23.91
CA GLY A 731 36.85 44.02 -24.29
C GLY A 731 37.22 45.12 -25.29
N THR A 732 37.57 44.74 -26.52
CA THR A 732 37.91 45.64 -27.64
C THR A 732 36.88 45.61 -28.78
N GLN A 733 35.68 45.07 -28.55
CA GLN A 733 34.59 45.08 -29.53
C GLN A 733 33.94 46.47 -29.62
N ASP A 734 33.30 46.77 -30.76
CA ASP A 734 32.54 48.01 -30.91
C ASP A 734 31.39 48.11 -29.89
N PRO A 735 31.06 49.30 -29.35
CA PRO A 735 29.96 49.46 -28.40
C PRO A 735 28.62 49.06 -29.01
N LYS A 736 27.89 48.16 -28.35
CA LYS A 736 26.53 47.78 -28.72
C LYS A 736 25.54 48.68 -27.97
N GLU A 737 24.69 49.37 -28.73
CA GLU A 737 23.62 50.24 -28.21
C GLU A 737 22.46 49.41 -27.63
N SER A 738 21.82 49.92 -26.58
CA SER A 738 20.56 49.41 -26.05
C SER A 738 19.38 49.86 -26.91
N ARG A 739 18.19 49.32 -26.59
CA ARG A 739 16.93 49.97 -26.99
C ARG A 739 16.77 51.29 -26.20
N ILE A 740 16.24 52.32 -26.84
CA ILE A 740 15.96 53.63 -26.21
C ILE A 740 14.63 53.54 -25.47
N ARG A 741 14.57 54.15 -24.29
CA ARG A 741 13.36 54.29 -23.48
C ARG A 741 12.91 55.74 -23.38
N ALA A 742 11.65 56.00 -23.68
CA ALA A 742 10.99 57.24 -23.28
C ALA A 742 10.45 57.10 -21.86
N LEU A 743 10.58 58.14 -21.03
CA LEU A 743 10.15 58.14 -19.64
C LEU A 743 9.42 59.44 -19.32
N ALA A 744 8.15 59.36 -18.92
CA ALA A 744 7.38 60.52 -18.48
C ALA A 744 7.76 60.87 -17.03
N VAL A 745 8.46 61.98 -16.80
CA VAL A 745 8.62 62.52 -15.45
C VAL A 745 7.27 63.13 -15.05
N LEU A 746 6.61 62.51 -14.08
CA LEU A 746 5.25 62.89 -13.69
C LEU A 746 5.22 64.29 -13.06
N GLN A 747 4.03 64.87 -12.99
CA GLN A 747 3.80 66.02 -12.11
C GLN A 747 4.08 65.59 -10.67
N LEU A 748 4.68 66.48 -9.87
CA LEU A 748 4.93 66.24 -8.47
C LEU A 748 3.61 65.94 -7.74
N ARG A 749 3.45 64.69 -7.28
CA ARG A 749 2.32 64.27 -6.48
C ARG A 749 2.57 64.67 -5.04
N VAL A 750 2.03 65.81 -4.63
CA VAL A 750 1.91 66.13 -3.22
C VAL A 750 0.69 65.40 -2.68
N ASP A 751 0.92 64.44 -1.80
CA ASP A 751 -0.13 63.75 -1.05
C ASP A 751 -0.44 64.49 0.28
N LEU A 752 -1.37 63.93 1.06
CA LEU A 752 -1.82 64.50 2.32
C LEU A 752 -0.71 64.65 3.37
N SER A 753 0.30 63.78 3.38
CA SER A 753 1.40 63.82 4.37
C SER A 753 2.24 65.09 4.24
N HIS A 754 2.26 65.68 3.05
CA HIS A 754 2.92 66.94 2.73
C HIS A 754 2.02 68.16 2.97
N SER A 755 0.69 67.95 3.06
CA SER A 755 -0.26 68.99 3.44
C SER A 755 -0.13 69.37 4.92
N PRO A 756 -0.24 70.67 5.28
CA PRO A 756 -0.09 71.12 6.64
C PRO A 756 -1.05 70.43 7.62
N LYS A 757 -0.56 70.09 8.81
CA LYS A 757 -1.30 69.30 9.80
C LYS A 757 -1.44 69.97 11.16
N ILE A 758 -2.53 69.65 11.85
CA ILE A 758 -2.84 70.08 13.21
C ILE A 758 -2.25 69.02 14.13
N ILE A 759 -1.14 69.33 14.80
CA ILE A 759 -0.33 68.33 15.54
C ILE A 759 -1.11 67.62 16.66
N GLN A 760 -2.18 68.24 17.16
CA GLN A 760 -3.04 67.71 18.22
C GLN A 760 -4.21 66.85 17.71
N ALA A 761 -4.36 66.62 16.41
CA ALA A 761 -5.22 65.55 15.90
C ALA A 761 -4.54 64.17 16.05
N ALA A 762 -5.30 63.10 15.83
CA ALA A 762 -4.84 61.71 15.91
C ALA A 762 -3.55 61.47 15.10
N ASP A 763 -2.74 60.50 15.53
CA ASP A 763 -1.45 60.14 14.93
C ASP A 763 -0.49 61.33 14.73
N GLY A 764 -0.47 62.27 15.68
CA GLY A 764 0.37 63.48 15.61
C GLY A 764 0.00 64.39 14.44
N GLY A 765 -1.29 64.46 14.13
CA GLY A 765 -1.87 65.25 13.04
C GLY A 765 -2.03 64.53 11.71
N ASP A 766 -1.64 63.26 11.59
CA ASP A 766 -1.83 62.50 10.35
C ASP A 766 -3.17 61.76 10.25
N GLY A 767 -3.78 61.42 11.39
CA GLY A 767 -5.12 60.85 11.46
C GLY A 767 -6.22 61.87 11.15
N THR A 768 -7.37 61.37 10.70
CA THR A 768 -8.53 62.19 10.33
C THR A 768 -9.31 62.74 11.53
N ASP A 769 -9.04 62.26 12.74
CA ASP A 769 -9.80 62.63 13.92
C ASP A 769 -9.14 63.77 14.69
N LEU A 770 -9.82 64.92 14.79
CA LEU A 770 -9.46 65.98 15.73
C LEU A 770 -10.42 65.92 16.92
N ASP A 771 -10.03 65.22 17.98
CA ASP A 771 -10.76 65.25 19.24
C ASP A 771 -10.57 66.62 19.93
N VAL A 772 -11.55 67.51 19.75
CA VAL A 772 -11.55 68.83 20.37
C VAL A 772 -11.98 68.80 21.84
N SER A 773 -12.51 67.67 22.33
CA SER A 773 -13.00 67.53 23.70
C SER A 773 -11.86 67.44 24.74
N THR A 774 -10.69 66.95 24.32
CA THR A 774 -9.50 66.78 25.18
C THR A 774 -8.48 67.93 25.07
N LEU A 775 -8.68 68.91 24.19
CA LEU A 775 -7.75 70.03 23.99
C LEU A 775 -7.78 71.07 25.12
N THR A 776 -6.61 71.36 25.71
CA THR A 776 -6.43 72.34 26.79
C THR A 776 -5.69 73.63 26.38
N ALA A 777 -5.15 73.69 25.16
CA ALA A 777 -4.37 74.82 24.65
C ALA A 777 -4.59 75.06 23.14
N ALA A 778 -4.09 76.18 22.61
CA ALA A 778 -4.14 76.47 21.18
C ALA A 778 -3.40 75.40 20.37
N ALA A 779 -3.95 74.99 19.23
CA ALA A 779 -3.37 73.96 18.39
C ALA A 779 -2.25 74.51 17.49
N THR A 780 -1.37 73.61 17.07
CA THR A 780 -0.21 73.91 16.22
C THR A 780 -0.51 73.43 14.82
N LEU A 781 -0.59 74.37 13.88
CA LEU A 781 -0.75 74.08 12.46
C LEU A 781 0.63 74.12 11.80
N ARG A 782 1.19 72.93 11.49
CA ARG A 782 2.53 72.75 10.97
C ARG A 782 2.50 72.59 9.45
N GLY A 783 3.11 73.53 8.72
CA GLY A 783 3.46 73.33 7.31
C GLY A 783 4.67 72.42 7.21
N GLY A 784 4.51 71.28 6.54
CA GLY A 784 5.56 70.25 6.42
C GLY A 784 6.66 70.60 5.43
N PHE A 785 7.56 69.64 5.24
CA PHE A 785 8.46 69.57 4.09
C PHE A 785 7.71 68.93 2.91
N TRP A 786 8.10 69.22 1.67
CA TRP A 786 7.64 68.46 0.52
C TRP A 786 8.78 68.05 -0.42
N PRO A 787 8.65 66.94 -1.14
CA PRO A 787 9.60 66.48 -2.13
C PRO A 787 9.92 67.56 -3.17
N HIS A 788 11.20 67.76 -3.48
CA HIS A 788 11.71 68.85 -4.33
C HIS A 788 11.36 70.27 -3.84
N ILE A 789 11.14 70.45 -2.54
CA ILE A 789 11.11 71.78 -1.90
C ILE A 789 12.43 72.51 -2.14
N ALA A 790 12.35 73.75 -2.60
CA ALA A 790 13.49 74.58 -2.94
C ALA A 790 13.34 76.00 -2.36
N SER A 791 14.47 76.62 -2.01
CA SER A 791 14.47 77.97 -1.46
C SER A 791 13.97 78.98 -2.50
N GLY A 792 12.91 79.70 -2.18
CA GLY A 792 12.29 80.70 -3.06
C GLY A 792 10.89 80.36 -3.59
N GLN A 793 10.43 79.11 -3.45
CA GLN A 793 9.04 78.71 -3.77
C GLN A 793 8.02 79.51 -2.92
N ARG A 794 6.91 79.97 -3.50
CA ARG A 794 5.89 80.83 -2.83
C ARG A 794 4.76 80.00 -2.25
N VAL A 795 4.19 80.37 -1.09
CA VAL A 795 3.20 79.53 -0.38
C VAL A 795 1.95 80.25 0.15
N TRP A 796 0.84 79.54 0.26
CA TRP A 796 -0.46 80.01 0.77
C TRP A 796 -1.09 78.99 1.73
N MET A 797 -1.85 79.42 2.74
CA MET A 797 -2.54 78.49 3.68
C MET A 797 -3.83 79.07 4.29
N ARG A 798 -4.91 78.26 4.37
CA ARG A 798 -6.20 78.61 5.00
C ARG A 798 -6.81 77.42 5.75
N VAL A 799 -7.73 77.68 6.68
CA VAL A 799 -8.50 76.67 7.45
C VAL A 799 -9.99 77.04 7.42
N GLU A 800 -10.85 76.06 7.17
CA GLU A 800 -12.31 76.22 6.97
C GLU A 800 -13.07 75.10 7.69
N GLY A 801 -14.26 75.35 8.23
CA GLY A 801 -15.04 74.32 8.94
C GLY A 801 -16.43 74.78 9.39
N THR A 802 -17.10 74.00 10.26
CA THR A 802 -18.48 74.30 10.72
C THR A 802 -18.56 74.49 12.24
N LYS A 803 -19.24 75.56 12.67
CA LYS A 803 -19.48 75.86 14.09
C LYS A 803 -20.67 75.10 14.66
N LYS A 804 -20.75 75.02 15.99
CA LYS A 804 -21.89 74.48 16.78
C LYS A 804 -23.24 75.15 16.48
N ASP A 805 -23.25 76.35 15.90
CA ASP A 805 -24.45 77.06 15.43
C ASP A 805 -24.69 76.93 13.90
N ASP A 806 -24.08 75.91 13.28
CA ASP A 806 -24.14 75.58 11.85
C ASP A 806 -23.69 76.71 10.89
N LYS A 807 -22.95 77.70 11.40
CA LYS A 807 -22.31 78.74 10.58
C LYS A 807 -20.90 78.31 10.12
N PRO A 808 -20.46 78.75 8.93
CA PRO A 808 -19.10 78.51 8.47
C PRO A 808 -18.06 79.22 9.36
N TYR A 809 -16.92 78.58 9.51
CA TYR A 809 -15.68 79.08 10.07
C TYR A 809 -14.64 79.16 8.95
N THR A 810 -13.86 80.25 8.89
CA THR A 810 -12.81 80.45 7.88
C THR A 810 -11.68 81.30 8.47
N ARG A 811 -10.42 80.89 8.23
CA ARG A 811 -9.22 81.52 8.77
C ARG A 811 -8.07 81.45 7.76
N THR A 812 -7.59 82.60 7.28
CA THR A 812 -6.35 82.68 6.47
C THR A 812 -5.11 82.67 7.38
N VAL A 813 -4.06 81.96 6.97
CA VAL A 813 -2.82 81.80 7.75
C VAL A 813 -1.57 82.30 7.00
N TRP A 814 -1.39 81.97 5.72
CA TRP A 814 -0.25 82.42 4.88
C TRP A 814 -0.68 82.91 3.50
N THR A 815 0.13 83.79 2.87
CA THR A 815 -0.10 84.35 1.53
C THR A 815 1.21 84.43 0.72
N GLY A 816 1.17 84.12 -0.58
CA GLY A 816 2.40 84.01 -1.41
C GLY A 816 3.20 85.31 -1.63
N LEU A 817 2.59 86.47 -1.33
CA LEU A 817 3.30 87.76 -1.30
C LEU A 817 4.19 87.91 -0.07
N SER A 818 3.79 87.36 1.08
CA SER A 818 4.47 87.52 2.37
C SER A 818 5.15 86.24 2.85
N ASN A 819 4.87 85.09 2.24
CA ASN A 819 5.38 83.79 2.63
C ASN A 819 6.07 83.07 1.44
N ALA A 820 7.28 82.60 1.69
CA ALA A 820 8.07 81.80 0.77
C ALA A 820 8.94 80.81 1.54
N VAL A 821 9.32 79.71 0.90
CA VAL A 821 10.28 78.75 1.43
C VAL A 821 11.62 79.43 1.64
N ASN A 822 12.15 79.29 2.85
CA ASN A 822 13.41 79.85 3.28
C ASN A 822 14.33 78.76 3.86
N ALA A 823 15.61 79.10 4.06
CA ALA A 823 16.61 78.14 4.53
C ALA A 823 16.30 77.53 5.91
N LEU A 824 15.59 78.24 6.79
CA LEU A 824 15.19 77.71 8.11
C LEU A 824 14.15 76.58 7.95
N TRP A 825 13.13 76.79 7.11
CA TRP A 825 12.12 75.77 6.80
C TRP A 825 12.77 74.51 6.20
N ILE A 826 13.67 74.67 5.22
CA ILE A 826 14.38 73.54 4.59
C ILE A 826 15.25 72.79 5.61
N SER A 827 16.00 73.50 6.46
CA SER A 827 16.94 72.87 7.40
C SER A 827 16.28 72.21 8.61
N GLN A 828 15.13 72.72 9.08
CA GLN A 828 14.39 72.13 10.21
C GLN A 828 13.23 71.20 9.77
N GLY A 829 12.88 71.18 8.48
CA GLY A 829 11.84 70.32 7.91
C GLY A 829 10.39 70.80 8.08
N TYR A 830 10.15 71.96 8.68
CA TYR A 830 8.78 72.48 8.87
C TYR A 830 8.74 73.99 9.16
N LEU A 831 7.53 74.56 9.16
CA LEU A 831 7.23 75.89 9.68
C LEU A 831 5.88 75.90 10.42
N ASP A 832 5.86 76.39 11.66
CA ASP A 832 4.67 76.36 12.52
C ASP A 832 3.84 77.65 12.48
N ALA A 833 2.52 77.49 12.56
CA ALA A 833 1.52 78.53 12.81
C ALA A 833 0.58 78.09 13.96
N SER A 834 -0.21 79.02 14.51
CA SER A 834 -1.10 78.76 15.65
C SER A 834 -2.58 78.89 15.27
N LEU A 835 -3.38 77.92 15.72
CA LEU A 835 -4.85 77.94 15.66
C LEU A 835 -5.41 78.16 17.09
N PRO A 836 -6.17 79.23 17.35
CA PRO A 836 -6.67 79.53 18.69
C PRO A 836 -7.60 78.45 19.25
N LEU A 837 -7.43 78.07 20.53
CA LEU A 837 -8.31 77.11 21.21
C LEU A 837 -9.79 77.52 21.16
N ALA A 838 -10.06 78.82 21.28
CA ALA A 838 -11.43 79.37 21.24
C ALA A 838 -12.13 79.13 19.89
N ASP A 839 -11.39 79.08 18.78
CA ASP A 839 -11.94 78.77 17.46
C ASP A 839 -12.31 77.28 17.37
N LEU A 840 -11.46 76.39 17.91
CA LEU A 840 -11.64 74.94 17.86
C LEU A 840 -12.76 74.44 18.78
N GLN A 841 -12.89 75.02 19.99
CA GLN A 841 -13.95 74.66 20.94
C GLN A 841 -15.37 75.03 20.45
N TRP A 842 -15.47 75.84 19.39
CA TRP A 842 -16.74 76.19 18.75
C TRP A 842 -17.12 75.29 17.57
N LEU A 843 -16.29 74.32 17.19
CA LEU A 843 -16.58 73.39 16.10
C LEU A 843 -17.62 72.34 16.52
N LYS A 844 -18.45 71.90 15.56
CA LYS A 844 -19.54 70.93 15.78
C LYS A 844 -19.00 69.50 15.79
N ASP A 845 -19.49 68.65 16.69
CA ASP A 845 -19.15 67.21 16.67
C ASP A 845 -19.63 66.55 15.37
N GLN A 846 -18.83 65.61 14.85
CA GLN A 846 -18.96 64.98 13.53
C GLN A 846 -18.98 65.98 12.35
N SER A 847 -18.46 67.20 12.52
CA SER A 847 -18.31 68.15 11.41
C SER A 847 -16.88 68.20 10.87
N GLU A 848 -16.75 68.62 9.61
CA GLU A 848 -15.46 68.73 8.94
C GLU A 848 -14.73 70.05 9.27
N LEU A 849 -13.40 69.94 9.44
CA LEU A 849 -12.46 71.05 9.50
C LEU A 849 -11.36 70.82 8.43
N ALA A 850 -11.42 71.57 7.34
CA ALA A 850 -10.53 71.51 6.19
C ALA A 850 -9.34 72.48 6.30
N VAL A 851 -8.14 72.04 5.90
CA VAL A 851 -6.92 72.84 5.77
C VAL A 851 -6.47 72.83 4.31
N THR A 852 -6.29 74.01 3.71
CA THR A 852 -5.86 74.18 2.32
C THR A 852 -4.46 74.80 2.25
N PHE A 853 -3.61 74.33 1.32
CA PHE A 853 -2.22 74.78 1.16
C PHE A 853 -1.76 74.68 -0.30
N MET A 854 -0.90 75.59 -0.75
CA MET A 854 -0.41 75.67 -2.15
C MET A 854 1.04 76.16 -2.22
N SER A 855 1.82 75.74 -3.23
CA SER A 855 3.22 76.15 -3.45
C SER A 855 3.67 76.24 -4.92
N THR A 856 4.49 77.21 -5.34
CA THR A 856 4.96 77.34 -6.76
C THR A 856 6.32 76.65 -7.03
N PRO A 857 6.41 75.59 -7.87
CA PRO A 857 7.67 74.89 -8.14
C PRO A 857 8.71 75.68 -8.93
N ASP A 858 8.26 76.59 -9.81
CA ASP A 858 9.08 77.43 -10.70
C ASP A 858 9.48 78.79 -10.08
N HIS A 859 9.14 78.98 -8.79
CA HIS A 859 9.32 80.21 -8.02
C HIS A 859 8.43 81.40 -8.47
N SER A 860 7.39 81.16 -9.27
CA SER A 860 6.40 82.18 -9.65
C SER A 860 5.65 82.76 -8.44
N THR A 861 5.12 83.98 -8.58
CA THR A 861 4.23 84.63 -7.60
C THR A 861 2.75 84.56 -7.97
N ASP A 862 2.41 83.93 -9.10
CA ASP A 862 1.02 83.71 -9.51
C ASP A 862 0.43 82.47 -8.80
N GLU A 863 -0.65 82.68 -8.04
CA GLU A 863 -1.37 81.61 -7.31
C GLU A 863 -1.99 80.58 -8.28
N ASN A 864 -2.24 80.95 -9.55
CA ASN A 864 -2.74 80.03 -10.58
C ASN A 864 -1.68 79.07 -11.12
N LEU A 865 -0.39 79.35 -10.87
CA LEU A 865 0.75 78.49 -11.22
C LEU A 865 1.23 77.67 -10.00
N ALA A 866 0.56 77.80 -8.86
CA ALA A 866 0.88 77.04 -7.66
C ALA A 866 0.37 75.59 -7.76
N LEU A 867 1.22 74.65 -7.37
CA LEU A 867 0.83 73.29 -7.05
C LEU A 867 -0.03 73.31 -5.80
N SER A 868 -1.30 72.94 -5.94
CA SER A 868 -2.22 72.81 -4.80
C SER A 868 -2.01 71.47 -4.10
N PHE A 869 -1.97 71.50 -2.77
CA PHE A 869 -1.80 70.32 -1.93
C PHE A 869 -3.18 69.78 -1.54
N PRO A 870 -3.34 68.45 -1.35
CA PRO A 870 -4.61 67.86 -0.95
C PRO A 870 -5.16 68.52 0.31
N VAL A 871 -6.44 68.86 0.30
CA VAL A 871 -7.11 69.47 1.43
C VAL A 871 -7.11 68.47 2.59
N ARG A 872 -6.54 68.87 3.73
CA ARG A 872 -6.54 68.03 4.93
C ARG A 872 -7.77 68.30 5.77
N THR A 873 -8.73 67.39 5.69
CA THR A 873 -9.97 67.44 6.45
C THR A 873 -9.85 66.60 7.71
N TYR A 874 -10.24 67.17 8.84
CA TYR A 874 -10.47 66.45 10.09
C TYR A 874 -11.96 66.31 10.35
N THR A 875 -12.40 65.13 10.77
CA THR A 875 -13.64 64.95 11.49
C THR A 875 -13.41 65.44 12.92
N VAL A 876 -14.17 66.47 13.31
CA VAL A 876 -14.16 67.00 14.68
C VAL A 876 -14.87 65.98 15.56
N LYS A 877 -14.10 65.21 16.33
CA LYS A 877 -14.61 64.15 17.19
C LYS A 877 -14.94 64.62 18.58
N ALA A 878 -15.92 63.92 19.15
CA ALA A 878 -16.14 63.77 20.58
C ALA A 878 -16.49 62.29 21.02
N VAL A 879 -16.15 61.18 20.27
CA VAL A 879 -16.45 59.68 20.50
C VAL A 879 -15.56 58.59 19.74
N GLU A 880 -15.74 57.22 19.87
CA GLU A 880 -14.77 56.08 19.56
C GLU A 880 -15.27 54.74 18.82
N ASP A 881 -14.40 53.72 18.47
CA ASP A 881 -14.57 52.60 17.45
C ASP A 881 -13.95 51.13 17.72
N ALA A 882 -14.04 50.05 16.85
CA ALA A 882 -13.59 48.60 17.10
C ALA A 882 -13.29 47.58 15.88
N VAL A 883 -12.80 46.28 16.09
CA VAL A 883 -12.22 45.28 15.06
C VAL A 883 -12.44 43.69 15.21
N LEU A 884 -11.65 42.71 14.64
CA LEU A 884 -11.88 41.18 14.53
C LEU A 884 -10.62 40.19 14.52
N VAL A 885 -10.74 38.82 14.75
CA VAL A 885 -9.70 37.68 14.67
C VAL A 885 -10.27 36.21 14.42
N LYS A 886 -9.57 35.22 13.78
CA LYS A 886 -10.05 33.79 13.59
C LYS A 886 -8.98 32.65 13.44
N PHE A 887 -9.24 31.39 13.86
CA PHE A 887 -8.40 30.19 13.58
C PHE A 887 -8.75 29.45 12.25
N THR A 888 -7.78 28.82 11.57
CA THR A 888 -7.99 28.19 10.24
C THR A 888 -7.89 26.66 10.18
N ASN A 889 -7.12 26.00 11.05
CA ASN A 889 -6.88 24.54 10.96
C ASN A 889 -7.30 23.72 12.21
N ALA A 890 -8.14 24.30 13.07
CA ALA A 890 -8.82 23.64 14.17
C ALA A 890 -9.94 22.67 13.68
N PRO A 891 -10.42 21.71 14.49
CA PRO A 891 -10.02 21.38 15.86
C PRO A 891 -8.72 20.56 15.95
N TYR A 892 -8.21 20.41 17.17
CA TYR A 892 -7.05 19.61 17.52
C TYR A 892 -7.46 18.45 18.44
N VAL A 893 -6.88 17.26 18.24
CA VAL A 893 -7.09 16.09 19.11
C VAL A 893 -5.75 15.43 19.37
N ILE A 894 -5.42 15.18 20.64
CA ILE A 894 -4.13 14.65 21.10
C ILE A 894 -4.30 13.81 22.37
N ALA A 895 -3.36 12.90 22.64
CA ALA A 895 -3.24 12.25 23.95
C ALA A 895 -2.67 13.23 25.02
N PRO A 896 -2.75 12.91 26.32
CA PRO A 896 -2.04 13.65 27.38
C PRO A 896 -0.55 13.86 27.09
N ARG A 897 -0.08 15.11 27.21
CA ARG A 897 1.26 15.56 26.77
C ARG A 897 1.58 15.35 25.29
N GLY A 898 0.58 15.09 24.45
CA GLY A 898 0.74 14.96 23.00
C GLY A 898 1.10 16.29 22.36
N ARG A 899 1.88 16.23 21.28
CA ARG A 899 2.24 17.39 20.47
C ARG A 899 1.11 17.71 19.47
N LEU A 900 0.69 18.97 19.40
CA LEU A 900 -0.27 19.43 18.40
C LEU A 900 0.40 19.50 17.03
N LYS A 901 -0.40 19.32 15.97
CA LYS A 901 -0.09 19.85 14.63
C LYS A 901 0.09 21.37 14.72
N ASP A 902 0.83 21.95 13.79
CA ASP A 902 1.08 23.40 13.74
C ASP A 902 -0.24 24.20 13.85
N ILE A 903 -0.29 25.20 14.72
CA ILE A 903 -1.48 26.03 14.96
C ILE A 903 -1.51 27.15 13.92
N GLU A 904 -2.64 27.35 13.24
CA GLU A 904 -2.81 28.41 12.24
C GLU A 904 -3.96 29.39 12.59
N VAL A 905 -3.66 30.68 12.50
CA VAL A 905 -4.57 31.81 12.82
C VAL A 905 -4.53 32.86 11.71
N GLN A 906 -5.66 33.51 11.44
CA GLN A 906 -5.87 34.57 10.46
C GLN A 906 -6.33 35.86 11.16
N LEU A 907 -5.71 36.99 10.81
CA LEU A 907 -6.10 38.34 11.22
C LEU A 907 -6.71 39.10 10.03
N SER A 908 -7.86 39.77 10.25
CA SER A 908 -8.57 40.50 9.20
C SER A 908 -9.48 41.61 9.75
N ASN A 909 -9.91 42.52 8.88
CA ASN A 909 -11.07 43.39 9.13
C ASN A 909 -12.38 42.57 9.18
N LEU A 910 -13.49 43.23 9.53
CA LEU A 910 -14.86 42.65 9.50
C LEU A 910 -15.30 42.20 8.10
N ASP A 911 -14.73 42.76 7.04
CA ASP A 911 -14.98 42.37 5.64
C ASP A 911 -14.11 41.18 5.16
N GLY A 912 -13.23 40.66 6.02
CA GLY A 912 -12.32 39.56 5.71
C GLY A 912 -11.02 39.98 5.01
N THR A 913 -10.77 41.28 4.77
CA THR A 913 -9.49 41.74 4.21
C THR A 913 -8.34 41.45 5.19
N PRO A 914 -7.25 40.77 4.76
CA PRO A 914 -6.12 40.47 5.64
C PRO A 914 -5.48 41.72 6.24
N LEU A 915 -5.15 41.64 7.53
CA LEU A 915 -4.43 42.68 8.24
C LEU A 915 -3.07 42.15 8.69
N GLN A 916 -2.02 42.91 8.40
CA GLN A 916 -0.72 42.67 9.01
C GLN A 916 -0.71 43.20 10.45
N GLY A 917 -0.29 42.36 11.40
CA GLY A 917 -0.11 42.79 12.78
C GLY A 917 0.20 41.65 13.75
N THR A 918 0.58 42.03 14.96
CA THR A 918 0.78 41.08 16.06
C THR A 918 -0.55 40.52 16.54
N VAL A 919 -0.69 39.19 16.57
CA VAL A 919 -1.77 38.46 17.24
C VAL A 919 -1.21 37.82 18.51
N THR A 920 -1.90 38.01 19.63
CA THR A 920 -1.56 37.32 20.87
C THR A 920 -2.27 35.96 20.90
N LEU A 921 -1.52 34.86 20.93
CA LEU A 921 -2.03 33.50 21.14
C LEU A 921 -1.87 33.15 22.62
N ASP A 922 -2.98 32.88 23.30
CA ASP A 922 -3.04 32.46 24.69
C ASP A 922 -3.22 30.94 24.79
N LEU A 923 -2.22 30.27 25.37
CA LEU A 923 -2.25 28.85 25.66
C LEU A 923 -2.75 28.59 27.08
N PRO A 924 -3.61 27.58 27.31
CA PRO A 924 -3.97 27.11 28.64
C PRO A 924 -2.73 26.78 29.49
N ALA A 925 -2.84 26.90 30.81
CA ALA A 925 -1.70 26.78 31.73
C ALA A 925 -0.87 25.47 31.60
N ASP A 926 -1.53 24.36 31.24
CA ASP A 926 -0.89 23.05 31.05
C ASP A 926 -0.32 22.82 29.63
N PHE A 927 -0.50 23.75 28.70
CA PHE A 927 0.05 23.70 27.33
C PHE A 927 1.36 24.48 27.28
N SER A 928 2.34 23.99 26.51
CA SER A 928 3.64 24.66 26.34
C SER A 928 4.05 24.81 24.89
N PHE A 929 4.70 25.93 24.56
CA PHE A 929 5.41 26.13 23.31
C PHE A 929 6.66 25.22 23.21
N SER A 930 7.32 25.23 22.05
CA SER A 930 8.48 24.39 21.73
C SER A 930 9.74 24.67 22.56
N ASP A 931 9.81 25.83 23.21
CA ASP A 931 10.86 26.21 24.17
C ASP A 931 10.50 25.89 25.64
N GLY A 932 9.33 25.28 25.88
CA GLY A 932 8.83 24.91 27.20
C GLY A 932 8.09 26.02 27.96
N GLY A 933 7.95 27.23 27.39
CA GLY A 933 7.13 28.29 28.00
C GLY A 933 5.63 28.09 27.80
N SER A 934 4.78 28.70 28.64
CA SER A 934 3.30 28.66 28.55
C SER A 934 2.66 30.05 28.62
N GLY A 935 1.33 30.12 28.49
CA GLY A 935 0.54 31.36 28.57
C GLY A 935 0.51 32.17 27.27
N SER A 936 0.23 33.48 27.39
CA SER A 936 0.06 34.38 26.25
C SER A 936 1.39 34.74 25.58
N ARG A 937 1.45 34.62 24.24
CA ARG A 937 2.58 35.09 23.43
C ARG A 937 2.14 35.78 22.15
N ASP A 938 2.92 36.79 21.78
CA ASP A 938 2.72 37.59 20.59
C ASP A 938 3.44 36.97 19.38
N PHE A 939 2.69 36.81 18.28
CA PHE A 939 3.20 36.32 17.01
C PHE A 939 2.88 37.34 15.91
N PRO A 940 3.86 37.76 15.08
CA PRO A 940 3.59 38.59 13.92
C PRO A 940 2.90 37.74 12.85
N SER A 941 1.87 38.29 12.21
CA SER A 941 1.34 37.71 10.98
C SER A 941 2.29 37.91 9.81
N ASP A 942 2.23 37.02 8.83
CA ASP A 942 2.84 37.20 7.52
C ASP A 942 2.07 38.23 6.66
N ILE A 943 2.48 38.35 5.40
CA ILE A 943 1.90 39.31 4.44
C ILE A 943 0.44 39.00 4.07
N GLU A 944 -0.02 37.77 4.28
CA GLU A 944 -1.39 37.32 4.04
C GLU A 944 -2.23 37.36 5.32
N GLY A 945 -1.71 37.95 6.41
CA GLY A 945 -2.40 38.04 7.70
C GLY A 945 -2.44 36.71 8.47
N LYS A 946 -1.65 35.71 8.06
CA LYS A 946 -1.60 34.38 8.66
C LYS A 946 -0.48 34.27 9.70
N VAL A 947 -0.73 33.52 10.76
CA VAL A 947 0.20 33.19 11.84
C VAL A 947 0.30 31.67 11.94
N SER A 948 1.52 31.12 12.00
CA SER A 948 1.77 29.69 12.17
C SER A 948 2.68 29.43 13.38
N VAL A 949 2.24 28.59 14.32
CA VAL A 949 2.97 28.28 15.57
C VAL A 949 3.24 26.78 15.66
N ARG A 950 4.53 26.41 15.65
CA ARG A 950 5.00 25.01 15.65
C ARG A 950 5.34 24.49 17.04
N GLY A 951 5.13 23.20 17.24
CA GLY A 951 5.69 22.47 18.37
C GLY A 951 5.04 22.72 19.73
N VAL A 952 3.77 23.14 19.74
CA VAL A 952 2.98 23.23 20.97
C VAL A 952 2.69 21.82 21.49
N THR A 953 2.91 21.61 22.79
CA THR A 953 2.60 20.39 23.52
C THR A 953 1.38 20.64 24.40
N GLY A 954 0.42 19.72 24.41
CA GLY A 954 -0.83 19.85 25.14
C GLY A 954 -0.79 19.39 26.58
N ALA A 955 -1.89 19.62 27.28
CA ALA A 955 -2.03 19.33 28.71
C ALA A 955 -1.81 17.86 29.08
N GLN A 956 -1.41 17.65 30.33
CA GLN A 956 -1.43 16.32 30.97
C GLN A 956 -2.86 15.90 31.35
N THR A 957 -3.71 16.85 31.73
CA THR A 957 -5.09 16.55 32.11
C THR A 957 -5.94 16.39 30.84
N SER A 958 -6.86 15.44 30.85
CA SER A 958 -7.78 15.20 29.73
C SER A 958 -8.99 16.13 29.78
N GLY A 959 -9.44 16.60 28.62
CA GLY A 959 -10.60 17.48 28.51
C GLY A 959 -10.63 18.24 27.19
N SER A 960 -11.67 19.06 27.01
CA SER A 960 -11.70 20.04 25.93
C SER A 960 -11.08 21.35 26.43
N TYR A 961 -9.96 21.72 25.82
CA TYR A 961 -9.24 22.95 26.08
C TYR A 961 -9.57 23.98 25.02
N LYS A 962 -9.61 25.25 25.44
CA LYS A 962 -9.87 26.40 24.57
C LYS A 962 -8.55 27.12 24.31
N LEU A 963 -8.18 27.21 23.03
CA LEU A 963 -7.11 28.06 22.54
C LEU A 963 -7.72 29.41 22.15
N VAL A 964 -7.06 30.51 22.51
CA VAL A 964 -7.59 31.87 22.29
C VAL A 964 -6.56 32.69 21.52
N ALA A 965 -6.99 33.40 20.49
CA ALA A 965 -6.16 34.34 19.75
C ALA A 965 -6.82 35.72 19.76
N SER A 966 -6.09 36.79 20.05
CA SER A 966 -6.68 38.12 20.26
C SER A 966 -5.90 39.28 19.63
N LYS A 967 -6.64 40.33 19.28
CA LYS A 967 -6.15 41.64 18.85
C LYS A 967 -7.00 42.74 19.50
N GLY A 968 -6.46 43.40 20.53
CA GLY A 968 -7.22 44.41 21.28
C GLY A 968 -8.46 43.79 21.94
N ALA A 969 -9.64 44.37 21.71
CA ALA A 969 -10.92 43.85 22.21
C ALA A 969 -11.45 42.61 21.45
N SER A 970 -10.79 42.22 20.36
CA SER A 970 -11.33 41.24 19.41
C SER A 970 -10.63 39.89 19.53
N VAL A 971 -11.43 38.82 19.53
CA VAL A 971 -11.01 37.48 19.97
C VAL A 971 -11.52 36.40 19.00
N GLY A 972 -10.65 35.47 18.64
CA GLY A 972 -10.95 34.22 17.95
C GLY A 972 -10.64 33.01 18.85
N GLU A 973 -11.36 31.90 18.65
CA GLU A 973 -11.35 30.76 19.57
C GLU A 973 -11.26 29.43 18.81
N ALA A 974 -10.58 28.43 19.39
CA ALA A 974 -10.50 27.07 18.86
C ALA A 974 -10.51 26.03 19.99
N SER A 975 -10.95 24.81 19.68
CA SER A 975 -10.93 23.68 20.62
C SER A 975 -9.76 22.73 20.37
N ALA A 976 -9.11 22.33 21.46
CA ALA A 976 -8.10 21.28 21.51
C ALA A 976 -8.54 20.21 22.52
N THR A 977 -8.93 19.03 22.03
CA THR A 977 -9.33 17.90 22.88
C THR A 977 -8.09 17.11 23.26
N VAL A 978 -7.72 17.14 24.54
CA VAL A 978 -6.82 16.15 25.13
C VAL A 978 -7.68 14.95 25.50
N THR A 979 -7.50 13.82 24.83
CA THR A 979 -8.30 12.61 25.09
C THR A 979 -8.08 12.13 26.51
N ALA A 980 -9.10 11.47 27.08
CA ALA A 980 -8.91 10.72 28.32
C ALA A 980 -7.78 9.70 28.12
N GLN A 981 -6.78 9.73 29.00
CA GLN A 981 -6.23 8.46 29.46
C GLN A 981 -7.39 7.77 30.19
N GLY A 982 -7.70 6.53 29.81
CA GLY A 982 -8.64 5.69 30.56
C GLY A 982 -8.28 5.60 32.05
N GLN A 983 -9.21 5.16 32.88
CA GLN A 983 -8.92 5.06 34.31
C GLN A 983 -7.91 3.95 34.62
N LEU A 984 -6.97 4.25 35.51
CA LEU A 984 -6.07 3.28 36.16
C LEU A 984 -6.52 3.09 37.61
N LYS A 985 -6.91 1.87 37.99
CA LYS A 985 -7.20 1.49 39.38
C LYS A 985 -6.32 0.32 39.78
N ASN A 986 -5.63 0.41 40.92
CA ASN A 986 -4.96 -0.74 41.50
C ASN A 986 -5.92 -1.49 42.42
N ILE A 987 -6.14 -2.77 42.11
CA ILE A 987 -6.91 -3.75 42.87
C ILE A 987 -5.94 -4.39 43.87
N PRO A 988 -6.07 -4.17 45.19
CA PRO A 988 -5.21 -4.82 46.19
C PRO A 988 -5.53 -6.32 46.23
N ILE A 989 -4.54 -7.16 45.92
CA ILE A 989 -4.72 -8.62 45.89
C ILE A 989 -3.96 -9.29 47.03
N GLY A 990 -2.64 -9.15 47.06
CA GLY A 990 -1.80 -10.03 47.85
C GLY A 990 -0.37 -10.14 47.33
N GLY A 991 0.45 -10.88 48.06
CA GLY A 991 1.90 -10.97 47.86
C GLY A 991 2.30 -11.78 46.63
N GLY A 992 3.09 -11.17 45.73
CA GLY A 992 3.71 -11.85 44.58
C GLY A 992 2.70 -12.33 43.54
N ASN A 993 2.09 -11.40 42.81
CA ASN A 993 1.10 -11.74 41.78
C ASN A 993 1.75 -11.98 40.42
N TRP A 994 1.39 -13.07 39.74
CA TRP A 994 2.01 -13.44 38.46
C TRP A 994 1.07 -13.35 37.27
N GLU A 995 -0.06 -14.06 37.32
CA GLU A 995 -1.01 -14.17 36.21
C GLU A 995 -2.44 -13.89 36.66
N VAL A 996 -3.21 -13.31 35.74
CA VAL A 996 -4.63 -12.97 35.92
C VAL A 996 -5.41 -13.49 34.72
N VAL A 997 -6.57 -14.10 34.98
CA VAL A 997 -7.53 -14.51 33.95
C VAL A 997 -8.92 -13.98 34.30
N ILE A 998 -9.68 -13.59 33.28
CA ILE A 998 -11.05 -13.05 33.42
C ILE A 998 -12.05 -14.13 33.00
N SER A 999 -13.17 -14.25 33.71
CA SER A 999 -14.23 -15.19 33.35
C SER A 999 -14.87 -14.86 32.00
N ALA A 1000 -15.44 -15.86 31.34
CA ALA A 1000 -16.10 -15.74 30.04
C ALA A 1000 -17.32 -14.80 30.05
N ASP A 1001 -17.99 -14.67 31.20
CA ASP A 1001 -19.07 -13.69 31.42
C ASP A 1001 -18.55 -12.27 31.72
N GLY A 1002 -17.24 -12.11 31.91
CA GLY A 1002 -16.57 -10.86 32.25
C GLY A 1002 -16.74 -10.38 33.68
N THR A 1003 -17.43 -11.12 34.56
CA THR A 1003 -17.82 -10.64 35.92
C THR A 1003 -16.76 -10.85 36.99
N ARG A 1004 -15.79 -11.74 36.77
CA ARG A 1004 -14.75 -12.09 37.75
C ARG A 1004 -13.36 -12.13 37.15
N GLY A 1005 -12.36 -11.76 37.95
CA GLY A 1005 -10.96 -12.03 37.68
C GLY A 1005 -10.34 -12.94 38.73
N TYR A 1006 -9.48 -13.86 38.30
CA TYR A 1006 -8.76 -14.82 39.15
C TYR A 1006 -7.27 -14.51 39.08
N VAL A 1007 -6.60 -14.36 40.22
CA VAL A 1007 -5.20 -13.93 40.32
C VAL A 1007 -4.41 -14.92 41.16
N THR A 1008 -3.27 -15.39 40.66
CA THR A 1008 -2.33 -16.24 41.40
C THR A 1008 -1.39 -15.41 42.27
N SER A 1009 -1.18 -15.83 43.52
CA SER A 1009 -0.27 -15.17 44.47
C SER A 1009 0.75 -16.17 45.04
N TRP A 1010 1.94 -16.26 44.43
CA TRP A 1010 2.92 -17.32 44.75
C TRP A 1010 3.54 -17.19 46.15
N GLN A 1011 3.59 -15.98 46.72
CA GLN A 1011 4.06 -15.78 48.11
C GLN A 1011 2.96 -16.07 49.15
N LYS A 1012 1.69 -16.12 48.73
CA LYS A 1012 0.54 -16.38 49.58
C LYS A 1012 0.03 -17.82 49.48
N ASN A 1013 0.43 -18.55 48.44
CA ASN A 1013 -0.01 -19.91 48.15
C ASN A 1013 -1.52 -20.01 47.91
N ASN A 1014 -2.10 -19.05 47.19
CA ASN A 1014 -3.53 -18.96 46.97
C ASN A 1014 -3.92 -18.32 45.63
N ILE A 1015 -5.21 -18.42 45.31
CA ILE A 1015 -5.87 -17.66 44.24
C ILE A 1015 -6.80 -16.64 44.89
N SER A 1016 -6.71 -15.38 44.49
CA SER A 1016 -7.69 -14.35 44.83
C SER A 1016 -8.66 -14.13 43.67
N ILE A 1017 -9.95 -14.11 43.98
CA ILE A 1017 -11.04 -13.86 43.03
C ILE A 1017 -11.60 -12.48 43.33
N PHE A 1018 -11.58 -11.59 42.35
CA PHE A 1018 -12.16 -10.25 42.44
C PHE A 1018 -13.35 -10.10 41.50
N ASP A 1019 -14.30 -9.24 41.87
CA ASP A 1019 -15.42 -8.83 41.02
C ASP A 1019 -14.98 -7.67 40.12
N THR A 1020 -15.21 -7.79 38.81
CA THR A 1020 -14.74 -6.81 37.81
C THR A 1020 -15.55 -5.51 37.79
N SER A 1021 -16.72 -5.46 38.42
CA SER A 1021 -17.56 -4.26 38.47
C SER A 1021 -17.24 -3.37 39.68
N THR A 1022 -16.93 -3.98 40.82
CA THR A 1022 -16.54 -3.29 42.07
C THR A 1022 -15.03 -3.09 42.15
N HIS A 1023 -14.26 -3.99 41.53
CA HIS A 1023 -12.83 -4.17 41.73
C HIS A 1023 -12.45 -4.46 43.19
N GLU A 1024 -13.22 -5.34 43.84
CA GLU A 1024 -12.99 -5.82 45.20
C GLU A 1024 -12.77 -7.35 45.20
N VAL A 1025 -11.89 -7.85 46.07
CA VAL A 1025 -11.68 -9.30 46.27
C VAL A 1025 -12.88 -9.89 46.98
N ILE A 1026 -13.60 -10.79 46.31
CA ILE A 1026 -14.84 -11.42 46.79
C ILE A 1026 -14.62 -12.82 47.40
N LYS A 1027 -13.52 -13.50 47.06
CA LYS A 1027 -13.17 -14.83 47.58
C LYS A 1027 -11.67 -15.09 47.44
N THR A 1028 -11.09 -15.81 48.39
CA THR A 1028 -9.73 -16.35 48.29
C THR A 1028 -9.80 -17.87 48.42
N ILE A 1029 -9.06 -18.60 47.60
CA ILE A 1029 -8.91 -20.05 47.64
C ILE A 1029 -7.48 -20.36 48.09
N GLU A 1030 -7.35 -20.79 49.33
CA GLU A 1030 -6.08 -21.14 49.98
C GLU A 1030 -5.59 -22.55 49.58
N ASP A 1031 -4.45 -22.96 50.15
CA ASP A 1031 -3.84 -24.29 50.02
C ASP A 1031 -3.33 -24.64 48.60
N ILE A 1032 -2.79 -23.66 47.87
CA ILE A 1032 -2.22 -23.81 46.51
C ILE A 1032 -0.73 -23.42 46.51
N PRO A 1033 0.19 -24.34 46.87
CA PRO A 1033 1.61 -24.02 47.05
C PRO A 1033 2.26 -23.42 45.80
N PHE A 1034 2.91 -22.26 45.94
CA PHE A 1034 3.60 -21.56 44.86
C PHE A 1034 2.75 -21.34 43.59
N ALA A 1035 1.46 -21.02 43.77
CA ALA A 1035 0.52 -20.68 42.69
C ALA A 1035 1.11 -19.64 41.72
N PHE A 1036 1.34 -20.02 40.46
CA PHE A 1036 2.09 -19.20 39.50
C PHE A 1036 1.30 -18.88 38.23
N GLY A 1037 1.14 -19.83 37.31
CA GLY A 1037 0.28 -19.69 36.13
C GLY A 1037 -1.13 -20.23 36.39
N ILE A 1038 -2.12 -19.75 35.63
CA ILE A 1038 -3.54 -20.08 35.83
C ILE A 1038 -4.33 -20.18 34.52
N ALA A 1039 -5.17 -21.22 34.40
CA ALA A 1039 -6.13 -21.38 33.32
C ALA A 1039 -7.48 -21.90 33.83
N LEU A 1040 -8.59 -21.43 33.25
CA LEU A 1040 -9.94 -21.90 33.53
C LEU A 1040 -10.34 -23.04 32.58
N SER A 1041 -11.18 -23.96 33.02
CA SER A 1041 -11.87 -24.87 32.09
C SER A 1041 -12.87 -24.09 31.22
N PRO A 1042 -13.18 -24.54 29.98
CA PRO A 1042 -14.15 -23.84 29.12
C PRO A 1042 -15.57 -23.74 29.69
N ASP A 1043 -15.91 -24.55 30.69
CA ASP A 1043 -17.17 -24.53 31.43
C ASP A 1043 -17.09 -23.84 32.81
N GLU A 1044 -15.93 -23.27 33.15
CA GLU A 1044 -15.59 -22.56 34.39
C GLU A 1044 -15.91 -23.30 35.70
N ARG A 1045 -15.98 -24.64 35.66
CA ARG A 1045 -16.11 -25.47 36.87
C ARG A 1045 -14.77 -25.67 37.57
N PHE A 1046 -13.71 -25.75 36.79
CA PHE A 1046 -12.36 -26.00 37.28
C PHE A 1046 -11.39 -24.88 36.92
N CYS A 1047 -10.40 -24.72 37.78
CA CYS A 1047 -9.25 -23.85 37.59
C CYS A 1047 -7.99 -24.69 37.75
N TYR A 1048 -7.05 -24.57 36.81
CA TYR A 1048 -5.78 -25.28 36.80
C TYR A 1048 -4.66 -24.29 37.11
N VAL A 1049 -3.84 -24.57 38.11
CA VAL A 1049 -2.75 -23.69 38.54
C VAL A 1049 -1.43 -24.43 38.63
N SER A 1050 -0.40 -23.90 37.97
CA SER A 1050 0.97 -24.42 38.12
C SER A 1050 1.55 -24.03 39.48
N ASN A 1051 2.04 -25.04 40.19
CA ASN A 1051 2.64 -24.92 41.51
C ASN A 1051 4.17 -24.91 41.37
N ARG A 1052 4.73 -23.77 40.97
CA ARG A 1052 6.12 -23.63 40.52
C ARG A 1052 7.14 -24.33 41.43
N GLY A 1053 7.07 -24.09 42.73
CA GLY A 1053 7.98 -24.67 43.73
C GLY A 1053 7.74 -26.14 44.12
N THR A 1054 6.77 -26.83 43.49
CA THR A 1054 6.44 -28.24 43.81
C THR A 1054 6.35 -29.18 42.61
N ASN A 1055 6.59 -28.69 41.39
CA ASN A 1055 6.54 -29.47 40.13
C ASN A 1055 5.20 -30.19 39.92
N LYS A 1056 4.10 -29.46 40.11
CA LYS A 1056 2.73 -29.96 39.98
C LYS A 1056 1.81 -28.91 39.33
N VAL A 1057 0.66 -29.35 38.82
CA VAL A 1057 -0.52 -28.49 38.60
C VAL A 1057 -1.62 -28.88 39.58
N SER A 1058 -2.15 -27.91 40.33
CA SER A 1058 -3.36 -28.06 41.14
C SER A 1058 -4.61 -27.96 40.27
N ILE A 1059 -5.58 -28.86 40.49
CA ILE A 1059 -6.95 -28.74 39.98
C ILE A 1059 -7.82 -28.25 41.13
N ILE A 1060 -8.40 -27.06 40.96
CA ILE A 1060 -9.30 -26.40 41.91
C ILE A 1060 -10.72 -26.49 41.38
N ASP A 1061 -11.65 -26.99 42.20
CA ASP A 1061 -13.08 -26.90 41.94
C ASP A 1061 -13.57 -25.52 42.42
N LEU A 1062 -14.07 -24.70 41.49
CA LEU A 1062 -14.47 -23.32 41.76
C LEU A 1062 -15.81 -23.23 42.54
N HIS A 1063 -16.68 -24.24 42.39
CA HIS A 1063 -17.93 -24.35 43.14
C HIS A 1063 -17.66 -24.69 44.61
N LEU A 1064 -16.84 -25.73 44.85
CA LEU A 1064 -16.39 -26.10 46.20
C LEU A 1064 -15.42 -25.07 46.79
N GLY A 1065 -14.69 -24.32 45.96
CA GLY A 1065 -13.74 -23.30 46.38
C GLY A 1065 -12.49 -23.85 47.04
N ARG A 1066 -11.97 -24.99 46.57
CA ARG A 1066 -10.76 -25.64 47.12
C ARG A 1066 -10.07 -26.54 46.09
N PRO A 1067 -8.78 -26.86 46.27
CA PRO A 1067 -8.12 -27.93 45.54
C PRO A 1067 -8.87 -29.27 45.69
N VAL A 1068 -8.94 -30.03 44.59
CA VAL A 1068 -9.55 -31.37 44.52
C VAL A 1068 -8.60 -32.43 43.97
N HIS A 1069 -7.59 -32.06 43.17
CA HIS A 1069 -6.59 -32.98 42.63
C HIS A 1069 -5.26 -32.27 42.31
N THR A 1070 -4.19 -33.03 42.06
CA THR A 1070 -2.91 -32.50 41.56
C THR A 1070 -2.30 -33.44 40.53
N ILE A 1071 -1.80 -32.88 39.42
CA ILE A 1071 -1.07 -33.60 38.36
C ILE A 1071 0.43 -33.34 38.54
N ASP A 1072 1.28 -34.35 38.36
CA ASP A 1072 2.74 -34.21 38.35
C ASP A 1072 3.25 -33.61 37.02
N THR A 1073 4.24 -32.71 37.10
CA THR A 1073 4.84 -32.04 35.93
C THR A 1073 6.37 -32.18 35.91
N GLY A 1074 7.01 -31.62 34.89
CA GLY A 1074 8.44 -31.36 34.93
C GLY A 1074 8.81 -30.24 35.92
N PRO A 1075 10.13 -29.98 36.10
CA PRO A 1075 10.65 -28.91 36.94
C PRO A 1075 10.17 -27.51 36.58
N ASP A 1076 9.93 -26.70 37.60
CA ASP A 1076 9.62 -25.27 37.52
C ASP A 1076 8.45 -24.94 36.57
N PRO A 1077 7.25 -25.51 36.77
CA PRO A 1077 6.09 -25.27 35.91
C PRO A 1077 5.63 -23.81 36.02
N VAL A 1078 5.57 -23.12 34.88
CA VAL A 1078 5.29 -21.67 34.78
C VAL A 1078 3.93 -21.41 34.12
N GLY A 1079 3.84 -21.24 32.80
CA GLY A 1079 2.55 -21.11 32.10
C GLY A 1079 1.75 -22.42 32.07
N VAL A 1080 0.43 -22.29 32.10
CA VAL A 1080 -0.50 -23.42 31.96
C VAL A 1080 -1.62 -23.07 30.98
N VAL A 1081 -1.97 -24.00 30.09
CA VAL A 1081 -2.96 -23.81 29.01
C VAL A 1081 -3.92 -24.98 29.00
N VAL A 1082 -5.21 -24.73 28.77
CA VAL A 1082 -6.24 -25.76 28.58
C VAL A 1082 -6.70 -25.73 27.11
N SER A 1083 -6.91 -26.90 26.51
CA SER A 1083 -7.48 -26.99 25.15
C SER A 1083 -8.89 -26.42 25.09
N LYS A 1084 -9.31 -25.93 23.93
CA LYS A 1084 -10.64 -25.30 23.76
C LYS A 1084 -11.81 -26.26 24.01
N ASP A 1085 -11.60 -27.56 23.83
CA ASP A 1085 -12.56 -28.61 24.15
C ASP A 1085 -12.53 -29.07 25.62
N GLY A 1086 -11.60 -28.52 26.42
CA GLY A 1086 -11.45 -28.79 27.84
C GLY A 1086 -10.86 -30.15 28.20
N LYS A 1087 -10.41 -30.97 27.23
CA LYS A 1087 -9.90 -32.33 27.51
C LYS A 1087 -8.42 -32.39 27.88
N TRP A 1088 -7.62 -31.46 27.39
CA TRP A 1088 -6.16 -31.48 27.50
C TRP A 1088 -5.64 -30.25 28.25
N LEU A 1089 -4.63 -30.49 29.07
CA LEU A 1089 -3.90 -29.50 29.86
C LEU A 1089 -2.43 -29.52 29.42
N PHE A 1090 -1.82 -28.36 29.27
CA PHE A 1090 -0.42 -28.19 28.88
C PHE A 1090 0.28 -27.31 29.91
N SER A 1091 1.33 -27.82 30.57
CA SER A 1091 2.12 -27.08 31.56
C SER A 1091 3.55 -26.89 31.06
N CYS A 1092 4.01 -25.64 30.98
CA CYS A 1092 5.34 -25.28 30.52
C CYS A 1092 6.36 -25.49 31.64
N ASN A 1093 7.28 -26.45 31.49
CA ASN A 1093 8.31 -26.78 32.49
C ASN A 1093 9.58 -25.98 32.17
N PHE A 1094 9.80 -24.86 32.89
CA PHE A 1094 10.79 -23.85 32.50
C PHE A 1094 12.22 -24.38 32.51
N ASP A 1095 12.59 -25.16 33.52
CA ASP A 1095 13.97 -25.62 33.74
C ASP A 1095 14.32 -26.93 33.02
N SER A 1096 13.40 -27.50 32.22
CA SER A 1096 13.61 -28.78 31.52
C SER A 1096 13.17 -28.80 30.06
N ASP A 1097 13.04 -27.64 29.41
CA ASP A 1097 12.81 -27.49 27.96
C ASP A 1097 11.66 -28.36 27.40
N THR A 1098 10.60 -28.49 28.20
CA THR A 1098 9.50 -29.43 27.93
C THR A 1098 8.14 -28.88 28.35
N VAL A 1099 7.09 -29.42 27.76
CA VAL A 1099 5.71 -29.21 28.17
C VAL A 1099 5.13 -30.55 28.67
N THR A 1100 4.57 -30.57 29.87
CA THR A 1100 3.75 -31.70 30.33
C THR A 1100 2.35 -31.55 29.75
N ARG A 1101 1.94 -32.48 28.91
CA ARG A 1101 0.56 -32.62 28.42
C ARG A 1101 -0.17 -33.64 29.29
N ALA A 1102 -1.37 -33.32 29.74
CA ALA A 1102 -2.19 -34.19 30.58
C ALA A 1102 -3.64 -34.24 30.13
N ASN A 1103 -4.26 -35.42 30.15
CA ASN A 1103 -5.70 -35.57 29.97
C ASN A 1103 -6.41 -35.22 31.29
N VAL A 1104 -7.32 -34.25 31.31
CA VAL A 1104 -7.93 -33.77 32.55
C VAL A 1104 -8.95 -34.74 33.17
N ASN A 1105 -9.38 -35.74 32.42
CA ASN A 1105 -10.37 -36.73 32.87
C ASN A 1105 -9.72 -38.02 33.38
N THR A 1106 -8.63 -38.47 32.76
CA THR A 1106 -7.90 -39.70 33.15
C THR A 1106 -6.66 -39.42 34.01
N TYR A 1107 -6.18 -38.17 34.03
CA TYR A 1107 -4.91 -37.75 34.63
C TYR A 1107 -3.66 -38.42 34.04
N GLU A 1108 -3.79 -39.03 32.85
CA GLU A 1108 -2.67 -39.58 32.09
C GLU A 1108 -1.81 -38.43 31.55
N ILE A 1109 -0.49 -38.54 31.73
CA ILE A 1109 0.49 -37.51 31.36
C ILE A 1109 1.44 -38.00 30.26
N SER A 1110 1.87 -37.07 29.41
CA SER A 1110 2.98 -37.23 28.47
C SER A 1110 3.90 -36.00 28.54
N THR A 1111 5.17 -36.19 28.19
CA THR A 1111 6.16 -35.12 28.15
C THR A 1111 6.52 -34.82 26.70
N ILE A 1112 6.37 -33.55 26.32
CA ILE A 1112 6.64 -33.03 24.99
C ILE A 1112 7.91 -32.18 25.06
N VAL A 1113 8.86 -32.38 24.16
CA VAL A 1113 10.08 -31.55 24.07
C VAL A 1113 9.78 -30.32 23.22
N THR A 1114 10.22 -29.14 23.66
CA THR A 1114 10.03 -27.85 22.97
C THR A 1114 11.37 -27.13 22.80
N GLY A 1115 11.35 -25.88 22.35
CA GLY A 1115 12.50 -25.00 22.46
C GLY A 1115 12.86 -24.70 23.92
N HIS A 1116 14.00 -24.03 24.13
CA HIS A 1116 14.55 -23.79 25.48
C HIS A 1116 13.71 -22.81 26.30
N ARG A 1117 13.49 -23.17 27.57
CA ARG A 1117 12.74 -22.42 28.57
C ARG A 1117 11.34 -22.02 28.12
N PRO A 1118 10.44 -22.99 27.88
CA PRO A 1118 9.04 -22.70 27.57
C PRO A 1118 8.42 -21.95 28.76
N ARG A 1119 7.89 -20.75 28.50
CA ARG A 1119 7.45 -19.82 29.56
C ARG A 1119 5.94 -19.69 29.66
N HIS A 1120 5.27 -19.54 28.52
CA HIS A 1120 3.83 -19.29 28.42
C HIS A 1120 3.31 -19.73 27.05
N GLY A 1121 1.99 -19.77 26.88
CA GLY A 1121 1.39 -20.12 25.61
C GLY A 1121 -0.11 -19.86 25.55
N ALA A 1122 -0.69 -20.06 24.37
CA ALA A 1122 -2.12 -19.92 24.15
C ALA A 1122 -2.64 -21.01 23.20
N ALA A 1123 -3.87 -21.48 23.45
CA ALA A 1123 -4.58 -22.36 22.53
C ALA A 1123 -5.08 -21.57 21.31
N SER A 1124 -4.96 -22.15 20.11
CA SER A 1124 -5.46 -21.54 18.87
C SER A 1124 -6.99 -21.39 18.91
N PRO A 1125 -7.57 -20.35 18.29
CA PRO A 1125 -9.02 -20.15 18.32
C PRO A 1125 -9.84 -21.26 17.64
N ASP A 1126 -9.25 -22.07 16.76
CA ASP A 1126 -9.88 -23.27 16.21
C ASP A 1126 -9.81 -24.49 17.15
N GLY A 1127 -9.01 -24.41 18.22
CA GLY A 1127 -8.85 -25.43 19.25
C GLY A 1127 -7.88 -26.56 18.91
N LYS A 1128 -7.23 -26.55 17.73
CA LYS A 1128 -6.39 -27.66 17.27
C LYS A 1128 -4.97 -27.65 17.84
N CYS A 1129 -4.43 -26.49 18.20
CA CYS A 1129 -3.03 -26.35 18.56
C CYS A 1129 -2.83 -25.45 19.79
N VAL A 1130 -1.66 -25.57 20.43
CA VAL A 1130 -1.18 -24.67 21.49
C VAL A 1130 0.17 -24.12 21.07
N TYR A 1131 0.30 -22.79 21.07
CA TYR A 1131 1.52 -22.09 20.69
C TYR A 1131 2.28 -21.73 21.98
N ILE A 1132 3.52 -22.19 22.09
CA ILE A 1132 4.38 -22.07 23.28
C ILE A 1132 5.54 -21.11 22.99
N CYS A 1133 5.65 -20.08 23.82
CA CYS A 1133 6.76 -19.13 23.79
C CYS A 1133 7.97 -19.68 24.54
N ASN A 1134 9.08 -19.82 23.82
CA ASN A 1134 10.37 -20.26 24.34
C ASN A 1134 11.23 -19.04 24.64
N ALA A 1135 11.66 -18.89 25.90
CA ALA A 1135 12.33 -17.67 26.35
C ALA A 1135 13.80 -17.58 25.97
N GLU A 1136 14.47 -18.71 25.74
CA GLU A 1136 15.90 -18.78 25.36
C GLU A 1136 16.09 -19.56 24.04
N SER A 1137 15.11 -19.49 23.14
CA SER A 1137 15.23 -19.99 21.78
C SER A 1137 14.52 -19.05 20.81
N SER A 1138 15.14 -18.79 19.67
CA SER A 1138 14.60 -17.95 18.61
C SER A 1138 13.52 -18.67 17.80
N GLU A 1139 12.52 -19.24 18.49
CA GLU A 1139 11.38 -19.94 17.88
C GLU A 1139 10.17 -20.00 18.82
N ILE A 1140 8.98 -20.22 18.24
CA ILE A 1140 7.76 -20.63 18.95
C ILE A 1140 7.47 -22.08 18.62
N SER A 1141 7.20 -22.91 19.64
CA SER A 1141 6.80 -24.30 19.44
C SER A 1141 5.27 -24.41 19.33
N ILE A 1142 4.77 -24.94 18.22
CA ILE A 1142 3.35 -25.25 18.01
C ILE A 1142 3.15 -26.72 18.35
N ILE A 1143 2.27 -26.99 19.32
CA ILE A 1143 1.90 -28.34 19.76
C ILE A 1143 0.50 -28.65 19.24
N ASP A 1144 0.36 -29.72 18.46
CA ASP A 1144 -0.95 -30.26 18.11
C ASP A 1144 -1.63 -30.86 19.35
N VAL A 1145 -2.90 -30.50 19.61
CA VAL A 1145 -3.59 -30.80 20.87
C VAL A 1145 -3.82 -32.30 21.07
N GLU A 1146 -4.21 -33.01 20.01
CA GLU A 1146 -4.66 -34.40 20.11
C GLU A 1146 -3.50 -35.39 19.94
N THR A 1147 -2.53 -35.09 19.08
CA THR A 1147 -1.35 -35.94 18.89
C THR A 1147 -0.20 -35.58 19.84
N GLY A 1148 -0.07 -34.31 20.23
CA GLY A 1148 1.10 -33.80 20.95
C GLY A 1148 2.33 -33.58 20.06
N SER A 1149 2.17 -33.67 18.74
CA SER A 1149 3.24 -33.44 17.77
C SER A 1149 3.70 -31.99 17.78
N VAL A 1150 5.00 -31.76 17.65
CA VAL A 1150 5.60 -30.41 17.71
C VAL A 1150 6.14 -30.00 16.34
N ARG A 1151 5.86 -28.76 15.97
CA ARG A 1151 6.47 -28.01 14.86
C ARG A 1151 6.88 -26.63 15.38
N SER A 1152 7.72 -25.87 14.67
CA SER A 1152 8.16 -24.56 15.17
C SER A 1152 8.20 -23.46 14.12
N ILE A 1153 7.97 -22.23 14.59
CA ILE A 1153 8.10 -21.00 13.79
C ILE A 1153 9.44 -20.35 14.14
N PRO A 1154 10.38 -20.23 13.19
CA PRO A 1154 11.65 -19.55 13.44
C PRO A 1154 11.47 -18.04 13.60
N LEU A 1155 12.16 -17.48 14.58
CA LEU A 1155 12.22 -16.07 14.93
C LEU A 1155 13.67 -15.60 15.00
N SER A 1156 13.89 -14.36 15.46
CA SER A 1156 15.22 -13.76 15.61
C SER A 1156 15.73 -13.74 17.04
N ASP A 1157 14.85 -13.92 18.03
CA ASP A 1157 15.16 -13.88 19.47
C ASP A 1157 14.04 -14.59 20.25
N GLY A 1158 14.22 -14.78 21.56
CA GLY A 1158 13.26 -15.43 22.46
C GLY A 1158 11.92 -14.70 22.61
N THR A 1159 10.89 -15.44 23.03
CA THR A 1159 9.54 -14.93 23.26
C THR A 1159 9.05 -15.20 24.69
N CYS A 1160 8.21 -14.32 25.23
CA CYS A 1160 7.71 -14.43 26.61
C CYS A 1160 6.25 -14.88 26.72
N SER A 1161 5.39 -14.39 25.83
CA SER A 1161 3.93 -14.61 25.85
C SER A 1161 3.34 -14.37 24.46
N ILE A 1162 2.20 -15.00 24.15
CA ILE A 1162 1.52 -14.89 22.86
C ILE A 1162 0.01 -14.70 23.03
N THR A 1163 -0.62 -13.95 22.13
CA THR A 1163 -2.08 -13.78 22.04
C THR A 1163 -2.54 -13.84 20.58
N PHE A 1164 -3.75 -14.35 20.35
CA PHE A 1164 -4.38 -14.39 19.02
C PHE A 1164 -5.24 -13.16 18.76
N SER A 1165 -5.39 -12.78 17.48
CA SER A 1165 -6.41 -11.84 17.01
C SER A 1165 -7.82 -12.41 17.21
N GLN A 1166 -8.85 -11.57 17.16
CA GLN A 1166 -10.24 -12.03 17.27
C GLN A 1166 -10.67 -12.95 16.09
N SER A 1167 -10.06 -12.83 14.91
CA SER A 1167 -10.28 -13.77 13.79
C SER A 1167 -9.53 -15.09 13.97
N GLY A 1168 -8.45 -15.11 14.74
CA GLY A 1168 -7.56 -16.25 14.93
C GLY A 1168 -6.58 -16.50 13.78
N GLU A 1169 -6.59 -15.67 12.74
CA GLU A 1169 -5.68 -15.77 11.58
C GLU A 1169 -4.29 -15.18 11.87
N THR A 1170 -4.17 -14.36 12.91
CA THR A 1170 -2.91 -13.71 13.30
C THR A 1170 -2.64 -13.90 14.78
N ALA A 1171 -1.39 -14.18 15.13
CA ALA A 1171 -0.92 -14.19 16.52
C ALA A 1171 0.17 -13.13 16.73
N TYR A 1172 0.26 -12.64 17.97
CA TYR A 1172 1.22 -11.62 18.39
C TYR A 1172 2.02 -12.16 19.58
N ALA A 1173 3.33 -12.32 19.42
CA ALA A 1173 4.22 -12.80 20.47
C ALA A 1173 5.18 -11.68 20.91
N VAL A 1174 5.25 -11.43 22.22
CA VAL A 1174 6.16 -10.41 22.78
C VAL A 1174 7.56 -10.97 22.99
N MET A 1175 8.56 -10.19 22.58
CA MET A 1175 10.00 -10.46 22.70
C MET A 1175 10.63 -9.44 23.65
N ASP A 1176 11.96 -9.51 23.84
CA ASP A 1176 12.68 -8.62 24.77
C ASP A 1176 12.76 -7.14 24.32
N SER A 1177 12.50 -6.85 23.03
CA SER A 1177 12.59 -5.49 22.45
C SER A 1177 11.49 -5.13 21.44
N LYS A 1178 10.66 -6.09 21.01
CA LYS A 1178 9.70 -5.94 19.91
C LYS A 1178 8.57 -6.97 19.99
N VAL A 1179 7.56 -6.85 19.13
CA VAL A 1179 6.50 -7.85 18.95
C VAL A 1179 6.65 -8.56 17.61
N ALA A 1180 6.58 -9.90 17.60
CA ALA A 1180 6.47 -10.71 16.39
C ALA A 1180 5.00 -10.85 15.98
N VAL A 1181 4.70 -10.64 14.70
CA VAL A 1181 3.38 -10.81 14.08
C VAL A 1181 3.42 -12.07 13.21
N ILE A 1182 2.54 -13.02 13.48
CA ILE A 1182 2.61 -14.40 12.98
C ILE A 1182 1.32 -14.73 12.21
N ASP A 1183 1.45 -15.34 11.04
CA ASP A 1183 0.33 -15.95 10.31
C ASP A 1183 0.03 -17.31 10.94
N VAL A 1184 -1.21 -17.50 11.40
CA VAL A 1184 -1.64 -18.74 12.07
C VAL A 1184 -2.00 -19.82 11.05
N VAL A 1185 -2.41 -19.43 9.85
CA VAL A 1185 -2.83 -20.35 8.77
C VAL A 1185 -1.61 -20.89 8.02
N ARG A 1186 -0.58 -20.05 7.82
CA ARG A 1186 0.70 -20.40 7.16
C ARG A 1186 1.81 -20.77 8.14
N GLU A 1187 1.58 -20.59 9.44
CA GLU A 1187 2.53 -20.89 10.53
C GLU A 1187 3.90 -20.25 10.33
N ASN A 1188 3.93 -18.99 9.89
CA ASN A 1188 5.16 -18.27 9.64
C ASN A 1188 5.15 -16.85 10.24
N LEU A 1189 6.34 -16.30 10.41
CA LEU A 1189 6.53 -14.91 10.79
C LEU A 1189 6.15 -14.00 9.61
N ILE A 1190 5.21 -13.08 9.82
CA ILE A 1190 4.88 -12.02 8.87
C ILE A 1190 5.90 -10.88 8.99
N ARG A 1191 6.11 -10.36 10.20
CA ARG A 1191 7.03 -9.23 10.48
C ARG A 1191 7.25 -9.04 11.98
N TYR A 1192 8.22 -8.19 12.33
CA TYR A 1192 8.31 -7.58 13.65
C TYR A 1192 7.69 -6.17 13.65
N VAL A 1193 7.10 -5.75 14.77
CA VAL A 1193 6.53 -4.41 14.95
C VAL A 1193 6.88 -3.84 16.34
N GLY A 1194 7.13 -2.53 16.36
CA GLY A 1194 7.35 -1.73 17.57
C GLY A 1194 8.69 -1.94 18.26
N ASP A 1195 9.19 -0.85 18.85
CA ASP A 1195 10.33 -0.83 19.78
C ASP A 1195 9.83 -1.02 21.23
N ALA A 1196 9.08 -2.10 21.48
CA ALA A 1196 8.49 -2.41 22.78
C ALA A 1196 8.58 -3.91 23.07
N GLY A 1197 9.26 -4.26 24.17
CA GLY A 1197 9.41 -5.63 24.66
C GLY A 1197 8.97 -5.78 26.12
N GLY A 1198 8.64 -7.00 26.53
CA GLY A 1198 7.92 -7.20 27.78
C GLY A 1198 7.60 -8.65 28.14
N ARG A 1199 6.84 -8.84 29.23
CA ARG A 1199 6.46 -10.18 29.72
C ARG A 1199 5.12 -10.67 29.21
N GLY A 1200 4.11 -9.80 29.23
CA GLY A 1200 2.75 -10.08 28.82
C GLY A 1200 2.32 -9.25 27.62
N ILE A 1201 1.37 -9.79 26.85
CA ILE A 1201 0.80 -9.15 25.67
C ILE A 1201 -0.70 -9.37 25.59
N ALA A 1202 -1.45 -8.31 25.27
CA ALA A 1202 -2.87 -8.35 24.95
C ALA A 1202 -3.12 -7.62 23.62
N VAL A 1203 -4.14 -8.04 22.86
CA VAL A 1203 -4.53 -7.40 21.58
C VAL A 1203 -5.83 -6.63 21.75
N SER A 1204 -5.97 -5.50 21.04
CA SER A 1204 -7.23 -4.78 20.93
C SER A 1204 -8.24 -5.61 20.14
N ARG A 1205 -9.53 -5.43 20.42
CA ARG A 1205 -10.60 -6.13 19.69
C ARG A 1205 -10.58 -5.90 18.17
N SER A 1206 -10.09 -4.73 17.74
CA SER A 1206 -9.90 -4.38 16.33
C SER A 1206 -8.67 -5.01 15.66
N GLY A 1207 -7.74 -5.61 16.41
CA GLY A 1207 -6.43 -6.04 15.92
C GLY A 1207 -5.46 -4.89 15.55
N GLU A 1208 -5.90 -3.63 15.62
CA GLU A 1208 -5.11 -2.44 15.29
C GLU A 1208 -3.96 -2.19 16.27
N HIS A 1209 -4.11 -2.64 17.52
CA HIS A 1209 -3.15 -2.40 18.58
C HIS A 1209 -2.85 -3.65 19.40
N VAL A 1210 -1.61 -3.75 19.87
CA VAL A 1210 -1.22 -4.63 20.97
C VAL A 1210 -0.72 -3.80 22.15
N PHE A 1211 -0.91 -4.33 23.34
CA PHE A 1211 -0.52 -3.74 24.62
C PHE A 1211 0.50 -4.66 25.28
N VAL A 1212 1.66 -4.11 25.62
CA VAL A 1212 2.84 -4.85 26.10
C VAL A 1212 3.23 -4.36 27.50
N THR A 1213 3.52 -5.29 28.41
CA THR A 1213 3.97 -4.98 29.78
C THR A 1213 5.49 -4.89 29.87
N GLU A 1214 6.03 -3.66 29.86
CA GLU A 1214 7.47 -3.42 29.91
C GLU A 1214 7.97 -3.39 31.37
N VAL A 1215 8.73 -4.41 31.75
CA VAL A 1215 9.22 -4.61 33.13
C VAL A 1215 10.22 -3.55 33.57
N LYS A 1216 11.11 -3.09 32.67
CA LYS A 1216 12.21 -2.17 33.01
C LYS A 1216 11.73 -0.75 33.31
N SER A 1217 10.68 -0.30 32.62
CA SER A 1217 10.09 1.03 32.76
C SER A 1217 8.88 1.06 33.70
N ASN A 1218 8.32 -0.12 34.04
CA ASN A 1218 7.01 -0.31 34.68
C ASN A 1218 5.88 0.37 33.87
N MET A 1219 5.87 0.18 32.56
CA MET A 1219 4.90 0.79 31.64
C MET A 1219 4.05 -0.25 30.92
N LEU A 1220 2.79 0.11 30.68
CA LEU A 1220 1.98 -0.46 29.62
C LEU A 1220 2.25 0.33 28.34
N VAL A 1221 2.80 -0.33 27.33
CA VAL A 1221 3.15 0.29 26.04
C VAL A 1221 2.12 -0.14 25.00
N ARG A 1222 1.56 0.82 24.25
CA ARG A 1222 0.65 0.56 23.12
C ARG A 1222 1.47 0.60 21.83
N VAL A 1223 1.33 -0.44 21.02
CA VAL A 1223 1.98 -0.58 19.70
C VAL A 1223 0.88 -0.67 18.64
N ASN A 1224 0.96 0.11 17.57
CA ASN A 1224 0.09 -0.06 16.41
C ASN A 1224 0.61 -1.20 15.52
N THR A 1225 -0.24 -2.18 15.20
CA THR A 1225 0.16 -3.45 14.55
C THR A 1225 0.49 -3.30 13.06
N LEU A 1226 0.05 -2.21 12.41
CA LEU A 1226 0.32 -1.92 11.01
C LEU A 1226 1.57 -1.05 10.84
N THR A 1227 1.61 0.09 11.54
CA THR A 1227 2.66 1.11 11.41
C THR A 1227 3.88 0.87 12.30
N GLY A 1228 3.75 0.02 13.33
CA GLY A 1228 4.79 -0.17 14.35
C GLY A 1228 4.95 1.01 15.32
N ALA A 1229 4.16 2.07 15.19
CA ALA A 1229 4.26 3.23 16.07
C ALA A 1229 4.01 2.84 17.54
N THR A 1230 4.94 3.20 18.42
CA THR A 1230 4.90 2.93 19.86
C THR A 1230 4.61 4.21 20.65
N GLY A 1231 3.95 4.05 21.79
CA GLY A 1231 3.78 5.13 22.76
C GLY A 1231 3.50 4.61 24.17
N PRO A 1232 3.99 5.30 25.21
CA PRO A 1232 3.64 4.98 26.60
C PRO A 1232 2.14 5.19 26.82
N TYR A 1233 1.45 4.21 27.41
CA TYR A 1233 0.01 4.29 27.68
C TYR A 1233 -0.26 4.58 29.16
N PHE A 1234 0.14 3.67 30.05
CA PHE A 1234 0.03 3.83 31.50
C PHE A 1234 1.32 3.48 32.23
N LYS A 1235 1.57 4.16 33.36
CA LYS A 1235 2.54 3.69 34.34
C LYS A 1235 1.85 2.68 35.27
N LEU A 1236 2.40 1.48 35.33
CA LEU A 1236 1.90 0.35 36.09
C LEU A 1236 2.54 0.31 37.48
N GLY A 1237 2.22 -0.72 38.26
CA GLY A 1237 2.98 -1.08 39.46
C GLY A 1237 4.35 -1.68 39.11
N GLU A 1238 5.12 -1.97 40.15
CA GLU A 1238 6.47 -2.52 40.08
C GLU A 1238 6.47 -3.99 39.65
N SER A 1239 7.35 -4.32 38.70
CA SER A 1239 7.47 -5.62 38.04
C SER A 1239 6.13 -6.09 37.43
N PRO A 1240 5.59 -5.39 36.41
CA PRO A 1240 4.42 -5.86 35.69
C PRO A 1240 4.71 -7.19 34.97
N CYS A 1241 3.77 -8.12 35.04
CA CYS A 1241 3.91 -9.49 34.55
C CYS A 1241 2.84 -9.78 33.49
N GLN A 1242 1.98 -10.79 33.68
CA GLN A 1242 0.96 -11.12 32.69
C GLN A 1242 -0.21 -10.14 32.69
N ILE A 1243 -0.93 -10.14 31.56
CA ILE A 1243 -2.02 -9.23 31.24
C ILE A 1243 -3.22 -10.00 30.65
N ALA A 1244 -4.43 -9.62 31.03
CA ALA A 1244 -5.68 -10.13 30.45
C ALA A 1244 -6.59 -9.00 30.02
N SER A 1245 -7.29 -9.18 28.90
CA SER A 1245 -8.36 -8.27 28.45
C SER A 1245 -9.69 -8.60 29.11
N SER A 1246 -10.54 -7.58 29.30
CA SER A 1246 -11.97 -7.81 29.53
C SER A 1246 -12.63 -8.43 28.28
N THR A 1247 -13.73 -9.17 28.49
CA THR A 1247 -14.45 -9.88 27.41
C THR A 1247 -15.10 -8.94 26.38
N ASP A 1248 -15.40 -7.70 26.76
CA ASP A 1248 -15.89 -6.66 25.85
C ASP A 1248 -14.76 -5.97 25.05
N GLY A 1249 -13.51 -6.12 25.48
CA GLY A 1249 -12.32 -5.49 24.91
C GLY A 1249 -12.10 -4.03 25.31
N ARG A 1250 -12.75 -3.54 26.38
CA ARG A 1250 -12.65 -2.14 26.86
C ARG A 1250 -11.74 -1.94 28.07
N SER A 1251 -11.15 -2.99 28.62
CA SER A 1251 -10.23 -2.88 29.75
C SER A 1251 -9.17 -3.96 29.72
N LEU A 1252 -8.07 -3.70 30.43
CA LEU A 1252 -6.96 -4.62 30.67
C LEU A 1252 -6.73 -4.76 32.18
N TYR A 1253 -6.29 -5.94 32.59
CA TYR A 1253 -5.89 -6.26 33.96
C TYR A 1253 -4.45 -6.75 33.93
N VAL A 1254 -3.54 -6.08 34.63
CA VAL A 1254 -2.10 -6.40 34.66
C VAL A 1254 -1.67 -6.80 36.07
N CYS A 1255 -1.06 -7.98 36.23
CA CYS A 1255 -0.43 -8.38 37.48
C CYS A 1255 0.85 -7.58 37.74
N ASN A 1256 0.98 -6.95 38.92
CA ASN A 1256 2.23 -6.33 39.37
C ASN A 1256 2.78 -7.15 40.54
N ASN A 1257 3.91 -7.81 40.32
CA ASN A 1257 4.46 -8.80 41.25
C ASN A 1257 4.96 -8.15 42.55
N GLU A 1258 5.61 -6.99 42.49
CA GLU A 1258 6.23 -6.34 43.66
C GLU A 1258 5.29 -5.36 44.36
N THR A 1259 4.41 -4.68 43.60
CA THR A 1259 3.34 -3.81 44.15
C THR A 1259 2.18 -4.60 44.77
N ASN A 1260 2.12 -5.93 44.63
CA ASN A 1260 1.14 -6.79 45.30
C ASN A 1260 -0.33 -6.47 44.94
N ALA A 1261 -0.54 -5.98 43.71
CA ALA A 1261 -1.83 -5.53 43.19
C ALA A 1261 -1.99 -5.85 41.69
N VAL A 1262 -3.23 -5.90 41.22
CA VAL A 1262 -3.56 -5.90 39.77
C VAL A 1262 -3.89 -4.47 39.35
N SER A 1263 -3.26 -3.96 38.29
CA SER A 1263 -3.65 -2.70 37.66
C SER A 1263 -4.76 -2.96 36.66
N TRP A 1264 -5.97 -2.49 36.95
CA TRP A 1264 -7.04 -2.33 35.97
C TRP A 1264 -6.82 -1.05 35.18
N VAL A 1265 -6.94 -1.14 33.86
CA VAL A 1265 -6.76 -0.06 32.88
C VAL A 1265 -7.95 -0.04 31.93
N GLU A 1266 -8.64 1.09 31.82
CA GLU A 1266 -9.65 1.33 30.78
C GLU A 1266 -8.98 1.69 29.43
N LEU A 1267 -9.54 1.23 28.31
CA LEU A 1267 -8.94 1.33 26.96
C LEU A 1267 -9.47 2.45 26.08
#